data_AF-A0A368FYC9-F1
#
_entry.id   AF-A0A368FYC9-F1
#
_cell.length_a   1.000
_cell.length_b   1.000
_cell.length_c   1.000
_cell.angle_alpha   90.00
_cell.angle_beta   90.00
_cell.angle_gamma   90.00
#
_symmetry.space_group_name_H-M   'P 1'
#
loop_
_entity.id
_entity.type
_entity.pdbx_description
1 polymer ?
#
loop_
_entity_poly.entity_id
_entity_poly.type
_entity_poly.pdbx_seq_one_letter_code
_entity_poly.pdbx_strand_id
1 'polypeptide(L)'
;MDDMDESDAVSTTTRDPLDGHISPLICKDGIINNLEGLLNYIASGWKYHVSNTDGVKQAWSKFDNVTNKICSFMTAHSTIVSDDATVAPGRLIARMPASEDEISSADVFDAIEHWSLQFPVSLLFFVSALVGPPTNIRVEATSNSSAVVQWDFENGQVDGFVVKYMHEPGGRSDTERWTARTVMSPTSRHLEVPHLTAHKPYAFCVLAIKNNRQGACSDPPTLLERLTPTYMVQNLVVEWKTSNSVKLRWEYNGPAHVGFYLNHTGKKEYFDHTLAMKSMTTPGFKHELDEGSREYLWTNLRPYMQYTFHVGVRSLPPGARQYWPKEVVIVTDPTGPPFVFPPELDEVVASGLASRPGQIVVRLRPASEEYGPISHYWLIVVPGNYSKDDVVNMGSAELEAATIARRKALGRQLSVSPTKKVKKSIAMHEDMRLNEHQRSHHHIRTRRSADMPSTAYIAARIEADEMRKMYSADRPFVVGDDKVYNGFNNFPLEPSTKYRLMMRSFAKADGRRKDEFDKRAPMGEKLTRLYSDSALTEPFTTRAALRAGAKPGGFWLIGPLIALLIIAILIGMLVCWWLRCNKKSAGRGHRHGSITKVALTGNIMNGIPGETSKLLSTDTYGRSVMNPYEQMNGHGNGHMESSVDLYPLPRSQSRAGAGNYAPVPVPVPCLPSGGAMLGSHLVTHPAIPISELAQHIERLRMNNNVGFQQEFESIETGQQFTWENSSAEMNKHKNRYANVVAYDHSRVVLSSLDGIPGTDYINANYIDGYDKPKAYIATQGPLPETFGDFWRMVWEEGSSTIVMLTNLEERSRVKCDQYWPSRGSSTYGEIQVTLLETTVLAHYTMRTFRIQVVGEMEMREIRHLQYTAWPDHGVPDHPTPFLIFLKRVKTLNPPDAGPIISHCSAGIGRTGAFIVVDCMLERLRYENTVDIFGCVTSLRSQRSYMVQTEDQYIFIHDAVLDAVNSGSTEVPAVKLRQHVLALQQMAPMEGAAGMELEFRQMAPMEGAAGMELEFRHLSTLKWANSRCSVANLPANRHKNRQSAVVPYDSNRVIMQIIPGVEGSDYINASWVDGYRERCAYIASQAPTDQTVADFWRMVWEHDCAIIVMLTKTWELGREKCCEYWPQETGAQVGQLVVEPIAEYNMREYILREFRLNDVQSGISRTVRHFQYTEWPEQGAPKTAESFLDLIQQVHRTKTQFGVDGPIAVHCSSGAGRTGVFIALAIIIDRMRLEHVVDVFTTVKLLRTERQNMVQDKEQYHFLYLAALEFLSSFEQYPTA
;
A
#
# COMPACT_ATOMS: atom_id res chain seq x y z
N MET A 1 20.55 61.55 35.39
CA MET A 1 19.18 61.88 34.93
C MET A 1 18.35 60.62 34.82
N ASP A 2 17.70 60.13 35.86
CA ASP A 2 17.83 60.19 37.35
C ASP A 2 16.65 59.31 37.83
N ASP A 3 16.72 58.41 38.79
CA ASP A 3 17.88 57.86 39.52
C ASP A 3 17.43 56.58 40.26
N MET A 4 18.40 55.74 40.66
CA MET A 4 18.35 54.75 41.77
C MET A 4 17.29 53.60 41.71
N ASP A 5 17.59 52.34 42.06
CA ASP A 5 18.88 51.74 42.44
C ASP A 5 18.97 50.23 42.11
N GLU A 6 20.17 49.86 41.66
CA GLU A 6 21.04 48.73 42.03
C GLU A 6 20.49 47.28 42.15
N SER A 7 21.06 46.26 41.49
CA SER A 7 22.45 45.69 41.42
C SER A 7 22.59 44.45 42.34
N ASP A 8 23.46 43.45 42.10
CA ASP A 8 24.23 43.10 40.90
C ASP A 8 24.42 41.56 40.84
N ALA A 9 25.13 41.04 39.83
CA ALA A 9 25.30 39.60 39.58
C ALA A 9 26.60 38.97 40.15
N VAL A 10 26.79 37.66 39.88
CA VAL A 10 28.07 36.91 39.69
C VAL A 10 28.43 35.77 40.69
N SER A 11 28.67 34.58 40.10
CA SER A 11 29.55 33.45 40.52
C SER A 11 29.14 32.35 41.53
N THR A 12 29.04 31.13 40.98
CA THR A 12 29.55 29.80 41.42
C THR A 12 29.75 29.37 42.90
N THR A 13 29.32 28.11 43.13
CA THR A 13 29.89 27.02 43.98
C THR A 13 29.51 26.82 45.47
N THR A 14 28.98 25.60 45.73
CA THR A 14 29.06 24.75 46.95
C THR A 14 28.41 25.19 48.28
N ARG A 15 27.23 24.63 48.60
CA ARG A 15 26.94 23.75 49.78
C ARG A 15 25.47 23.33 49.89
N ASP A 16 25.23 22.14 50.45
CA ASP A 16 23.94 21.56 50.89
C ASP A 16 23.63 21.92 52.36
N PRO A 17 22.47 21.54 52.96
CA PRO A 17 21.07 21.50 52.46
C PRO A 17 20.09 22.19 53.47
N LEU A 18 18.76 22.04 53.31
CA LEU A 18 17.81 21.65 54.40
C LEU A 18 16.34 21.47 53.93
N ASP A 19 15.67 20.53 54.60
CA ASP A 19 14.23 20.30 54.87
C ASP A 19 13.10 20.35 53.82
N GLY A 20 12.30 19.26 53.86
CA GLY A 20 10.91 19.17 53.43
C GLY A 20 10.22 17.97 54.11
N HIS A 21 9.36 18.20 55.11
CA HIS A 21 8.74 17.14 55.91
C HIS A 21 7.58 16.41 55.18
N ILE A 22 7.46 15.10 55.44
CA ILE A 22 6.31 14.25 55.03
C ILE A 22 5.54 13.82 56.28
N SER A 23 4.20 13.72 56.19
CA SER A 23 3.34 13.49 57.36
C SER A 23 3.20 12.00 57.75
N PRO A 24 2.99 11.66 59.04
CA PRO A 24 3.04 10.27 59.50
C PRO A 24 1.90 9.35 59.02
N LEU A 25 0.75 9.88 58.59
CA LEU A 25 -0.40 9.06 58.16
C LEU A 25 -0.06 8.15 56.98
N ILE A 26 0.72 8.66 56.01
CA ILE A 26 1.04 7.96 54.75
C ILE A 26 1.79 6.64 55.02
N CYS A 27 2.57 6.56 56.10
CA CYS A 27 3.30 5.34 56.45
C CYS A 27 2.40 4.26 57.08
N LYS A 28 1.29 4.64 57.71
CA LYS A 28 0.35 3.70 58.36
C LYS A 28 -0.42 2.88 57.33
N ASP A 29 -1.04 3.58 56.37
CA ASP A 29 -1.86 2.93 55.34
C ASP A 29 -0.98 2.12 54.38
N GLY A 30 0.24 2.59 54.09
CA GLY A 30 1.23 1.86 53.31
C GLY A 30 1.62 0.51 53.92
N ILE A 31 1.71 0.39 55.25
CA ILE A 31 2.05 -0.89 55.91
C ILE A 31 0.82 -1.82 55.95
N ILE A 32 -0.37 -1.30 56.26
CA ILE A 32 -1.60 -2.10 56.31
C ILE A 32 -1.96 -2.65 54.93
N ASN A 33 -1.93 -1.83 53.88
CA ASN A 33 -2.22 -2.27 52.51
C ASN A 33 -1.22 -3.32 51.98
N ASN A 34 0.06 -3.25 52.39
CA ASN A 34 1.04 -4.29 52.06
C ASN A 34 0.79 -5.60 52.81
N LEU A 35 0.28 -5.55 54.05
CA LEU A 35 -0.10 -6.73 54.83
C LEU A 35 -1.38 -7.38 54.29
N GLU A 36 -2.42 -6.60 53.97
CA GLU A 36 -3.61 -7.11 53.28
C GLU A 36 -3.28 -7.62 51.88
N GLY A 37 -2.38 -6.96 51.14
CA GLY A 37 -1.87 -7.45 49.85
C GLY A 37 -1.19 -8.82 49.97
N LEU A 38 -0.32 -8.98 50.97
CA LEU A 38 0.37 -10.25 51.25
C LEU A 38 -0.62 -11.36 51.67
N LEU A 39 -1.58 -11.05 52.54
CA LEU A 39 -2.60 -11.99 53.00
C LEU A 39 -3.56 -12.40 51.87
N ASN A 40 -3.99 -11.47 51.03
CA ASN A 40 -4.81 -11.78 49.85
C ASN A 40 -4.03 -12.56 48.78
N TYR A 41 -2.73 -12.31 48.62
CA TYR A 41 -1.86 -13.10 47.75
C TYR A 41 -1.73 -14.57 48.25
N ILE A 42 -1.56 -14.76 49.56
CA ILE A 42 -1.56 -16.10 50.18
C ILE A 42 -2.93 -16.78 50.02
N ALA A 43 -4.03 -16.06 50.24
CA ALA A 43 -5.38 -16.59 50.10
C ALA A 43 -5.76 -16.93 48.64
N SER A 44 -5.27 -16.17 47.65
CA SER A 44 -5.53 -16.44 46.24
C SER A 44 -4.87 -17.74 45.77
N GLY A 45 -3.63 -18.00 46.21
CA GLY A 45 -2.91 -19.24 45.91
C GLY A 45 -3.55 -20.52 46.47
N TRP A 46 -4.39 -20.41 47.51
CA TRP A 46 -5.08 -21.56 48.12
C TRP A 46 -6.42 -21.90 47.47
N LYS A 47 -6.97 -21.05 46.58
CA LYS A 47 -8.37 -21.17 46.15
C LYS A 47 -8.65 -22.23 45.06
N TYR A 48 -7.64 -23.01 44.65
CA TYR A 48 -7.76 -23.99 43.56
C TYR A 48 -7.69 -25.47 43.97
N HIS A 49 -7.33 -25.81 45.22
CA HIS A 49 -7.19 -27.21 45.65
C HIS A 49 -7.69 -27.50 47.08
N VAL A 50 -8.33 -28.68 47.22
CA VAL A 50 -8.81 -29.35 48.45
C VAL A 50 -10.06 -28.75 49.13
N SER A 51 -10.99 -29.65 49.46
CA SER A 51 -12.28 -29.38 50.08
C SER A 51 -12.29 -29.52 51.61
N ASN A 52 -12.90 -28.54 52.28
CA ASN A 52 -13.61 -28.62 53.58
C ASN A 52 -13.15 -29.74 54.56
N THR A 53 -12.16 -29.44 55.41
CA THR A 53 -11.83 -30.22 56.62
C THR A 53 -11.76 -29.31 57.84
N ASP A 54 -12.25 -29.76 58.99
CA ASP A 54 -12.43 -28.89 60.16
C ASP A 54 -11.12 -28.48 60.86
N GLY A 55 -10.01 -29.20 60.60
CA GLY A 55 -8.67 -28.80 61.04
C GLY A 55 -8.24 -27.44 60.48
N VAL A 56 -8.61 -27.12 59.23
CA VAL A 56 -8.31 -25.82 58.61
C VAL A 56 -9.05 -24.68 59.33
N LYS A 57 -10.29 -24.92 59.76
CA LYS A 57 -11.10 -23.94 60.51
C LYS A 57 -10.50 -23.66 61.89
N GLN A 58 -9.98 -24.68 62.58
CA GLN A 58 -9.27 -24.48 63.85
C GLN A 58 -7.93 -23.76 63.67
N ALA A 59 -7.19 -24.03 62.58
CA ALA A 59 -5.95 -23.32 62.26
C ALA A 59 -6.22 -21.82 62.00
N TRP A 60 -7.20 -21.50 61.15
CA TRP A 60 -7.63 -20.12 60.89
C TRP A 60 -8.09 -19.40 62.16
N SER A 61 -8.93 -20.04 62.98
CA SER A 61 -9.41 -19.48 64.25
C SER A 61 -8.28 -19.13 65.24
N LYS A 62 -7.18 -19.91 65.25
CA LYS A 62 -5.97 -19.57 66.02
C LYS A 62 -5.19 -18.42 65.39
N PHE A 63 -5.05 -18.42 64.06
CA PHE A 63 -4.34 -17.37 63.33
C PHE A 63 -5.00 -16.00 63.51
N ASP A 64 -6.32 -15.90 63.36
CA ASP A 64 -7.08 -14.66 63.62
C ASP A 64 -6.90 -14.15 65.05
N ASN A 65 -6.88 -15.05 66.04
CA ASN A 65 -6.73 -14.67 67.45
C ASN A 65 -5.32 -14.11 67.75
N VAL A 66 -4.29 -14.65 67.09
CA VAL A 66 -2.92 -14.09 67.15
C VAL A 66 -2.84 -12.74 66.44
N THR A 67 -3.36 -12.63 65.22
CA THR A 67 -3.33 -11.38 64.43
C THR A 67 -4.08 -10.25 65.14
N ASN A 68 -5.27 -10.51 65.69
CA ASN A 68 -6.02 -9.53 66.47
C ASN A 68 -5.29 -9.09 67.76
N LYS A 69 -4.59 -10.01 68.45
CA LYS A 69 -3.74 -9.64 69.61
C LYS A 69 -2.57 -8.75 69.20
N ILE A 70 -1.89 -9.04 68.09
CA ILE A 70 -0.79 -8.20 67.57
C ILE A 70 -1.30 -6.81 67.19
N CYS A 71 -2.41 -6.71 66.46
CA CYS A 71 -3.04 -5.43 66.10
C CYS A 71 -3.47 -4.63 67.35
N SER A 72 -4.02 -5.30 68.37
CA SER A 72 -4.36 -4.68 69.65
C SER A 72 -3.11 -4.13 70.37
N PHE A 73 -2.04 -4.90 70.43
CA PHE A 73 -0.77 -4.50 71.08
C PHE A 73 -0.13 -3.30 70.37
N MET A 74 -0.03 -3.33 69.03
CA MET A 74 0.52 -2.23 68.25
C MET A 74 -0.36 -0.95 68.30
N THR A 75 -1.67 -1.09 68.54
CA THR A 75 -2.56 0.06 68.75
C THR A 75 -2.39 0.68 70.14
N ALA A 76 -1.97 -0.10 71.15
CA ALA A 76 -1.86 0.33 72.54
C ALA A 76 -0.55 1.06 72.89
N HIS A 77 0.51 0.94 72.09
CA HIS A 77 1.86 1.44 72.42
C HIS A 77 2.46 2.35 71.32
N SER A 78 1.70 3.36 70.90
CA SER A 78 2.06 4.28 69.80
C SER A 78 2.90 5.52 70.20
N THR A 79 3.57 5.50 71.36
CA THR A 79 4.36 6.64 71.87
C THR A 79 5.67 6.20 72.53
N ILE A 80 6.74 6.04 71.73
CA ILE A 80 8.16 6.10 72.12
C ILE A 80 9.02 6.16 70.83
N VAL A 81 10.20 6.79 70.90
CA VAL A 81 11.13 7.12 69.79
C VAL A 81 10.62 8.19 68.80
N SER A 82 10.85 9.46 69.16
CA SER A 82 11.53 10.37 68.23
C SER A 82 13.06 10.16 68.36
N ASP A 83 13.83 10.76 67.45
CA ASP A 83 15.26 11.04 67.62
C ASP A 83 16.21 9.85 67.87
N ASP A 84 16.55 9.10 66.80
CA ASP A 84 17.94 9.10 66.31
C ASP A 84 18.05 8.53 64.87
N ALA A 85 19.03 8.98 64.09
CA ALA A 85 19.15 8.66 62.67
C ALA A 85 20.60 8.43 62.19
N THR A 86 21.29 7.38 62.69
CA THR A 86 22.49 6.79 62.03
C THR A 86 22.91 5.42 62.62
N VAL A 87 22.14 4.34 62.41
CA VAL A 87 22.57 2.96 62.78
C VAL A 87 22.24 1.93 61.68
N ALA A 88 23.20 1.07 61.35
CA ALA A 88 23.02 -0.02 60.38
C ALA A 88 22.21 -1.21 60.98
N PRO A 89 21.47 -1.99 60.15
CA PRO A 89 20.54 -3.02 60.62
C PRO A 89 21.23 -4.30 61.14
N GLY A 90 21.89 -4.20 62.28
CA GLY A 90 22.60 -5.33 62.92
C GLY A 90 22.78 -5.22 64.44
N ARG A 91 22.34 -4.14 65.09
CA ARG A 91 22.42 -3.97 66.56
C ARG A 91 21.20 -3.23 67.14
N LEU A 92 20.08 -3.95 67.27
CA LEU A 92 18.90 -3.46 68.00
C LEU A 92 18.19 -4.56 68.82
N ILE A 93 18.95 -5.57 69.27
CA ILE A 93 18.46 -6.71 70.08
C ILE A 93 19.26 -6.78 71.40
N ALA A 94 19.55 -5.62 72.01
CA ALA A 94 20.44 -5.53 73.16
C ALA A 94 20.25 -4.27 74.05
N ARG A 95 19.00 -3.89 74.36
CA ARG A 95 18.59 -3.08 75.54
C ARG A 95 17.08 -2.76 75.53
N MET A 96 16.31 -3.45 76.36
CA MET A 96 15.12 -2.92 77.03
C MET A 96 15.08 -3.52 78.45
N PRO A 97 14.51 -2.81 79.45
CA PRO A 97 14.51 -3.23 80.86
C PRO A 97 13.41 -4.26 81.15
N ALA A 98 13.52 -4.94 82.30
CA ALA A 98 12.57 -5.96 82.74
C ALA A 98 11.47 -5.40 83.64
N SER A 99 10.21 -5.75 83.34
CA SER A 99 9.10 -5.80 84.30
C SER A 99 8.01 -6.74 83.77
N GLU A 100 7.92 -7.91 84.40
CA GLU A 100 6.75 -8.80 84.56
C GLU A 100 5.45 -8.39 83.83
N ASP A 101 5.20 -8.92 82.62
CA ASP A 101 4.26 -10.06 82.44
C ASP A 101 4.26 -10.62 80.99
N GLU A 102 3.97 -11.92 80.90
CA GLU A 102 4.22 -12.90 79.81
C GLU A 102 3.83 -12.52 78.36
N ILE A 103 4.82 -12.56 77.45
CA ILE A 103 5.03 -13.68 76.49
C ILE A 103 6.54 -13.91 76.38
N SER A 104 7.06 -15.13 76.54
CA SER A 104 8.50 -15.37 76.38
C SER A 104 8.88 -15.65 74.92
N SER A 105 10.13 -15.35 74.57
CA SER A 105 10.68 -15.75 73.27
C SER A 105 10.84 -17.26 73.11
N ALA A 106 10.80 -18.03 74.22
CA ALA A 106 10.82 -19.49 74.18
C ALA A 106 9.47 -20.06 73.72
N ASP A 107 8.34 -19.52 74.19
CA ASP A 107 6.99 -19.98 73.79
C ASP A 107 6.76 -19.88 72.26
N VAL A 108 7.34 -18.84 71.64
CA VAL A 108 7.31 -18.64 70.19
C VAL A 108 8.25 -19.62 69.46
N PHE A 109 9.41 -19.95 70.04
CA PHE A 109 10.34 -20.93 69.47
C PHE A 109 9.83 -22.36 69.60
N ASP A 110 9.31 -22.76 70.76
CA ASP A 110 8.69 -24.08 70.99
C ASP A 110 7.50 -24.29 70.05
N ALA A 111 6.67 -23.26 69.84
CA ALA A 111 5.57 -23.33 68.86
C ALA A 111 6.06 -23.54 67.41
N ILE A 112 7.26 -23.05 67.06
CA ILE A 112 7.89 -23.24 65.75
C ILE A 112 8.57 -24.61 65.65
N GLU A 113 9.26 -25.08 66.69
CA GLU A 113 9.84 -26.45 66.72
C GLU A 113 8.74 -27.51 66.67
N HIS A 114 7.63 -27.34 67.39
CA HIS A 114 6.51 -28.28 67.32
C HIS A 114 5.84 -28.32 65.94
N TRP A 115 5.96 -27.25 65.13
CA TRP A 115 5.51 -27.22 63.74
C TRP A 115 6.53 -27.85 62.78
N SER A 116 7.83 -27.77 63.08
CA SER A 116 8.90 -28.33 62.24
C SER A 116 9.02 -29.85 62.32
N LEU A 117 8.56 -30.48 63.41
CA LEU A 117 8.75 -31.90 63.70
C LEU A 117 7.69 -32.86 63.13
N GLN A 118 6.67 -32.39 62.41
CA GLN A 118 5.59 -33.24 61.86
C GLN A 118 5.57 -33.42 60.33
N PHE A 119 6.50 -32.83 59.59
CA PHE A 119 6.66 -33.06 58.15
C PHE A 119 8.11 -33.43 57.78
N PRO A 120 8.33 -34.34 56.81
CA PRO A 120 9.66 -34.85 56.51
C PRO A 120 10.59 -33.79 55.91
N VAL A 121 11.86 -33.87 56.29
CA VAL A 121 12.95 -32.90 55.98
C VAL A 121 13.25 -32.78 54.47
N SER A 122 12.63 -33.60 53.61
CA SER A 122 12.73 -33.53 52.15
C SER A 122 12.19 -32.24 51.52
N LEU A 123 11.39 -31.43 52.24
CA LEU A 123 10.85 -30.18 51.69
C LEU A 123 11.78 -28.95 51.86
N LEU A 124 12.78 -29.01 52.75
CA LEU A 124 13.57 -27.83 53.15
C LEU A 124 14.62 -27.35 52.14
N PHE A 125 14.77 -28.04 50.99
CA PHE A 125 15.66 -27.59 49.90
C PHE A 125 15.00 -26.64 48.89
N PHE A 126 13.68 -26.38 48.99
CA PHE A 126 12.92 -25.71 47.91
C PHE A 126 12.94 -24.17 47.90
N VAL A 127 13.57 -23.49 48.85
CA VAL A 127 13.64 -22.01 48.90
C VAL A 127 14.80 -21.45 48.04
N SER A 128 15.03 -22.03 46.87
CA SER A 128 16.14 -21.67 45.97
C SER A 128 15.73 -21.60 44.49
N ALA A 129 14.60 -20.95 44.18
CA ALA A 129 14.26 -20.57 42.81
C ALA A 129 13.44 -19.26 42.78
N LEU A 130 14.01 -18.20 42.22
CA LEU A 130 13.30 -16.94 41.90
C LEU A 130 12.71 -16.94 40.47
N VAL A 131 12.72 -18.11 39.83
CA VAL A 131 12.26 -18.40 38.46
C VAL A 131 11.82 -19.86 38.39
N GLY A 132 10.70 -20.17 37.76
CA GLY A 132 10.28 -21.56 37.51
C GLY A 132 11.21 -22.31 36.55
N PRO A 133 11.18 -23.65 36.54
CA PRO A 133 11.90 -24.45 35.55
C PRO A 133 11.26 -24.30 34.16
N PRO A 134 12.05 -24.33 33.06
CA PRO A 134 11.52 -24.45 31.70
C PRO A 134 10.70 -25.73 31.49
N THR A 135 9.73 -25.66 30.59
CA THR A 135 8.73 -26.72 30.36
C THR A 135 8.83 -27.28 28.94
N ASN A 136 8.07 -28.34 28.65
CA ASN A 136 7.98 -28.96 27.30
C ASN A 136 9.37 -29.29 26.70
N ILE A 137 10.27 -29.83 27.52
CA ILE A 137 11.64 -30.13 27.09
C ILE A 137 11.62 -31.22 26.02
N ARG A 138 12.25 -30.94 24.87
CA ARG A 138 12.39 -31.89 23.76
C ARG A 138 13.86 -32.04 23.43
N VAL A 139 14.30 -33.27 23.22
CA VAL A 139 15.67 -33.59 22.83
C VAL A 139 15.65 -34.38 21.53
N GLU A 140 16.36 -33.90 20.52
CA GLU A 140 16.44 -34.54 19.21
C GLU A 140 17.90 -34.64 18.75
N ALA A 141 18.34 -35.83 18.34
CA ALA A 141 19.71 -36.06 17.90
C ALA A 141 19.96 -35.38 16.54
N THR A 142 20.91 -34.45 16.49
CA THR A 142 21.31 -33.74 15.26
C THR A 142 22.45 -34.44 14.52
N SER A 143 23.15 -35.36 15.19
CA SER A 143 24.08 -36.31 14.58
C SER A 143 24.23 -37.56 15.46
N ASN A 144 25.21 -38.41 15.18
CA ASN A 144 25.61 -39.49 16.09
C ASN A 144 26.32 -38.97 17.36
N SER A 145 26.72 -37.70 17.43
CA SER A 145 27.55 -37.11 18.49
C SER A 145 27.10 -35.70 18.89
N SER A 146 25.88 -35.33 18.55
CA SER A 146 25.24 -34.06 18.95
C SER A 146 23.73 -34.19 19.03
N ALA A 147 23.12 -33.42 19.92
CA ALA A 147 21.67 -33.29 20.06
C ALA A 147 21.28 -31.84 20.32
N VAL A 148 20.12 -31.43 19.80
CA VAL A 148 19.48 -30.18 20.20
C VAL A 148 18.58 -30.44 21.39
N VAL A 149 18.59 -29.53 22.35
CA VAL A 149 17.61 -29.46 23.43
C VAL A 149 16.76 -28.23 23.19
N GLN A 150 15.45 -28.39 23.12
CA GLN A 150 14.45 -27.33 23.02
C GLN A 150 13.64 -27.24 24.31
N TRP A 151 13.11 -26.07 24.62
CA TRP A 151 12.25 -25.84 25.79
C TRP A 151 11.27 -24.70 25.55
N ASP A 152 10.09 -24.80 26.14
CA ASP A 152 9.16 -23.69 26.28
C ASP A 152 9.45 -22.93 27.59
N PHE A 153 9.16 -21.63 27.60
CA PHE A 153 9.29 -20.77 28.77
C PHE A 153 8.37 -19.55 28.60
N GLU A 154 7.36 -19.46 29.47
CA GLU A 154 6.36 -18.38 29.48
C GLU A 154 6.90 -17.10 30.13
N ASN A 155 6.15 -16.00 30.00
CA ASN A 155 6.66 -14.64 30.20
C ASN A 155 7.11 -14.32 31.63
N GLY A 156 8.41 -14.47 31.88
CA GLY A 156 9.11 -13.90 33.03
C GLY A 156 10.44 -13.25 32.62
N GLN A 157 10.93 -12.28 33.40
CA GLN A 157 12.30 -11.77 33.23
C GLN A 157 13.32 -12.85 33.60
N VAL A 158 14.17 -13.21 32.65
CA VAL A 158 15.19 -14.27 32.67
C VAL A 158 16.43 -13.74 31.94
N ASP A 159 17.65 -13.98 32.46
CA ASP A 159 18.91 -13.54 31.86
C ASP A 159 19.37 -14.50 30.74
N GLY A 160 18.97 -15.76 30.84
CA GLY A 160 19.39 -16.85 29.97
C GLY A 160 19.02 -18.23 30.54
N PHE A 161 19.53 -19.28 29.92
CA PHE A 161 19.24 -20.67 30.25
C PHE A 161 20.51 -21.51 30.37
N VAL A 162 20.45 -22.57 31.19
CA VAL A 162 21.49 -23.59 31.29
C VAL A 162 20.88 -24.93 30.87
N VAL A 163 21.52 -25.62 29.92
CA VAL A 163 21.22 -27.03 29.62
C VAL A 163 22.25 -27.88 30.36
N LYS A 164 21.78 -28.74 31.27
CA LYS A 164 22.59 -29.78 31.92
C LYS A 164 22.33 -31.12 31.24
N TYR A 165 23.38 -31.91 31.06
CA TYR A 165 23.31 -33.25 30.48
C TYR A 165 24.28 -34.23 31.15
N MET A 166 23.93 -35.50 31.15
CA MET A 166 24.78 -36.60 31.62
C MET A 166 24.52 -37.88 30.83
N HIS A 167 25.52 -38.76 30.75
CA HIS A 167 25.33 -40.15 30.34
C HIS A 167 24.61 -40.91 31.49
N GLU A 168 23.95 -42.04 31.21
CA GLU A 168 23.06 -42.70 32.18
C GLU A 168 23.76 -43.13 33.49
N PRO A 169 23.18 -42.81 34.66
CA PRO A 169 23.73 -43.15 35.98
C PRO A 169 23.50 -44.62 36.36
N GLY A 170 24.15 -45.54 35.64
CA GLY A 170 23.99 -46.99 35.79
C GLY A 170 24.78 -47.64 36.94
N GLY A 171 25.11 -46.93 38.03
CA GLY A 171 25.95 -47.50 39.09
C GLY A 171 25.99 -46.73 40.41
N ARG A 172 26.18 -47.45 41.53
CA ARG A 172 26.34 -46.88 42.88
C ARG A 172 27.78 -46.43 43.14
N SER A 173 28.13 -45.20 42.79
CA SER A 173 29.22 -44.44 43.45
C SER A 173 29.09 -42.94 43.16
N ASP A 174 29.63 -42.11 44.05
CA ASP A 174 29.39 -40.68 44.13
C ASP A 174 29.75 -39.84 42.88
N THR A 175 28.92 -38.81 42.63
CA THR A 175 29.29 -37.59 41.88
C THR A 175 29.65 -37.70 40.40
N GLU A 176 28.89 -38.46 39.59
CA GLU A 176 28.91 -38.22 38.14
C GLU A 176 28.38 -36.80 37.82
N ARG A 177 29.30 -35.96 37.32
CA ARG A 177 29.15 -34.50 37.27
C ARG A 177 28.37 -34.07 36.03
N TRP A 178 27.09 -33.75 36.21
CA TRP A 178 26.24 -33.10 35.19
C TRP A 178 27.04 -32.02 34.44
N THR A 179 27.22 -32.21 33.13
CA THR A 179 27.92 -31.25 32.28
C THR A 179 26.93 -30.16 31.85
N ALA A 180 27.36 -28.90 31.85
CA ALA A 180 26.48 -27.76 31.63
C ALA A 180 26.93 -26.91 30.44
N ARG A 181 26.00 -26.47 29.59
CA ARG A 181 26.19 -25.36 28.65
C ARG A 181 25.20 -24.24 28.96
N THR A 182 25.68 -23.00 28.92
CA THR A 182 24.87 -21.80 29.23
C THR A 182 24.65 -20.97 27.98
N VAL A 183 23.45 -20.43 27.81
CA VAL A 183 23.09 -19.44 26.80
C VAL A 183 22.50 -18.21 27.47
N MET A 184 23.27 -17.11 27.49
CA MET A 184 22.84 -15.83 28.08
C MET A 184 21.97 -15.05 27.08
N SER A 185 20.74 -15.54 26.87
CA SER A 185 19.73 -14.87 26.05
C SER A 185 18.31 -15.18 26.56
N PRO A 186 17.48 -14.17 26.85
CA PRO A 186 16.09 -14.36 27.28
C PRO A 186 15.20 -15.02 26.20
N THR A 187 15.54 -14.81 24.92
CA THR A 187 14.72 -15.26 23.78
C THR A 187 15.12 -16.65 23.27
N SER A 188 16.21 -17.24 23.77
CA SER A 188 16.57 -18.61 23.42
C SER A 188 15.53 -19.62 23.90
N ARG A 189 15.13 -20.53 23.01
CA ARG A 189 14.23 -21.67 23.26
C ARG A 189 14.84 -23.00 22.81
N HIS A 190 16.12 -22.98 22.44
CA HIS A 190 16.89 -24.17 22.09
C HIS A 190 18.40 -23.95 22.30
N LEU A 191 19.17 -25.05 22.39
CA LEU A 191 20.62 -25.08 22.39
C LEU A 191 21.13 -26.42 21.84
N GLU A 192 22.13 -26.40 20.96
CA GLU A 192 22.82 -27.62 20.54
C GLU A 192 23.92 -28.04 21.53
N VAL A 193 23.99 -29.33 21.81
CA VAL A 193 25.00 -29.97 22.66
C VAL A 193 25.87 -30.88 21.78
N PRO A 194 27.08 -30.43 21.38
CA PRO A 194 28.02 -31.20 20.59
C PRO A 194 28.92 -32.10 21.45
N HIS A 195 29.70 -32.96 20.79
CA HIS A 195 30.72 -33.85 21.39
C HIS A 195 30.16 -34.88 22.39
N LEU A 196 28.91 -35.30 22.19
CA LEU A 196 28.32 -36.44 22.88
C LEU A 196 28.92 -37.76 22.35
N THR A 197 29.01 -38.77 23.20
CA THR A 197 29.55 -40.09 22.81
C THR A 197 28.52 -40.89 22.03
N ALA A 198 28.91 -41.39 20.85
CA ALA A 198 27.97 -42.03 19.93
C ALA A 198 27.32 -43.31 20.48
N HIS A 199 26.07 -43.54 20.06
CA HIS A 199 25.23 -44.68 20.41
C HIS A 199 24.96 -44.88 21.92
N LYS A 200 25.29 -43.89 22.75
CA LYS A 200 25.03 -43.90 24.19
C LYS A 200 23.71 -43.17 24.54
N PRO A 201 23.01 -43.60 25.60
CA PRO A 201 21.88 -42.86 26.18
C PRO A 201 22.37 -41.64 26.98
N TYR A 202 21.57 -40.58 26.97
CA TYR A 202 21.83 -39.34 27.72
C TYR A 202 20.54 -38.79 28.36
N ALA A 203 20.66 -38.27 29.58
CA ALA A 203 19.63 -37.48 30.26
C ALA A 203 19.93 -35.98 30.12
N PHE A 204 18.90 -35.16 29.91
CA PHE A 204 18.99 -33.70 29.77
C PHE A 204 17.98 -33.01 30.70
N CYS A 205 18.36 -31.90 31.33
CA CYS A 205 17.42 -31.00 31.99
C CYS A 205 17.84 -29.53 31.82
N VAL A 206 16.87 -28.63 31.77
CA VAL A 206 17.09 -27.19 31.49
C VAL A 206 16.74 -26.36 32.72
N LEU A 207 17.49 -25.29 32.96
CA LEU A 207 17.30 -24.33 34.06
C LEU A 207 17.22 -22.91 33.48
N ALA A 208 16.38 -22.05 34.06
CA ALA A 208 16.42 -20.62 33.80
C ALA A 208 17.44 -19.90 34.72
N ILE A 209 17.92 -18.73 34.31
CA ILE A 209 18.85 -17.87 35.06
C ILE A 209 18.20 -16.52 35.31
N LYS A 210 18.34 -15.94 36.51
CA LYS A 210 17.95 -14.55 36.80
C LYS A 210 18.83 -13.95 37.87
N ASN A 211 19.30 -12.72 37.65
CA ASN A 211 20.27 -12.04 38.53
C ASN A 211 21.48 -12.94 38.86
N ASN A 212 22.02 -13.63 37.84
CA ASN A 212 23.08 -14.65 37.96
C ASN A 212 22.76 -15.89 38.84
N ARG A 213 21.52 -16.09 39.30
CA ARG A 213 21.09 -17.30 40.03
C ARG A 213 20.41 -18.29 39.08
N GLN A 214 20.74 -19.58 39.20
CA GLN A 214 20.03 -20.65 38.50
C GLN A 214 18.75 -21.00 39.25
N GLY A 215 17.64 -21.23 38.53
CA GLY A 215 16.40 -21.81 39.07
C GLY A 215 16.48 -23.33 39.21
N ALA A 216 15.32 -23.97 39.35
CA ALA A 216 15.21 -25.44 39.32
C ALA A 216 15.53 -26.01 37.91
N CYS A 217 15.87 -27.30 37.84
CA CYS A 217 15.85 -28.03 36.57
C CYS A 217 14.42 -28.47 36.22
N SER A 218 14.16 -28.59 34.92
CA SER A 218 13.02 -29.33 34.38
C SER A 218 13.03 -30.78 34.88
N ASP A 219 11.95 -31.22 35.53
CA ASP A 219 11.78 -32.55 36.12
C ASP A 219 10.47 -33.16 35.60
N PRO A 220 10.44 -34.42 35.11
CA PRO A 220 11.57 -35.33 34.94
C PRO A 220 12.58 -34.88 33.86
N PRO A 221 13.88 -35.22 34.00
CA PRO A 221 14.85 -35.05 32.92
C PRO A 221 14.46 -35.81 31.65
N THR A 222 14.63 -35.18 30.49
CA THR A 222 14.34 -35.82 29.21
C THR A 222 15.44 -36.82 28.85
N LEU A 223 15.06 -38.09 28.70
CA LEU A 223 15.94 -39.16 28.26
C LEU A 223 15.99 -39.24 26.72
N LEU A 224 17.20 -39.34 26.18
CA LEU A 224 17.48 -39.69 24.80
C LEU A 224 18.18 -41.05 24.81
N GLU A 225 17.42 -42.13 24.61
CA GLU A 225 17.92 -43.52 24.70
C GLU A 225 19.08 -43.83 23.73
N ARG A 226 19.13 -43.13 22.58
CA ARG A 226 20.16 -43.33 21.56
C ARG A 226 20.39 -42.07 20.72
N LEU A 227 21.65 -41.68 20.58
CA LEU A 227 22.11 -40.68 19.61
C LEU A 227 22.07 -41.24 18.17
N THR A 228 20.88 -41.18 17.56
CA THR A 228 20.64 -41.49 16.15
C THR A 228 19.70 -40.44 15.54
N PRO A 229 20.10 -39.71 14.48
CA PRO A 229 19.32 -38.62 13.87
C PRO A 229 18.20 -39.17 12.97
N THR A 230 17.22 -39.85 13.57
CA THR A 230 16.20 -40.65 12.89
C THR A 230 15.21 -39.82 12.05
N TYR A 231 14.83 -38.64 12.52
CA TYR A 231 13.87 -37.75 11.86
C TYR A 231 14.52 -36.42 11.40
N MET A 232 15.81 -36.45 11.05
CA MET A 232 16.53 -35.27 10.56
C MET A 232 16.89 -35.40 9.07
N VAL A 233 16.80 -34.27 8.37
CA VAL A 233 17.25 -34.08 6.99
C VAL A 233 18.78 -34.15 6.91
N GLN A 234 19.29 -34.99 6.00
CA GLN A 234 20.72 -35.23 5.77
C GLN A 234 21.15 -34.55 4.46
N ASN A 235 22.44 -34.23 4.32
CA ASN A 235 23.03 -33.70 3.09
C ASN A 235 22.25 -32.54 2.42
N LEU A 236 21.67 -31.63 3.23
CA LEU A 236 21.03 -30.41 2.74
C LEU A 236 22.07 -29.51 2.07
N VAL A 237 21.89 -29.27 0.77
CA VAL A 237 22.76 -28.45 -0.06
C VAL A 237 21.95 -27.47 -0.91
N VAL A 238 22.54 -26.31 -1.19
CA VAL A 238 22.12 -25.46 -2.32
C VAL A 238 22.72 -26.08 -3.58
N GLU A 239 21.87 -26.58 -4.48
CA GLU A 239 22.34 -27.21 -5.73
C GLU A 239 22.76 -26.16 -6.77
N TRP A 240 22.04 -25.04 -6.82
CA TRP A 240 22.39 -23.81 -7.53
C TRP A 240 21.57 -22.63 -6.99
N LYS A 241 21.99 -21.41 -7.34
CA LYS A 241 21.29 -20.17 -7.01
C LYS A 241 21.40 -19.16 -8.16
N THR A 242 20.59 -18.10 -8.07
CA THR A 242 20.67 -16.91 -8.91
C THR A 242 20.48 -15.65 -8.03
N SER A 243 20.18 -14.50 -8.65
CA SER A 243 19.73 -13.31 -7.95
C SER A 243 18.29 -13.38 -7.41
N ASN A 244 17.47 -14.32 -7.88
CA ASN A 244 16.04 -14.42 -7.52
C ASN A 244 15.55 -15.84 -7.19
N SER A 245 16.41 -16.85 -7.27
CA SER A 245 16.06 -18.26 -7.03
C SER A 245 17.16 -19.02 -6.28
N VAL A 246 16.76 -20.03 -5.50
CA VAL A 246 17.65 -20.97 -4.79
C VAL A 246 17.07 -22.38 -4.88
N LYS A 247 17.80 -23.30 -5.52
CA LYS A 247 17.45 -24.72 -5.56
C LYS A 247 18.06 -25.42 -4.34
N LEU A 248 17.20 -25.98 -3.48
CA LEU A 248 17.59 -26.82 -2.36
C LEU A 248 17.44 -28.29 -2.73
N ARG A 249 18.37 -29.12 -2.24
CA ARG A 249 18.34 -30.57 -2.37
C ARG A 249 18.82 -31.22 -1.07
N TRP A 250 18.23 -32.34 -0.70
CA TRP A 250 18.55 -33.05 0.54
C TRP A 250 18.30 -34.56 0.44
N GLU A 251 18.78 -35.28 1.45
CA GLU A 251 18.57 -36.71 1.62
C GLU A 251 17.82 -36.98 2.93
N TYR A 252 17.17 -38.14 3.01
CA TYR A 252 16.48 -38.58 4.22
C TYR A 252 16.40 -40.10 4.21
N ASN A 253 16.98 -40.70 5.25
CA ASN A 253 17.21 -42.13 5.43
C ASN A 253 16.50 -42.66 6.70
N GLY A 254 15.48 -41.94 7.18
CA GLY A 254 14.67 -42.30 8.35
C GLY A 254 13.43 -43.14 8.00
N PRO A 255 12.48 -43.30 8.95
CA PRO A 255 11.23 -44.02 8.73
C PRO A 255 10.40 -43.50 7.55
N ALA A 256 9.71 -44.43 6.87
CA ALA A 256 8.68 -44.12 5.87
C ALA A 256 7.44 -43.47 6.52
N HIS A 257 6.53 -42.95 5.70
CA HIS A 257 5.33 -42.21 6.09
C HIS A 257 5.61 -40.90 6.86
N VAL A 258 6.52 -40.11 6.29
CA VAL A 258 6.79 -38.72 6.69
C VAL A 258 6.69 -37.78 5.51
N GLY A 259 6.24 -36.55 5.77
CA GLY A 259 6.39 -35.42 4.87
C GLY A 259 7.58 -34.54 5.27
N PHE A 260 7.79 -33.46 4.54
CA PHE A 260 8.77 -32.42 4.89
C PHE A 260 8.08 -31.08 5.13
N TYR A 261 8.76 -30.17 5.81
CA TYR A 261 8.41 -28.75 5.85
C TYR A 261 9.65 -27.91 5.58
N LEU A 262 9.45 -26.79 4.89
CA LEU A 262 10.50 -25.84 4.54
C LEU A 262 10.09 -24.44 5.00
N ASN A 263 10.95 -23.80 5.79
CA ASN A 263 10.77 -22.42 6.20
C ASN A 263 11.91 -21.55 5.67
N HIS A 264 11.68 -20.28 5.34
CA HIS A 264 12.78 -19.34 5.08
C HIS A 264 12.57 -17.99 5.74
N THR A 265 13.68 -17.39 6.18
CA THR A 265 13.75 -15.99 6.63
C THR A 265 14.85 -15.28 5.86
N GLY A 266 14.53 -14.16 5.23
CA GLY A 266 15.50 -13.29 4.55
C GLY A 266 15.88 -12.09 5.42
N LYS A 267 17.13 -11.65 5.33
CA LYS A 267 17.59 -10.35 5.86
C LYS A 267 18.63 -9.70 4.95
N LYS A 268 18.68 -8.37 4.92
CA LYS A 268 19.81 -7.59 4.37
C LYS A 268 19.86 -6.18 4.92
N GLU A 269 21.04 -5.58 4.82
CA GLU A 269 21.29 -4.17 5.06
C GLU A 269 21.95 -3.56 3.82
N TYR A 270 21.56 -2.35 3.45
CA TYR A 270 22.03 -1.67 2.24
C TYR A 270 21.95 -0.15 2.37
N PHE A 271 22.75 0.57 1.58
CA PHE A 271 22.61 2.01 1.40
C PHE A 271 21.53 2.31 0.36
N ASP A 272 20.61 3.22 0.67
CA ASP A 272 19.71 3.79 -0.32
C ASP A 272 20.38 4.89 -1.17
N HIS A 273 19.62 5.47 -2.10
CA HIS A 273 20.12 6.51 -3.02
C HIS A 273 20.40 7.87 -2.35
N THR A 274 20.06 8.02 -1.06
CA THR A 274 20.44 9.18 -0.22
C THR A 274 21.66 8.88 0.65
N LEU A 275 22.23 7.67 0.54
CA LEU A 275 23.27 7.11 1.42
C LEU A 275 22.81 6.85 2.86
N ALA A 276 21.50 6.77 3.11
CA ALA A 276 20.97 6.30 4.38
C ALA A 276 21.04 4.76 4.44
N MET A 277 21.43 4.21 5.59
CA MET A 277 21.35 2.77 5.85
C MET A 277 19.90 2.33 6.01
N LYS A 278 19.52 1.24 5.33
CA LYS A 278 18.23 0.57 5.46
C LYS A 278 18.47 -0.90 5.78
N SER A 279 17.69 -1.43 6.71
CA SER A 279 17.57 -2.87 6.96
C SER A 279 16.26 -3.39 6.36
N MET A 280 16.23 -4.66 5.98
CA MET A 280 15.06 -5.33 5.40
C MET A 280 15.06 -6.79 5.82
N THR A 281 13.94 -7.26 6.36
CA THR A 281 13.68 -8.66 6.69
C THR A 281 12.42 -9.15 5.99
N THR A 282 12.38 -10.41 5.56
CA THR A 282 11.11 -11.07 5.22
C THR A 282 10.53 -11.73 6.47
N PRO A 283 9.19 -11.85 6.60
CA PRO A 283 8.62 -12.80 7.56
C PRO A 283 9.03 -14.24 7.21
N GLY A 284 8.78 -15.14 8.16
CA GLY A 284 9.02 -16.57 8.00
C GLY A 284 7.96 -17.22 7.11
N PHE A 285 8.26 -17.38 5.82
CA PHE A 285 7.40 -18.18 4.94
C PHE A 285 7.55 -19.66 5.27
N LYS A 286 6.47 -20.44 5.17
CA LYS A 286 6.43 -21.89 5.45
C LYS A 286 5.70 -22.64 4.34
N HIS A 287 6.30 -23.71 3.85
CA HIS A 287 5.74 -24.64 2.87
C HIS A 287 5.82 -26.06 3.42
N GLU A 288 4.80 -26.89 3.19
CA GLU A 288 4.85 -28.32 3.53
C GLU A 288 4.91 -29.14 2.24
N LEU A 289 5.57 -30.30 2.30
CA LEU A 289 5.75 -31.21 1.16
C LEU A 289 5.35 -32.63 1.53
N ASP A 290 4.93 -33.39 0.53
CA ASP A 290 4.41 -34.73 0.65
C ASP A 290 5.50 -35.81 0.79
N GLU A 291 5.06 -37.05 0.97
CA GLU A 291 5.95 -38.19 1.09
C GLU A 291 6.69 -38.46 -0.22
N GLY A 292 7.99 -38.19 -0.23
CA GLY A 292 8.89 -38.48 -1.36
C GLY A 292 9.77 -37.32 -1.80
N SER A 293 9.40 -36.07 -1.49
CA SER A 293 10.21 -34.91 -1.89
C SER A 293 11.64 -34.95 -1.32
N ARG A 294 12.62 -34.57 -2.16
CA ARG A 294 14.06 -34.50 -1.82
C ARG A 294 14.74 -33.23 -2.37
N GLU A 295 13.97 -32.37 -3.00
CA GLU A 295 14.42 -31.10 -3.56
C GLU A 295 13.26 -30.12 -3.63
N TYR A 296 13.58 -28.82 -3.65
CA TYR A 296 12.62 -27.73 -3.78
C TYR A 296 13.29 -26.52 -4.44
N LEU A 297 12.56 -25.78 -5.27
CA LEU A 297 13.05 -24.53 -5.85
C LEU A 297 12.31 -23.35 -5.22
N TRP A 298 13.04 -22.53 -4.46
CA TRP A 298 12.57 -21.22 -4.07
C TRP A 298 12.77 -20.24 -5.22
N THR A 299 11.70 -19.62 -5.69
CA THR A 299 11.71 -18.52 -6.69
C THR A 299 11.28 -17.21 -6.02
N ASN A 300 11.29 -16.11 -6.78
CA ASN A 300 10.84 -14.78 -6.34
C ASN A 300 11.58 -14.20 -5.10
N LEU A 301 12.78 -14.73 -4.82
CA LEU A 301 13.68 -14.19 -3.79
C LEU A 301 14.22 -12.82 -4.23
N ARG A 302 14.62 -11.98 -3.27
CA ARG A 302 15.22 -10.67 -3.57
C ARG A 302 16.71 -10.80 -3.87
N PRO A 303 17.27 -10.02 -4.82
CA PRO A 303 18.71 -9.95 -5.05
C PRO A 303 19.49 -9.46 -3.83
N TYR A 304 20.72 -9.96 -3.72
CA TYR A 304 21.69 -9.69 -2.65
C TYR A 304 21.09 -9.70 -1.24
N MET A 305 20.30 -10.74 -0.94
CA MET A 305 19.65 -10.92 0.36
C MET A 305 20.12 -12.23 1.00
N GLN A 306 20.43 -12.18 2.30
CA GLN A 306 20.84 -13.35 3.07
C GLN A 306 19.59 -14.11 3.51
N TYR A 307 19.37 -15.30 2.95
CA TYR A 307 18.28 -16.19 3.34
C TYR A 307 18.83 -17.33 4.21
N THR A 308 18.18 -17.59 5.34
CA THR A 308 18.30 -18.83 6.11
C THR A 308 17.12 -19.72 5.73
N PHE A 309 17.42 -20.82 5.03
CA PHE A 309 16.46 -21.88 4.72
C PHE A 309 16.54 -22.98 5.76
N HIS A 310 15.40 -23.45 6.23
CA HIS A 310 15.26 -24.56 7.17
C HIS A 310 14.48 -25.67 6.47
N VAL A 311 14.97 -26.90 6.47
CA VAL A 311 14.27 -28.08 5.92
C VAL A 311 14.16 -29.13 7.01
N GLY A 312 12.94 -29.45 7.43
CA GLY A 312 12.67 -30.41 8.51
C GLY A 312 11.68 -31.49 8.10
N VAL A 313 11.53 -32.49 8.98
CA VAL A 313 10.64 -33.63 8.78
C VAL A 313 9.34 -33.43 9.57
N ARG A 314 8.21 -33.89 9.03
CA ARG A 314 6.90 -33.93 9.72
C ARG A 314 6.29 -35.34 9.68
N SER A 315 5.72 -35.82 10.77
CA SER A 315 4.85 -37.01 10.70
C SER A 315 3.52 -36.67 10.00
N LEU A 316 2.96 -37.65 9.31
CA LEU A 316 1.63 -37.51 8.68
C LEU A 316 0.51 -37.66 9.73
N PRO A 317 -0.71 -37.14 9.49
CA PRO A 317 -1.83 -37.28 10.43
C PRO A 317 -2.30 -38.73 10.63
N PRO A 318 -2.93 -39.07 11.77
CA PRO A 318 -3.21 -38.21 12.92
C PRO A 318 -2.01 -38.11 13.89
N GLY A 319 -1.75 -36.92 14.42
CA GLY A 319 -0.59 -36.65 15.30
C GLY A 319 0.63 -36.08 14.56
N ALA A 320 0.41 -35.08 13.71
CA ALA A 320 1.47 -34.40 12.97
C ALA A 320 2.41 -33.62 13.94
N ARG A 321 3.64 -34.14 14.11
CA ARG A 321 4.75 -33.53 14.84
C ARG A 321 5.79 -33.05 13.84
N GLN A 322 6.38 -31.89 14.10
CA GLN A 322 7.50 -31.35 13.32
C GLN A 322 8.79 -31.54 14.12
N TYR A 323 9.80 -32.09 13.46
CA TYR A 323 11.13 -32.39 14.02
C TYR A 323 12.13 -31.29 13.68
N TRP A 324 13.24 -31.21 14.41
CA TRP A 324 14.24 -30.14 14.27
C TRP A 324 14.81 -30.08 12.84
N PRO A 325 14.78 -28.91 12.18
CA PRO A 325 15.19 -28.80 10.79
C PRO A 325 16.71 -28.77 10.64
N LYS A 326 17.18 -29.08 9.44
CA LYS A 326 18.52 -28.71 9.00
C LYS A 326 18.47 -27.33 8.36
N GLU A 327 19.38 -26.43 8.75
CA GLU A 327 19.50 -25.11 8.14
C GLU A 327 20.57 -25.04 7.05
N VAL A 328 20.39 -24.11 6.10
CA VAL A 328 21.42 -23.64 5.18
C VAL A 328 21.27 -22.14 4.94
N VAL A 329 22.37 -21.40 5.05
CA VAL A 329 22.41 -19.94 4.92
C VAL A 329 23.10 -19.57 3.61
N ILE A 330 22.42 -18.79 2.76
CA ILE A 330 22.93 -18.40 1.45
C ILE A 330 22.60 -16.94 1.15
N VAL A 331 23.45 -16.27 0.35
CA VAL A 331 23.17 -14.94 -0.18
C VAL A 331 22.87 -15.09 -1.67
N THR A 332 21.71 -14.59 -2.12
CA THR A 332 21.35 -14.51 -3.54
C THR A 332 22.33 -13.62 -4.30
N ASP A 333 22.51 -13.88 -5.59
CA ASP A 333 23.49 -13.13 -6.39
C ASP A 333 23.10 -11.65 -6.56
N PRO A 334 24.08 -10.74 -6.70
CA PRO A 334 23.80 -9.34 -7.02
C PRO A 334 23.32 -9.20 -8.47
N THR A 335 22.55 -8.16 -8.73
CA THR A 335 22.15 -7.72 -10.09
C THR A 335 22.28 -6.20 -10.19
N GLY A 336 22.15 -5.63 -11.39
CA GLY A 336 22.16 -4.17 -11.59
C GLY A 336 21.15 -3.48 -10.65
N PRO A 337 21.45 -2.28 -10.12
CA PRO A 337 20.60 -1.62 -9.13
C PRO A 337 19.17 -1.38 -9.66
N PRO A 338 18.15 -1.30 -8.78
CA PRO A 338 16.76 -1.14 -9.21
C PRO A 338 16.57 0.10 -10.09
N PHE A 339 17.21 1.22 -9.72
CA PHE A 339 17.13 2.47 -10.46
C PHE A 339 18.46 3.23 -10.47
N VAL A 340 18.66 4.05 -11.52
CA VAL A 340 19.81 4.96 -11.69
C VAL A 340 19.28 6.32 -12.13
N PHE A 341 19.63 7.38 -11.41
CA PHE A 341 19.21 8.75 -11.73
C PHE A 341 19.88 9.26 -13.02
N PRO A 342 19.18 10.01 -13.89
CA PRO A 342 19.85 10.76 -14.95
C PRO A 342 20.72 11.89 -14.36
N PRO A 343 21.81 12.29 -15.02
CA PRO A 343 22.58 13.48 -14.63
C PRO A 343 21.72 14.76 -14.67
N GLU A 344 21.75 15.56 -13.61
CA GLU A 344 20.96 16.78 -13.50
C GLU A 344 21.80 17.98 -13.97
N LEU A 345 21.27 18.83 -14.85
CA LEU A 345 22.00 19.99 -15.37
C LEU A 345 21.96 21.15 -14.36
N ASP A 346 23.11 21.74 -14.04
CA ASP A 346 23.20 22.84 -13.06
C ASP A 346 23.41 24.19 -13.77
N GLU A 347 22.30 24.85 -14.13
CA GLU A 347 22.33 26.16 -14.80
C GLU A 347 22.82 27.29 -13.88
N VAL A 348 22.62 27.17 -12.56
CA VAL A 348 23.03 28.18 -11.58
C VAL A 348 24.54 28.21 -11.45
N VAL A 349 25.17 27.04 -11.24
CA VAL A 349 26.62 26.91 -11.17
C VAL A 349 27.28 27.16 -12.53
N ALA A 350 26.64 26.80 -13.65
CA ALA A 350 27.12 27.13 -14.99
C ALA A 350 27.10 28.64 -15.33
N SER A 351 26.44 29.46 -14.51
CA SER A 351 26.49 30.94 -14.59
C SER A 351 27.60 31.57 -13.74
N GLY A 352 27.96 30.94 -12.60
CA GLY A 352 29.02 31.42 -11.70
C GLY A 352 30.42 30.93 -12.06
N LEU A 353 30.55 29.68 -12.52
CA LEU A 353 31.75 29.18 -13.19
C LEU A 353 31.66 29.57 -14.66
N ALA A 354 32.64 30.31 -15.17
CA ALA A 354 32.70 30.75 -16.57
C ALA A 354 32.72 29.54 -17.53
N SER A 355 31.54 29.18 -18.02
CA SER A 355 31.29 27.98 -18.82
C SER A 355 31.99 28.07 -20.16
N ARG A 356 33.13 27.37 -20.28
CA ARG A 356 33.94 27.36 -21.50
C ARG A 356 33.13 26.75 -22.65
N PRO A 357 33.24 27.28 -23.89
CA PRO A 357 32.49 26.75 -25.02
C PRO A 357 32.82 25.26 -25.21
N GLY A 358 31.79 24.42 -25.13
CA GLY A 358 31.92 22.96 -25.19
C GLY A 358 31.92 22.22 -23.84
N GLN A 359 31.71 22.91 -22.72
CA GLN A 359 31.54 22.31 -21.38
C GLN A 359 30.12 22.50 -20.84
N ILE A 360 29.68 21.58 -19.97
CA ILE A 360 28.46 21.70 -19.17
C ILE A 360 28.69 21.15 -17.75
N VAL A 361 28.03 21.73 -16.75
CA VAL A 361 28.11 21.32 -15.34
C VAL A 361 26.89 20.49 -14.97
N VAL A 362 27.11 19.35 -14.30
CA VAL A 362 26.05 18.42 -13.91
C VAL A 362 26.21 17.94 -12.47
N ARG A 363 25.07 17.64 -11.82
CA ARG A 363 25.02 16.91 -10.55
C ARG A 363 24.72 15.44 -10.82
N LEU A 364 25.34 14.58 -10.03
CA LEU A 364 25.25 13.13 -10.14
C LEU A 364 24.80 12.57 -8.78
N ARG A 365 23.94 11.54 -8.79
CA ARG A 365 23.39 10.91 -7.58
C ARG A 365 23.74 9.43 -7.54
N PRO A 366 24.06 8.84 -6.37
CA PRO A 366 24.32 7.42 -6.26
C PRO A 366 23.03 6.60 -6.52
N ALA A 367 23.20 5.41 -7.07
CA ALA A 367 22.14 4.39 -7.10
C ALA A 367 22.06 3.66 -5.75
N SER A 368 20.91 3.09 -5.42
CA SER A 368 20.76 2.27 -4.21
C SER A 368 21.46 0.91 -4.37
N GLU A 369 22.08 0.45 -3.28
CA GLU A 369 22.77 -0.84 -3.21
C GLU A 369 21.83 -2.01 -2.87
N GLU A 370 20.50 -1.82 -2.94
CA GLU A 370 19.51 -2.84 -2.55
C GLU A 370 19.74 -4.18 -3.28
N TYR A 371 20.08 -4.15 -4.56
CA TYR A 371 20.28 -5.34 -5.39
C TYR A 371 21.75 -5.80 -5.43
N GLY A 372 22.62 -5.18 -4.63
CA GLY A 372 24.03 -5.49 -4.51
C GLY A 372 24.89 -4.23 -4.36
N PRO A 373 26.07 -4.33 -3.72
CA PRO A 373 27.02 -3.22 -3.60
C PRO A 373 27.45 -2.73 -4.99
N ILE A 374 27.53 -1.42 -5.18
CA ILE A 374 27.92 -0.85 -6.47
C ILE A 374 29.44 -0.85 -6.59
N SER A 375 29.92 -1.17 -7.80
CA SER A 375 31.35 -1.05 -8.14
C SER A 375 31.64 0.34 -8.70
N HIS A 376 31.00 0.71 -9.80
CA HIS A 376 31.26 1.94 -10.53
C HIS A 376 30.09 2.37 -11.41
N TYR A 377 30.17 3.61 -11.90
CA TYR A 377 29.23 4.25 -12.80
C TYR A 377 29.96 4.65 -14.08
N TRP A 378 29.29 4.58 -15.23
CA TRP A 378 29.71 5.22 -16.48
C TRP A 378 28.82 6.41 -16.77
N LEU A 379 29.42 7.57 -17.02
CA LEU A 379 28.74 8.74 -17.57
C LEU A 379 28.88 8.71 -19.10
N ILE A 380 27.75 8.62 -19.79
CA ILE A 380 27.65 8.36 -21.22
C ILE A 380 27.08 9.60 -21.92
N VAL A 381 27.78 10.08 -22.94
CA VAL A 381 27.34 11.19 -23.79
C VAL A 381 26.68 10.62 -25.03
N VAL A 382 25.45 11.06 -25.30
CA VAL A 382 24.59 10.58 -26.38
C VAL A 382 24.26 11.75 -27.32
N PRO A 383 24.74 11.76 -28.57
CA PRO A 383 24.37 12.78 -29.54
C PRO A 383 22.86 12.77 -29.85
N GLY A 384 22.27 13.96 -30.01
CA GLY A 384 20.82 14.17 -30.02
C GLY A 384 20.05 13.61 -31.22
N ASN A 385 20.74 12.89 -32.12
CA ASN A 385 20.15 12.11 -33.21
C ASN A 385 20.00 10.61 -32.87
N TYR A 386 20.43 10.16 -31.68
CA TYR A 386 20.22 8.81 -31.15
C TYR A 386 18.99 8.77 -30.24
N SER A 387 18.21 7.69 -30.33
CA SER A 387 17.13 7.38 -29.40
C SER A 387 17.67 6.81 -28.08
N LYS A 388 16.79 6.54 -27.11
CA LYS A 388 17.15 5.79 -25.90
C LYS A 388 17.51 4.34 -26.26
N ASP A 389 16.72 3.75 -27.15
CA ASP A 389 16.78 2.33 -27.46
C ASP A 389 18.05 1.98 -28.23
N ASP A 390 18.54 2.89 -29.10
CA ASP A 390 19.85 2.76 -29.77
C ASP A 390 21.02 2.60 -28.78
N VAL A 391 20.94 3.18 -27.58
CA VAL A 391 22.03 3.16 -26.58
C VAL A 391 21.82 2.09 -25.51
N VAL A 392 20.57 1.78 -25.17
CA VAL A 392 20.23 0.67 -24.26
C VAL A 392 20.49 -0.69 -24.91
N ASN A 393 20.34 -0.79 -26.23
CA ASN A 393 20.71 -2.00 -26.98
C ASN A 393 22.22 -2.18 -27.14
N MET A 394 23.03 -1.12 -27.03
CA MET A 394 24.49 -1.24 -27.02
C MET A 394 24.98 -1.92 -25.72
N GLY A 395 25.40 -3.18 -25.88
CA GLY A 395 26.06 -3.93 -24.81
C GLY A 395 27.34 -3.22 -24.34
N SER A 396 27.71 -3.39 -23.07
CA SER A 396 28.81 -2.60 -22.47
C SER A 396 30.15 -2.72 -23.24
N ALA A 397 30.48 -3.89 -23.79
CA ALA A 397 31.66 -4.09 -24.64
C ALA A 397 31.56 -3.37 -26.01
N GLU A 398 30.34 -3.21 -26.55
CA GLU A 398 30.10 -2.46 -27.80
C GLU A 398 30.21 -0.96 -27.57
N LEU A 399 29.71 -0.45 -26.43
CA LEU A 399 29.85 0.95 -26.04
C LEU A 399 31.31 1.31 -25.73
N GLU A 400 32.08 0.40 -25.13
CA GLU A 400 33.54 0.52 -25.00
C GLU A 400 34.21 0.53 -26.38
N ALA A 401 33.86 -0.38 -27.29
CA ALA A 401 34.39 -0.43 -28.64
C ALA A 401 34.09 0.85 -29.44
N ALA A 402 32.87 1.40 -29.34
CA ALA A 402 32.48 2.68 -29.93
C ALA A 402 33.27 3.86 -29.32
N THR A 403 33.48 3.85 -28.01
CA THR A 403 34.31 4.86 -27.32
C THR A 403 35.77 4.80 -27.76
N ILE A 404 36.32 3.59 -27.95
CA ILE A 404 37.66 3.35 -28.50
C ILE A 404 37.74 3.80 -29.97
N ALA A 405 36.70 3.54 -30.77
CA ALA A 405 36.61 4.00 -32.16
C ALA A 405 36.58 5.53 -32.25
N ARG A 406 35.77 6.20 -31.42
CA ARG A 406 35.72 7.66 -31.27
C ARG A 406 37.09 8.24 -30.91
N ARG A 407 37.78 7.65 -29.92
CA ARG A 407 39.15 8.02 -29.54
C ARG A 407 40.14 7.87 -30.71
N LYS A 408 40.04 6.79 -31.49
CA LYS A 408 40.88 6.57 -32.70
C LYS A 408 40.57 7.57 -33.84
N ALA A 409 39.32 8.01 -33.99
CA ALA A 409 38.92 9.01 -34.99
C ALA A 409 39.47 10.40 -34.64
N LEU A 410 39.24 10.87 -33.40
CA LEU A 410 39.77 12.14 -32.90
C LEU A 410 41.31 12.16 -32.89
N GLY A 411 41.95 11.08 -32.45
CA GLY A 411 43.41 10.96 -32.42
C GLY A 411 44.08 11.07 -33.79
N ARG A 412 43.36 10.81 -34.91
CA ARG A 412 43.88 11.00 -36.28
C ARG A 412 43.88 12.46 -36.74
N GLN A 413 43.14 13.36 -36.10
CA GLN A 413 43.11 14.79 -36.47
C GLN A 413 44.25 15.59 -35.81
N LEU A 414 44.81 15.12 -34.70
CA LEU A 414 45.83 15.82 -33.91
C LEU A 414 47.29 15.56 -34.36
N SER A 415 47.52 14.75 -35.40
CA SER A 415 48.88 14.32 -35.81
C SER A 415 49.34 14.90 -37.16
N VAL A 416 49.51 16.23 -37.25
CA VAL A 416 50.10 16.89 -38.43
C VAL A 416 51.18 17.92 -38.05
N SER A 417 52.37 17.44 -37.69
CA SER A 417 53.67 18.07 -38.04
C SER A 417 54.84 17.14 -37.65
N PRO A 418 56.04 17.22 -38.29
CA PRO A 418 56.97 16.08 -38.29
C PRO A 418 58.41 16.37 -37.80
N THR A 419 58.89 15.63 -36.78
CA THR A 419 60.36 15.46 -36.57
C THR A 419 60.77 14.14 -35.88
N LYS A 420 61.62 13.38 -36.57
CA LYS A 420 62.77 12.56 -36.08
C LYS A 420 62.58 11.55 -34.92
N LYS A 421 62.31 10.29 -35.30
CA LYS A 421 62.97 9.01 -34.90
C LYS A 421 63.70 8.91 -33.53
N VAL A 422 63.28 7.94 -32.70
CA VAL A 422 64.17 6.98 -31.99
C VAL A 422 63.58 5.55 -32.15
N LYS A 423 64.37 4.50 -31.91
CA LYS A 423 64.09 3.07 -32.18
C LYS A 423 63.53 2.29 -30.96
N LYS A 424 63.13 1.03 -31.25
CA LYS A 424 62.92 -0.16 -30.38
C LYS A 424 61.53 -0.33 -29.74
N SER A 425 61.01 -1.55 -29.56
CA SER A 425 61.38 -2.88 -30.14
C SER A 425 60.35 -3.97 -29.78
N ILE A 426 60.33 -5.08 -30.53
CA ILE A 426 59.71 -6.39 -30.19
C ILE A 426 58.18 -6.31 -30.05
N ALA A 427 57.38 -6.57 -31.09
CA ALA A 427 57.19 -7.80 -31.88
C ALA A 427 56.32 -8.86 -31.19
N MET A 428 55.26 -9.27 -31.88
CA MET A 428 54.69 -10.61 -31.77
C MET A 428 54.30 -11.10 -33.18
N HIS A 429 54.31 -12.41 -33.36
CA HIS A 429 54.29 -13.10 -34.65
C HIS A 429 52.85 -13.38 -35.15
N GLU A 430 52.72 -13.61 -36.47
CA GLU A 430 51.99 -14.71 -37.14
C GLU A 430 50.64 -15.27 -36.59
N ASP A 431 49.68 -15.69 -37.43
CA ASP A 431 49.59 -15.60 -38.90
C ASP A 431 48.13 -15.81 -39.39
N MET A 432 47.96 -15.69 -40.71
CA MET A 432 46.93 -16.28 -41.56
C MET A 432 45.48 -15.74 -41.43
N ARG A 433 44.82 -15.25 -42.50
CA ARG A 433 44.54 -15.78 -43.86
C ARG A 433 43.34 -16.76 -43.87
N LEU A 434 42.50 -16.83 -44.91
CA LEU A 434 42.57 -16.27 -46.28
C LEU A 434 41.18 -15.77 -46.76
N ASN A 435 41.20 -15.08 -47.91
CA ASN A 435 40.13 -14.96 -48.91
C ASN A 435 38.93 -14.01 -48.65
N GLU A 436 38.68 -12.98 -49.47
CA GLU A 436 38.39 -12.94 -50.94
C GLU A 436 36.89 -13.19 -51.23
N HIS A 437 36.23 -12.59 -52.22
CA HIS A 437 36.68 -11.70 -53.31
C HIS A 437 35.50 -10.80 -53.74
N GLN A 438 35.73 -9.50 -54.01
CA GLN A 438 35.14 -8.77 -55.17
C GLN A 438 35.53 -7.28 -55.17
N ARG A 439 35.74 -6.72 -56.36
CA ARG A 439 35.91 -5.29 -56.62
C ARG A 439 34.78 -4.80 -57.51
N SER A 440 34.28 -3.60 -57.25
CA SER A 440 33.75 -2.72 -58.29
C SER A 440 34.30 -1.31 -58.06
N HIS A 441 34.78 -0.67 -59.13
CA HIS A 441 35.22 0.72 -59.11
C HIS A 441 34.16 1.59 -59.78
N HIS A 442 33.71 2.67 -59.15
CA HIS A 442 33.46 3.91 -59.90
C HIS A 442 33.45 5.19 -59.06
N HIS A 443 33.86 6.27 -59.73
CA HIS A 443 33.76 7.69 -59.39
C HIS A 443 34.07 8.18 -57.97
N ILE A 444 35.34 8.58 -57.80
CA ILE A 444 35.70 9.68 -56.91
C ILE A 444 34.96 10.95 -57.39
N ARG A 445 34.17 11.57 -56.51
CA ARG A 445 33.72 12.97 -56.67
C ARG A 445 33.84 13.68 -55.33
N THR A 446 34.54 14.82 -55.33
CA THR A 446 34.99 15.48 -54.10
C THR A 446 33.86 16.19 -53.35
N ARG A 447 33.74 15.90 -52.04
CA ARG A 447 33.10 16.77 -51.04
C ARG A 447 33.98 16.88 -49.81
N ARG A 448 33.95 18.06 -49.17
CA ARG A 448 34.61 18.34 -47.88
C ARG A 448 33.64 18.06 -46.73
N SER A 449 34.18 17.94 -45.52
CA SER A 449 33.47 17.97 -44.22
C SER A 449 32.35 16.94 -44.01
N ALA A 450 32.72 15.66 -43.96
CA ALA A 450 32.04 14.53 -43.33
C ALA A 450 33.13 13.47 -43.01
N ASP A 451 33.12 12.68 -41.93
CA ASP A 451 32.23 12.63 -40.77
C ASP A 451 33.05 12.70 -39.46
N MET A 452 32.46 13.26 -38.40
CA MET A 452 32.81 12.89 -37.02
C MET A 452 31.82 11.79 -36.59
N PRO A 453 32.27 10.66 -36.00
CA PRO A 453 31.36 9.59 -35.63
C PRO A 453 30.33 10.10 -34.62
N SER A 454 29.05 10.04 -34.99
CA SER A 454 27.92 10.51 -34.18
C SER A 454 27.50 9.53 -33.08
N THR A 455 28.27 8.46 -32.86
CA THR A 455 27.99 7.42 -31.86
C THR A 455 28.07 7.95 -30.42
N ALA A 456 27.22 7.38 -29.56
CA ALA A 456 27.36 7.52 -28.11
C ALA A 456 28.74 7.03 -27.61
N TYR A 457 29.20 7.56 -26.48
CA TYR A 457 30.49 7.20 -25.89
C TYR A 457 30.52 7.42 -24.37
N ILE A 458 31.39 6.68 -23.69
CA ILE A 458 31.65 6.83 -22.25
C ILE A 458 32.63 8.01 -22.08
N ALA A 459 32.17 9.07 -21.43
CA ALA A 459 32.97 10.25 -21.12
C ALA A 459 33.77 10.09 -19.82
N ALA A 460 33.22 9.39 -18.83
CA ALA A 460 33.88 9.12 -17.57
C ALA A 460 33.45 7.80 -16.94
N ARG A 461 34.37 7.16 -16.21
CA ARG A 461 34.07 6.12 -15.21
C ARG A 461 34.31 6.69 -13.82
N ILE A 462 33.38 6.45 -12.89
CA ILE A 462 33.37 6.97 -11.52
C ILE A 462 33.21 5.78 -10.57
N GLU A 463 34.18 5.52 -9.69
CA GLU A 463 34.04 4.44 -8.69
C GLU A 463 33.01 4.81 -7.61
N ALA A 464 32.37 3.81 -6.99
CA ALA A 464 31.29 4.04 -6.04
C ALA A 464 31.70 4.93 -4.85
N ASP A 465 32.91 4.77 -4.31
CA ASP A 465 33.43 5.63 -3.24
C ASP A 465 33.64 7.08 -3.66
N GLU A 466 33.95 7.34 -4.93
CA GLU A 466 34.03 8.71 -5.44
C GLU A 466 32.63 9.30 -5.64
N MET A 467 31.67 8.52 -6.14
CA MET A 467 30.27 8.95 -6.25
C MET A 467 29.69 9.31 -4.87
N ARG A 468 29.93 8.49 -3.84
CA ARG A 468 29.54 8.80 -2.45
C ARG A 468 30.14 10.14 -1.98
N LYS A 469 31.45 10.32 -2.16
CA LYS A 469 32.16 11.57 -1.77
C LYS A 469 31.67 12.80 -2.55
N MET A 470 31.31 12.66 -3.82
CA MET A 470 30.77 13.77 -4.60
C MET A 470 29.37 14.16 -4.12
N TYR A 471 28.49 13.19 -3.87
CA TYR A 471 27.15 13.46 -3.37
C TYR A 471 27.17 14.07 -1.96
N SER A 472 27.91 13.48 -1.01
CA SER A 472 28.01 13.99 0.37
C SER A 472 28.71 15.36 0.51
N ALA A 473 29.49 15.79 -0.50
CA ALA A 473 30.13 17.11 -0.54
C ALA A 473 29.47 18.07 -1.54
N ASP A 474 28.29 17.72 -2.07
CA ASP A 474 27.53 18.45 -3.09
C ASP A 474 28.38 18.91 -4.30
N ARG A 475 29.38 18.09 -4.68
CA ARG A 475 30.43 18.44 -5.63
C ARG A 475 29.98 18.17 -7.07
N PRO A 476 29.82 19.20 -7.93
CA PRO A 476 29.40 19.01 -9.30
C PRO A 476 30.49 18.36 -10.17
N PHE A 477 30.06 17.70 -11.24
CA PHE A 477 30.89 17.13 -12.30
C PHE A 477 30.84 18.02 -13.55
N VAL A 478 31.92 18.07 -14.33
CA VAL A 478 31.96 18.85 -15.59
C VAL A 478 32.10 17.89 -16.76
N VAL A 479 31.19 17.96 -17.72
CA VAL A 479 31.25 17.18 -18.97
C VAL A 479 31.88 18.04 -20.08
N GLY A 480 32.74 17.44 -20.89
CA GLY A 480 33.48 18.12 -21.97
C GLY A 480 34.77 18.82 -21.53
N ASP A 481 35.34 18.45 -20.37
CA ASP A 481 36.52 19.13 -19.81
C ASP A 481 37.89 18.62 -20.30
N ASP A 482 37.88 17.67 -21.23
CA ASP A 482 39.01 16.99 -21.87
C ASP A 482 39.95 16.22 -20.92
N LYS A 483 39.54 16.00 -19.65
CA LYS A 483 40.28 15.13 -18.72
C LYS A 483 40.00 13.65 -18.96
N VAL A 484 40.84 12.81 -18.35
CA VAL A 484 40.69 11.35 -18.33
C VAL A 484 40.17 10.90 -16.98
N TYR A 485 39.04 10.20 -16.96
CA TYR A 485 38.37 9.67 -15.77
C TYR A 485 38.34 8.15 -15.82
N ASN A 486 39.17 7.51 -14.99
CA ASN A 486 39.29 6.05 -14.85
C ASN A 486 39.32 5.29 -16.19
N GLY A 487 40.14 5.78 -17.13
CA GLY A 487 40.37 5.16 -18.44
C GLY A 487 39.57 5.73 -19.61
N PHE A 488 38.61 6.64 -19.38
CA PHE A 488 37.75 7.25 -20.42
C PHE A 488 38.04 8.75 -20.59
N ASN A 489 37.82 9.28 -21.81
CA ASN A 489 38.11 10.69 -22.15
C ASN A 489 36.83 11.52 -22.17
N ASN A 490 36.82 12.60 -21.41
CA ASN A 490 35.70 13.54 -21.30
C ASN A 490 35.72 14.59 -22.43
N PHE A 491 35.67 14.14 -23.69
CA PHE A 491 35.88 14.97 -24.88
C PHE A 491 34.96 16.22 -24.92
N PRO A 492 35.48 17.41 -25.28
CA PRO A 492 34.68 18.62 -25.46
C PRO A 492 33.47 18.44 -26.39
N LEU A 493 32.36 19.10 -26.03
CA LEU A 493 31.09 19.05 -26.75
C LEU A 493 31.03 20.15 -27.82
N GLU A 494 30.39 19.89 -28.96
CA GLU A 494 30.27 20.89 -30.04
C GLU A 494 29.16 21.93 -29.72
N PRO A 495 29.44 23.25 -29.76
CA PRO A 495 28.46 24.28 -29.36
C PRO A 495 27.13 24.30 -30.12
N SER A 496 27.10 23.83 -31.36
CA SER A 496 25.89 23.77 -32.19
C SER A 496 25.11 22.46 -32.09
N THR A 497 25.71 21.42 -31.52
CA THR A 497 25.19 20.05 -31.55
C THR A 497 24.36 19.78 -30.30
N LYS A 498 23.21 19.12 -30.47
CA LYS A 498 22.39 18.67 -29.34
C LYS A 498 23.00 17.41 -28.72
N TYR A 499 23.06 17.36 -27.40
CA TYR A 499 23.50 16.20 -26.64
C TYR A 499 22.50 15.85 -25.55
N ARG A 500 22.53 14.60 -25.12
CA ARG A 500 21.88 14.07 -23.91
C ARG A 500 22.93 13.30 -23.10
N LEU A 501 22.69 13.13 -21.81
CA LEU A 501 23.51 12.27 -20.94
C LEU A 501 22.72 11.05 -20.46
N MET A 502 23.43 9.98 -20.16
CA MET A 502 22.93 8.79 -19.48
C MET A 502 23.95 8.34 -18.44
N MET A 503 23.51 7.66 -17.38
CA MET A 503 24.37 7.02 -16.41
C MET A 503 24.07 5.51 -16.34
N ARG A 504 25.11 4.68 -16.52
CA ARG A 504 25.05 3.22 -16.38
C ARG A 504 25.75 2.82 -15.08
N SER A 505 25.05 2.18 -14.15
CA SER A 505 25.60 1.75 -12.85
C SER A 505 25.84 0.24 -12.84
N PHE A 506 26.97 -0.20 -12.29
CA PHE A 506 27.43 -1.59 -12.30
C PHE A 506 27.52 -2.18 -10.88
N ALA A 507 26.75 -3.23 -10.62
CA ALA A 507 26.88 -4.02 -9.40
C ALA A 507 28.25 -4.73 -9.33
N LYS A 508 28.78 -4.88 -8.12
CA LYS A 508 30.04 -5.57 -7.83
C LYS A 508 29.78 -7.08 -7.80
N ALA A 509 30.39 -7.83 -8.71
CA ALA A 509 30.34 -9.29 -8.70
C ALA A 509 30.95 -9.84 -7.39
N ASP A 510 30.34 -10.89 -6.82
CA ASP A 510 30.82 -11.48 -5.58
C ASP A 510 32.14 -12.23 -5.82
N GLY A 511 33.16 -11.91 -5.02
CA GLY A 511 34.56 -12.28 -5.28
C GLY A 511 34.95 -13.68 -4.81
N ARG A 512 33.98 -14.59 -4.65
CA ARG A 512 34.22 -15.96 -4.18
C ARG A 512 34.91 -16.78 -5.25
N ARG A 513 35.59 -17.86 -4.83
CA ARG A 513 36.32 -18.73 -5.77
C ARG A 513 35.34 -19.41 -6.72
N LYS A 514 35.76 -19.49 -7.97
CA LYS A 514 35.00 -20.11 -9.08
C LYS A 514 34.72 -21.60 -8.83
N ASP A 515 35.50 -22.21 -7.94
CA ASP A 515 35.61 -23.65 -7.72
C ASP A 515 34.69 -24.16 -6.58
N GLU A 516 33.97 -23.27 -5.87
CA GLU A 516 33.25 -23.60 -4.63
C GLU A 516 31.76 -23.92 -4.84
N PHE A 517 31.18 -23.54 -5.99
CA PHE A 517 29.80 -23.84 -6.40
C PHE A 517 29.73 -24.14 -7.91
N ASP A 518 30.51 -25.12 -8.38
CA ASP A 518 30.69 -25.42 -9.82
C ASP A 518 29.52 -26.23 -10.45
N LYS A 519 28.28 -25.89 -10.05
CA LYS A 519 27.04 -26.27 -10.72
C LYS A 519 26.36 -25.00 -11.24
N ARG A 520 26.57 -24.69 -12.51
CA ARG A 520 25.74 -23.69 -13.22
C ARG A 520 24.27 -24.08 -13.13
N ALA A 521 23.39 -23.08 -13.02
CA ALA A 521 21.96 -23.26 -13.28
C ALA A 521 21.77 -23.91 -14.68
N PRO A 522 20.72 -24.73 -14.88
CA PRO A 522 20.49 -25.44 -16.14
C PRO A 522 20.49 -24.52 -17.36
N MET A 523 20.85 -25.08 -18.52
CA MET A 523 21.03 -24.33 -19.77
C MET A 523 19.68 -23.87 -20.36
N GLY A 524 19.13 -22.83 -19.74
CA GLY A 524 17.84 -22.20 -20.02
C GLY A 524 17.67 -20.91 -19.23
N GLU A 525 18.06 -20.86 -17.95
CA GLU A 525 17.92 -19.64 -17.14
C GLU A 525 18.84 -18.50 -17.61
N LYS A 526 18.26 -17.32 -17.79
CA LYS A 526 18.87 -16.13 -18.40
C LYS A 526 19.69 -15.36 -17.36
N LEU A 527 21.03 -15.29 -17.51
CA LEU A 527 21.89 -14.54 -16.58
C LEU A 527 21.41 -13.09 -16.40
N THR A 528 21.19 -12.67 -15.16
CA THR A 528 20.83 -11.29 -14.81
C THR A 528 21.95 -10.30 -15.18
N ARG A 529 21.56 -9.15 -15.72
CA ARG A 529 22.50 -8.07 -16.06
C ARG A 529 23.04 -7.44 -14.77
N LEU A 530 24.37 -7.45 -14.60
CA LEU A 530 25.05 -6.75 -13.50
C LEU A 530 25.07 -5.21 -13.63
N TYR A 531 24.24 -4.63 -14.51
CA TYR A 531 24.18 -3.18 -14.71
C TYR A 531 22.77 -2.70 -15.06
N SER A 532 22.50 -1.44 -14.72
CA SER A 532 21.24 -0.73 -14.99
C SER A 532 21.50 0.66 -15.57
N ASP A 533 20.60 1.14 -16.43
CA ASP A 533 20.70 2.41 -17.14
C ASP A 533 19.68 3.44 -16.64
N SER A 534 20.09 4.72 -16.60
CA SER A 534 19.19 5.83 -16.32
C SER A 534 18.25 6.14 -17.49
N ALA A 535 17.31 7.06 -17.27
CA ALA A 535 16.72 7.82 -18.37
C ALA A 535 17.81 8.65 -19.09
N LEU A 536 17.54 9.06 -20.34
CA LEU A 536 18.31 10.13 -20.97
C LEU A 536 17.89 11.49 -20.36
N THR A 537 18.82 12.43 -20.27
CA THR A 537 18.49 13.84 -20.00
C THR A 537 17.70 14.47 -21.14
N GLU A 538 17.07 15.61 -20.89
CA GLU A 538 16.60 16.50 -21.95
C GLU A 538 17.78 16.96 -22.85
N PRO A 539 17.51 17.28 -24.14
CA PRO A 539 18.55 17.57 -25.12
C PRO A 539 19.04 19.02 -25.02
N PHE A 540 20.25 19.20 -24.49
CA PHE A 540 20.90 20.50 -24.31
C PHE A 540 21.88 20.84 -25.45
N THR A 541 22.34 22.10 -25.46
CA THR A 541 23.47 22.56 -26.30
C THR A 541 24.36 23.47 -25.47
N THR A 542 25.68 23.49 -25.69
CA THR A 542 26.61 24.38 -24.97
C THR A 542 26.63 25.81 -25.54
N ARG A 543 25.65 26.18 -26.37
CA ARG A 543 25.53 27.51 -27.02
C ARG A 543 25.11 28.63 -26.07
N ALA A 544 24.47 28.31 -24.94
CA ALA A 544 23.90 29.30 -24.02
C ALA A 544 24.93 30.32 -23.49
N ALA A 545 26.18 29.87 -23.26
CA ALA A 545 27.29 30.70 -22.78
C ALA A 545 27.66 31.88 -23.72
N LEU A 546 27.28 31.85 -25.00
CA LEU A 546 27.72 32.82 -26.01
C LEU A 546 26.95 34.16 -26.03
N ARG A 547 26.11 34.47 -25.03
CA ARG A 547 25.34 35.74 -24.97
C ARG A 547 25.68 36.68 -23.82
N ALA A 548 26.52 36.28 -22.86
CA ALA A 548 26.99 37.13 -21.77
C ALA A 548 28.08 38.14 -22.21
N GLY A 549 27.82 38.95 -23.25
CA GLY A 549 28.87 39.79 -23.86
C GLY A 549 28.45 40.88 -24.85
N ALA A 550 27.15 41.18 -25.02
CA ALA A 550 26.71 42.23 -25.96
C ALA A 550 25.63 43.14 -25.37
N LYS A 551 25.95 44.43 -25.15
CA LYS A 551 24.97 45.48 -24.85
C LYS A 551 24.46 46.11 -26.15
N PRO A 552 23.15 46.07 -26.45
CA PRO A 552 22.54 47.01 -27.40
C PRO A 552 22.12 48.29 -26.66
N GLY A 553 22.76 49.42 -26.94
CA GLY A 553 22.31 50.73 -26.47
C GLY A 553 21.33 51.38 -27.46
N GLY A 554 20.44 52.25 -26.96
CA GLY A 554 19.72 53.21 -27.82
C GLY A 554 18.21 53.02 -28.03
N PHE A 555 17.40 52.88 -26.95
CA PHE A 555 15.92 53.00 -27.03
C PHE A 555 15.32 53.81 -25.86
N TRP A 556 15.76 55.06 -25.68
CA TRP A 556 15.31 55.93 -24.57
C TRP A 556 14.25 56.98 -24.95
N LEU A 557 13.62 56.88 -26.13
CA LEU A 557 12.58 57.82 -26.59
C LEU A 557 11.17 57.20 -26.78
N ILE A 558 11.04 55.87 -26.65
CA ILE A 558 9.74 55.19 -26.77
C ILE A 558 8.98 55.20 -25.42
N GLY A 559 9.71 55.18 -24.30
CA GLY A 559 9.15 55.19 -22.94
C GLY A 559 8.09 56.27 -22.68
N PRO A 560 8.33 57.56 -23.01
CA PRO A 560 7.34 58.62 -22.78
C PRO A 560 6.05 58.44 -23.60
N LEU A 561 6.14 57.96 -24.84
CA LEU A 561 4.97 57.72 -25.70
C LEU A 561 4.16 56.50 -25.22
N ILE A 562 4.82 55.42 -24.81
CA ILE A 562 4.15 54.27 -24.20
C ILE A 562 3.55 54.65 -22.84
N ALA A 563 4.24 55.47 -22.03
CA ALA A 563 3.70 55.97 -20.77
C ALA A 563 2.45 56.83 -20.98
N LEU A 564 2.45 57.75 -21.96
CA LEU A 564 1.27 58.56 -22.31
C LEU A 564 0.12 57.70 -22.85
N LEU A 565 0.40 56.67 -23.66
CA LEU A 565 -0.60 55.73 -24.14
C LEU A 565 -1.20 54.92 -22.98
N ILE A 566 -0.36 54.41 -22.08
CA ILE A 566 -0.78 53.67 -20.88
C ILE A 566 -1.57 54.58 -19.93
N ILE A 567 -1.18 55.85 -19.74
CA ILE A 567 -1.93 56.82 -18.94
C ILE A 567 -3.30 57.12 -19.58
N ALA A 568 -3.37 57.29 -20.90
CA ALA A 568 -4.64 57.49 -21.61
C ALA A 568 -5.55 56.26 -21.50
N ILE A 569 -4.99 55.04 -21.63
CA ILE A 569 -5.72 53.77 -21.45
C ILE A 569 -6.14 53.58 -19.99
N LEU A 570 -5.30 53.94 -19.01
CA LEU A 570 -5.63 53.88 -17.59
C LEU A 570 -6.73 54.89 -17.22
N ILE A 571 -6.68 56.13 -17.74
CA ILE A 571 -7.75 57.13 -17.56
C ILE A 571 -9.05 56.65 -18.23
N GLY A 572 -8.97 56.09 -19.45
CA GLY A 572 -10.11 55.47 -20.12
C GLY A 572 -10.71 54.31 -19.31
N MET A 573 -9.87 53.44 -18.76
CA MET A 573 -10.30 52.38 -17.85
C MET A 573 -10.86 52.92 -16.53
N LEU A 574 -10.33 54.02 -15.98
CA LEU A 574 -10.83 54.66 -14.76
C LEU A 574 -12.21 55.31 -14.99
N VAL A 575 -12.43 55.94 -16.15
CA VAL A 575 -13.74 56.48 -16.55
C VAL A 575 -14.74 55.35 -16.79
N CYS A 576 -14.36 54.29 -17.52
CA CYS A 576 -15.20 53.11 -17.71
C CYS A 576 -15.48 52.34 -16.40
N TRP A 577 -14.54 52.31 -15.47
CA TRP A 577 -14.68 51.72 -14.14
C TRP A 577 -15.59 52.56 -13.26
N TRP A 578 -15.41 53.89 -13.23
CA TRP A 578 -16.29 54.82 -12.51
C TRP A 578 -17.74 54.75 -13.01
N LEU A 579 -17.94 54.67 -14.33
CA LEU A 579 -19.25 54.45 -14.95
C LEU A 579 -19.87 53.07 -14.65
N ARG A 580 -19.06 52.03 -14.37
CA ARG A 580 -19.54 50.71 -13.92
C ARG A 580 -19.75 50.59 -12.41
N CYS A 581 -18.95 51.29 -11.60
CA CYS A 581 -18.96 51.13 -10.14
C CYS A 581 -20.15 51.77 -9.43
N ASN A 582 -21.00 52.54 -10.12
CA ASN A 582 -22.26 53.02 -9.54
C ASN A 582 -23.37 51.93 -9.46
N LYS A 583 -23.06 50.65 -9.74
CA LYS A 583 -23.94 49.50 -9.46
C LYS A 583 -23.20 48.27 -8.86
N LYS A 584 -22.88 48.38 -7.56
CA LYS A 584 -22.76 47.31 -6.52
C LYS A 584 -21.74 46.15 -6.67
N SER A 585 -20.96 45.95 -5.58
CA SER A 585 -20.36 44.74 -4.96
C SER A 585 -20.71 43.34 -5.53
N ALA A 586 -19.85 42.28 -5.45
CA ALA A 586 -18.48 42.06 -4.91
C ALA A 586 -18.02 40.61 -5.32
N GLY A 587 -16.81 40.06 -5.06
CA GLY A 587 -15.54 40.60 -4.53
C GLY A 587 -14.58 39.55 -3.91
N ARG A 588 -13.32 39.50 -4.41
CA ARG A 588 -12.08 38.81 -3.90
C ARG A 588 -11.93 37.27 -3.94
N GLY A 589 -10.74 36.85 -4.41
CA GLY A 589 -10.07 35.54 -4.25
C GLY A 589 -8.70 35.52 -4.95
N HIS A 590 -7.71 34.75 -4.46
CA HIS A 590 -6.35 34.58 -5.05
C HIS A 590 -5.85 33.11 -4.86
N ARG A 591 -4.68 32.75 -5.43
CA ARG A 591 -4.25 31.37 -5.74
C ARG A 591 -2.90 30.91 -5.09
N HIS A 592 -2.55 29.64 -5.33
CA HIS A 592 -1.23 28.94 -5.25
C HIS A 592 -0.82 28.40 -3.86
N GLY A 593 -0.10 27.27 -3.74
CA GLY A 593 0.41 26.30 -4.75
C GLY A 593 1.11 25.08 -4.07
N SER A 594 1.44 23.99 -4.80
CA SER A 594 1.95 22.72 -4.20
C SER A 594 2.96 21.94 -5.07
N ILE A 595 3.66 20.96 -4.49
CA ILE A 595 4.78 20.15 -5.06
C ILE A 595 4.53 18.63 -4.81
N THR A 596 4.85 17.73 -5.76
CA THR A 596 4.62 16.26 -5.62
C THR A 596 5.56 15.35 -6.44
N LYS A 597 5.84 14.11 -5.95
CA LYS A 597 5.54 12.79 -6.58
C LYS A 597 6.26 11.61 -5.86
N VAL A 598 5.71 10.41 -5.59
CA VAL A 598 4.54 9.57 -6.04
C VAL A 598 4.85 8.51 -7.11
N ALA A 599 4.34 7.27 -6.93
CA ALA A 599 4.88 5.97 -7.41
C ALA A 599 3.80 4.85 -7.64
N LEU A 600 3.90 3.97 -8.68
CA LEU A 600 2.94 2.90 -9.11
C LEU A 600 3.62 1.84 -10.06
N THR A 601 3.22 0.58 -10.45
CA THR A 601 2.30 -0.58 -10.10
C THR A 601 2.69 -1.80 -11.04
N GLY A 602 2.03 -2.94 -11.33
CA GLY A 602 0.77 -3.73 -11.03
C GLY A 602 1.01 -5.24 -11.42
N ASN A 603 0.18 -6.22 -11.89
CA ASN A 603 -1.22 -6.59 -12.30
C ASN A 603 -1.34 -8.20 -12.21
N ILE A 604 -2.20 -9.15 -12.73
CA ILE A 604 -3.45 -9.42 -13.57
C ILE A 604 -4.10 -10.81 -13.13
N MET A 605 -5.44 -11.08 -13.24
CA MET A 605 -6.11 -12.43 -13.32
C MET A 605 -6.24 -12.97 -14.77
N ASN A 606 -6.35 -14.26 -15.10
CA ASN A 606 -6.43 -15.49 -14.29
C ASN A 606 -5.14 -16.30 -14.49
N GLY A 607 -4.30 -16.45 -13.45
CA GLY A 607 -3.06 -17.23 -13.48
C GLY A 607 -1.93 -16.67 -14.36
N ILE A 608 -2.23 -16.17 -15.57
CA ILE A 608 -1.26 -15.72 -16.57
C ILE A 608 -1.52 -14.26 -16.96
N PRO A 609 -0.67 -13.31 -16.54
CA PRO A 609 -0.71 -11.94 -17.02
C PRO A 609 -0.38 -11.79 -18.51
N GLY A 610 -1.16 -10.97 -19.22
CA GLY A 610 -0.85 -10.55 -20.58
C GLY A 610 0.44 -9.72 -20.68
N GLU A 611 1.10 -9.77 -21.83
CA GLU A 611 2.48 -9.27 -22.01
C GLU A 611 2.65 -7.75 -21.89
N THR A 612 1.56 -6.97 -21.86
CA THR A 612 1.53 -5.55 -21.46
C THR A 612 2.27 -5.31 -20.13
N SER A 613 2.17 -6.28 -19.22
CA SER A 613 2.79 -6.24 -17.88
C SER A 613 4.33 -6.12 -17.93
N LYS A 614 4.97 -6.47 -19.06
CA LYS A 614 6.42 -6.33 -19.25
C LYS A 614 6.89 -4.89 -19.54
N LEU A 615 5.99 -3.96 -19.88
CA LEU A 615 6.34 -2.61 -20.35
C LEU A 615 5.94 -1.46 -19.40
N LEU A 616 5.06 -1.70 -18.42
CA LEU A 616 4.48 -0.65 -17.58
C LEU A 616 4.58 -0.97 -16.08
N SER A 617 5.81 -1.05 -15.58
CA SER A 617 6.10 -1.09 -14.15
C SER A 617 7.35 -0.26 -13.85
N THR A 618 7.17 0.89 -13.19
CA THR A 618 8.25 1.59 -12.50
C THR A 618 7.67 2.54 -11.47
N ASP A 619 7.67 2.05 -10.23
CA ASP A 619 7.46 2.85 -9.05
C ASP A 619 8.42 4.06 -9.08
N THR A 620 8.10 5.19 -8.44
CA THR A 620 9.11 6.24 -8.20
C THR A 620 10.10 5.81 -7.10
N TYR A 621 9.77 4.74 -6.35
CA TYR A 621 10.71 3.82 -5.68
C TYR A 621 11.68 3.07 -6.62
N GLY A 622 11.43 3.07 -7.93
CA GLY A 622 12.35 2.60 -8.96
C GLY A 622 12.49 1.08 -9.07
N ARG A 623 11.57 0.28 -8.53
CA ARG A 623 11.64 -1.20 -8.54
C ARG A 623 10.86 -1.81 -9.69
N SER A 624 11.32 -2.97 -10.16
CA SER A 624 10.69 -3.78 -11.21
C SER A 624 10.31 -5.17 -10.66
N VAL A 625 9.25 -5.77 -11.20
CA VAL A 625 8.76 -7.12 -10.86
C VAL A 625 9.20 -8.10 -11.95
N MET A 626 9.57 -9.33 -11.59
CA MET A 626 9.99 -10.38 -12.52
C MET A 626 9.00 -11.55 -12.56
N ASN A 627 8.90 -12.23 -13.70
CA ASN A 627 7.82 -13.18 -14.02
C ASN A 627 8.22 -14.65 -13.75
N PRO A 628 7.37 -15.54 -13.18
CA PRO A 628 7.80 -16.88 -12.73
C PRO A 628 7.69 -18.03 -13.75
N TYR A 629 7.09 -17.83 -14.93
CA TYR A 629 6.72 -18.92 -15.86
C TYR A 629 7.87 -19.48 -16.73
N GLU A 630 8.90 -20.07 -16.11
CA GLU A 630 9.93 -20.91 -16.78
C GLU A 630 10.28 -22.19 -15.99
N GLN A 631 9.29 -23.01 -15.59
CA GLN A 631 9.55 -24.42 -15.23
C GLN A 631 8.30 -25.33 -15.23
N MET A 632 8.57 -26.65 -15.32
CA MET A 632 7.63 -27.77 -15.19
C MET A 632 6.52 -27.94 -16.25
N ASN A 633 6.95 -28.37 -17.45
CA ASN A 633 6.20 -29.35 -18.23
C ASN A 633 6.68 -30.75 -17.78
N GLY A 634 5.85 -31.61 -17.19
CA GLY A 634 6.36 -32.88 -16.62
C GLY A 634 5.39 -33.83 -15.91
N HIS A 635 4.59 -34.58 -16.69
CA HIS A 635 3.90 -35.85 -16.33
C HIS A 635 2.88 -35.87 -15.17
N GLY A 636 1.67 -36.38 -15.47
CA GLY A 636 0.65 -36.75 -14.48
C GLY A 636 -0.67 -37.10 -15.15
N ASN A 637 -0.91 -38.39 -15.43
CA ASN A 637 -2.07 -38.83 -16.21
C ASN A 637 -3.24 -39.23 -15.29
N GLY A 638 -4.45 -38.71 -15.51
CA GLY A 638 -5.60 -38.96 -14.63
C GLY A 638 -6.95 -38.59 -15.26
N HIS A 639 -7.67 -39.60 -15.76
CA HIS A 639 -8.96 -39.48 -16.42
C HIS A 639 -10.10 -39.77 -15.42
N MET A 640 -11.16 -38.95 -15.38
CA MET A 640 -12.54 -39.47 -15.26
C MET A 640 -13.60 -38.45 -15.67
N GLU A 641 -14.85 -38.90 -15.77
CA GLU A 641 -15.88 -38.34 -16.64
C GLU A 641 -16.93 -37.46 -15.92
N SER A 642 -17.71 -36.72 -16.71
CA SER A 642 -18.88 -35.97 -16.28
C SER A 642 -20.15 -36.83 -16.24
N SER A 643 -21.10 -36.47 -15.38
CA SER A 643 -22.51 -36.87 -15.50
C SER A 643 -23.44 -35.80 -14.90
N VAL A 644 -24.69 -35.77 -15.34
CA VAL A 644 -25.69 -34.73 -15.05
C VAL A 644 -27.07 -35.39 -14.89
N ASP A 645 -27.79 -35.16 -13.78
CA ASP A 645 -29.25 -35.37 -13.62
C ASP A 645 -29.75 -34.71 -12.30
N LEU A 646 -31.05 -34.73 -11.96
CA LEU A 646 -31.99 -33.66 -12.33
C LEU A 646 -33.15 -33.50 -11.31
N TYR A 647 -33.65 -32.25 -11.13
CA TYR A 647 -34.94 -31.91 -10.46
C TYR A 647 -35.10 -32.28 -8.95
N PRO A 648 -36.20 -31.89 -8.25
CA PRO A 648 -37.29 -30.96 -8.60
C PRO A 648 -37.53 -29.77 -7.63
N LEU A 649 -38.41 -28.86 -8.04
CA LEU A 649 -39.02 -27.78 -7.24
C LEU A 649 -40.19 -28.27 -6.36
N PRO A 650 -40.51 -27.54 -5.27
CA PRO A 650 -41.90 -27.37 -4.80
C PRO A 650 -42.47 -25.96 -5.11
N ARG A 651 -43.80 -25.81 -5.01
CA ARG A 651 -44.56 -24.63 -5.46
C ARG A 651 -45.33 -23.94 -4.32
N SER A 652 -45.20 -22.62 -4.24
CA SER A 652 -46.21 -21.60 -3.88
C SER A 652 -47.36 -21.92 -2.89
N GLN A 653 -47.53 -21.06 -1.88
CA GLN A 653 -48.87 -20.55 -1.50
C GLN A 653 -48.79 -19.15 -0.87
N SER A 654 -49.93 -18.46 -0.72
CA SER A 654 -50.00 -17.00 -0.54
C SER A 654 -51.04 -16.54 0.49
N ARG A 655 -50.77 -15.39 1.14
CA ARG A 655 -51.78 -14.46 1.68
C ARG A 655 -51.18 -13.10 2.02
N ALA A 656 -52.04 -12.08 2.18
CA ALA A 656 -51.68 -10.70 2.46
C ALA A 656 -52.44 -10.18 3.69
N GLY A 657 -51.92 -9.14 4.36
CA GLY A 657 -52.62 -8.47 5.46
C GLY A 657 -51.80 -7.42 6.22
N ALA A 658 -52.19 -6.15 6.06
CA ALA A 658 -51.96 -4.96 6.90
C ALA A 658 -50.79 -4.93 7.92
N GLY A 659 -49.94 -3.91 7.80
CA GLY A 659 -48.77 -3.72 8.65
C GLY A 659 -49.03 -3.28 10.09
N ASN A 660 -48.00 -3.45 10.91
CA ASN A 660 -47.62 -2.48 11.92
C ASN A 660 -46.10 -2.51 12.16
N TYR A 661 -45.57 -1.52 12.88
CA TYR A 661 -44.13 -1.36 13.13
C TYR A 661 -43.51 -2.51 13.93
N ALA A 662 -42.30 -2.92 13.56
CA ALA A 662 -41.39 -3.69 14.41
C ALA A 662 -39.93 -3.23 14.19
N PRO A 663 -39.11 -3.02 15.23
CA PRO A 663 -37.68 -2.83 15.07
C PRO A 663 -37.02 -4.14 14.62
N VAL A 664 -35.98 -4.04 13.79
CA VAL A 664 -35.24 -5.22 13.30
C VAL A 664 -34.59 -5.95 14.48
N PRO A 665 -34.87 -7.24 14.71
CA PRO A 665 -34.19 -8.02 15.74
C PRO A 665 -32.70 -8.18 15.38
N VAL A 666 -31.83 -7.68 16.25
CA VAL A 666 -30.40 -8.06 16.23
C VAL A 666 -30.29 -9.45 16.86
N PRO A 667 -29.57 -10.42 16.26
CA PRO A 667 -29.40 -11.74 16.85
C PRO A 667 -28.76 -11.66 18.24
N VAL A 668 -29.47 -12.17 19.25
CA VAL A 668 -28.92 -12.40 20.59
C VAL A 668 -28.28 -13.80 20.60
N PRO A 669 -27.07 -13.98 21.16
CA PRO A 669 -26.46 -15.30 21.21
C PRO A 669 -27.29 -16.29 22.02
N CYS A 670 -27.73 -17.38 21.39
CA CYS A 670 -28.28 -18.53 22.09
C CYS A 670 -27.14 -19.27 22.80
N LEU A 671 -27.18 -19.32 24.14
CA LEU A 671 -26.26 -20.12 24.95
C LEU A 671 -26.40 -21.62 24.58
N PRO A 672 -25.31 -22.33 24.24
CA PRO A 672 -25.36 -23.77 23.97
C PRO A 672 -25.45 -24.55 25.29
N SER A 673 -26.68 -24.76 25.77
CA SER A 673 -26.97 -25.60 26.93
C SER A 673 -26.72 -27.09 26.66
N GLY A 674 -25.46 -27.51 26.78
CA GLY A 674 -25.07 -28.88 27.14
C GLY A 674 -25.03 -29.94 26.04
N GLY A 675 -23.85 -30.56 25.85
CA GLY A 675 -23.79 -32.01 25.66
C GLY A 675 -23.56 -32.56 24.25
N ALA A 676 -22.61 -32.01 23.47
CA ALA A 676 -22.01 -32.75 22.34
C ALA A 676 -20.52 -32.41 22.17
N MET A 677 -19.63 -33.30 22.61
CA MET A 677 -18.19 -33.21 22.33
C MET A 677 -17.87 -33.91 21.00
N LEU A 678 -17.74 -33.14 19.93
CA LEU A 678 -17.16 -33.55 18.65
C LEU A 678 -16.11 -32.50 18.27
N GLY A 679 -14.90 -32.95 17.95
CA GLY A 679 -13.71 -32.10 18.01
C GLY A 679 -13.66 -30.98 16.97
N SER A 680 -13.43 -29.74 17.44
CA SER A 680 -13.03 -28.63 16.59
C SER A 680 -11.62 -28.90 16.03
N HIS A 681 -11.56 -29.35 14.78
CA HIS A 681 -10.33 -29.20 14.00
C HIS A 681 -10.04 -27.71 13.85
N LEU A 682 -8.87 -27.26 14.32
CA LEU A 682 -8.36 -25.92 14.03
C LEU A 682 -8.05 -25.84 12.53
N VAL A 683 -9.02 -25.32 11.76
CA VAL A 683 -8.86 -25.07 10.32
C VAL A 683 -7.88 -23.92 10.16
N THR A 684 -6.66 -24.22 9.71
CA THR A 684 -5.67 -23.19 9.38
C THR A 684 -5.98 -22.64 7.99
N HIS A 685 -6.32 -21.36 7.91
CA HIS A 685 -6.47 -20.64 6.63
C HIS A 685 -5.10 -20.04 6.25
N PRO A 686 -4.38 -20.57 5.25
CA PRO A 686 -3.07 -20.06 4.84
C PRO A 686 -3.20 -18.86 3.88
N ALA A 687 -2.13 -18.08 3.74
CA ALA A 687 -2.04 -17.02 2.74
C ALA A 687 -2.16 -17.58 1.30
N ILE A 688 -2.91 -16.86 0.47
CA ILE A 688 -3.35 -17.26 -0.86
C ILE A 688 -2.44 -16.63 -1.92
N PRO A 689 -1.83 -17.39 -2.85
CA PRO A 689 -1.09 -16.83 -4.00
C PRO A 689 -1.99 -16.03 -4.94
N ILE A 690 -1.50 -14.93 -5.51
CA ILE A 690 -2.30 -14.09 -6.44
C ILE A 690 -2.80 -14.84 -7.68
N SER A 691 -2.07 -15.87 -8.12
CA SER A 691 -2.46 -16.77 -9.22
C SER A 691 -3.69 -17.61 -8.88
N GLU A 692 -3.88 -17.95 -7.61
CA GLU A 692 -4.96 -18.81 -7.11
C GLU A 692 -6.15 -18.03 -6.52
N LEU A 693 -5.95 -16.75 -6.17
CA LEU A 693 -6.97 -15.90 -5.54
C LEU A 693 -8.31 -15.91 -6.29
N ALA A 694 -8.26 -16.00 -7.63
CA ALA A 694 -9.42 -16.22 -8.49
C ALA A 694 -10.22 -17.47 -8.12
N GLN A 695 -9.57 -18.64 -8.23
CA GLN A 695 -10.17 -19.95 -7.99
C GLN A 695 -10.49 -20.15 -6.50
N HIS A 696 -9.81 -19.44 -5.60
CA HIS A 696 -10.15 -19.37 -4.18
C HIS A 696 -11.49 -18.62 -3.97
N ILE A 697 -11.64 -17.41 -4.50
CA ILE A 697 -12.91 -16.65 -4.39
C ILE A 697 -14.06 -17.36 -5.11
N GLU A 698 -13.84 -17.94 -6.29
CA GLU A 698 -14.86 -18.74 -6.98
C GLU A 698 -15.30 -19.96 -6.16
N ARG A 699 -14.39 -20.62 -5.41
CA ARG A 699 -14.74 -21.68 -4.45
C ARG A 699 -15.54 -21.17 -3.26
N LEU A 700 -15.15 -20.06 -2.62
CA LEU A 700 -15.87 -19.51 -1.47
C LEU A 700 -17.31 -19.04 -1.82
N ARG A 701 -17.53 -18.61 -3.06
CA ARG A 701 -18.87 -18.25 -3.61
C ARG A 701 -19.79 -19.45 -3.88
N MET A 702 -19.26 -20.69 -3.92
CA MET A 702 -20.08 -21.87 -4.22
C MET A 702 -21.20 -22.07 -3.20
N ASN A 703 -22.27 -22.76 -3.63
CA ASN A 703 -23.43 -23.08 -2.82
C ASN A 703 -24.09 -21.87 -2.13
N ASN A 704 -24.09 -20.70 -2.80
CA ASN A 704 -24.56 -19.41 -2.26
C ASN A 704 -23.69 -18.94 -1.08
N ASN A 705 -22.42 -18.65 -1.37
CA ASN A 705 -21.41 -18.10 -0.44
C ASN A 705 -21.11 -18.93 0.84
N VAL A 706 -21.52 -20.19 0.92
CA VAL A 706 -21.34 -21.00 2.14
C VAL A 706 -19.87 -21.11 2.59
N GLY A 707 -18.91 -21.06 1.66
CA GLY A 707 -17.49 -21.00 2.02
C GLY A 707 -17.09 -19.67 2.68
N PHE A 708 -17.60 -18.54 2.16
CA PHE A 708 -17.40 -17.23 2.79
C PHE A 708 -18.08 -17.14 4.17
N GLN A 709 -19.30 -17.68 4.32
CA GLN A 709 -19.99 -17.72 5.60
C GLN A 709 -19.17 -18.51 6.64
N GLN A 710 -18.74 -19.73 6.30
CA GLN A 710 -17.95 -20.59 7.19
C GLN A 710 -16.60 -19.96 7.59
N GLU A 711 -15.90 -19.33 6.64
CA GLU A 711 -14.64 -18.63 6.92
C GLU A 711 -14.84 -17.34 7.74
N PHE A 712 -15.94 -16.61 7.54
CA PHE A 712 -16.21 -15.39 8.31
C PHE A 712 -16.68 -15.70 9.75
N GLU A 713 -17.40 -16.80 9.94
CA GLU A 713 -17.83 -17.30 11.25
C GLU A 713 -16.67 -17.92 12.06
N SER A 714 -15.61 -18.44 11.43
CA SER A 714 -14.44 -19.04 12.11
C SER A 714 -13.37 -18.03 12.59
N ILE A 715 -13.57 -16.72 12.36
CA ILE A 715 -12.59 -15.67 12.74
C ILE A 715 -12.62 -15.39 14.25
N GLU A 716 -11.95 -16.25 15.02
CA GLU A 716 -11.69 -16.13 16.45
C GLU A 716 -10.26 -15.63 16.75
N THR A 717 -10.09 -14.83 17.80
CA THR A 717 -8.77 -14.32 18.25
C THR A 717 -8.04 -15.26 19.20
N GLY A 718 -8.73 -16.26 19.77
CA GLY A 718 -8.21 -17.15 20.82
C GLY A 718 -7.82 -16.45 22.15
N GLN A 719 -8.14 -15.16 22.31
CA GLN A 719 -7.69 -14.32 23.43
C GLN A 719 -8.86 -13.59 24.09
N GLN A 720 -8.76 -13.40 25.40
CA GLN A 720 -9.67 -12.56 26.19
C GLN A 720 -9.07 -11.15 26.31
N PHE A 721 -9.91 -10.12 26.15
CA PHE A 721 -9.53 -8.71 26.25
C PHE A 721 -10.38 -8.00 27.30
N THR A 722 -9.88 -6.91 27.87
CA THR A 722 -10.63 -6.02 28.77
C THR A 722 -11.09 -4.76 28.04
N TRP A 723 -12.16 -4.15 28.55
CA TRP A 723 -12.69 -2.86 28.08
C TRP A 723 -13.26 -2.04 29.26
N GLU A 724 -12.53 -2.03 30.37
CA GLU A 724 -12.90 -1.40 31.63
C GLU A 724 -13.06 0.13 31.46
N ASN A 725 -12.13 0.77 30.74
CA ASN A 725 -12.21 2.21 30.48
C ASN A 725 -13.43 2.57 29.62
N SER A 726 -13.82 1.69 28.69
CA SER A 726 -15.04 1.83 27.90
C SER A 726 -16.33 1.63 28.72
N SER A 727 -16.24 0.89 29.83
CA SER A 727 -17.36 0.51 30.69
C SER A 727 -17.57 1.45 31.89
N ALA A 728 -16.55 2.23 32.26
CA ALA A 728 -16.58 3.17 33.37
C ALA A 728 -17.75 4.18 33.23
N GLU A 729 -18.47 4.45 34.31
CA GLU A 729 -19.71 5.25 34.27
C GLU A 729 -19.51 6.63 33.62
N MET A 730 -18.39 7.29 33.94
CA MET A 730 -17.96 8.56 33.37
C MET A 730 -17.69 8.53 31.86
N ASN A 731 -17.43 7.35 31.28
CA ASN A 731 -17.08 7.20 29.86
C ASN A 731 -18.23 6.61 29.02
N LYS A 732 -19.26 6.00 29.63
CA LYS A 732 -20.38 5.39 28.90
C LYS A 732 -21.05 6.33 27.90
N HIS A 733 -21.25 7.60 28.26
CA HIS A 733 -21.86 8.60 27.39
C HIS A 733 -20.99 8.98 26.18
N LYS A 734 -19.66 8.76 26.24
CA LYS A 734 -18.74 8.97 25.12
C LYS A 734 -18.86 7.87 24.05
N ASN A 735 -19.63 6.81 24.26
CA ASN A 735 -19.78 5.68 23.32
C ASN A 735 -21.09 5.81 22.51
N ARG A 736 -20.99 5.95 21.16
CA ARG A 736 -22.17 5.99 20.27
C ARG A 736 -22.98 4.70 20.29
N TYR A 737 -22.34 3.58 20.62
CA TYR A 737 -22.96 2.27 20.78
C TYR A 737 -22.39 1.57 22.00
N ALA A 738 -23.21 1.30 23.01
CA ALA A 738 -22.77 0.66 24.26
C ALA A 738 -22.17 -0.76 24.07
N ASN A 739 -22.47 -1.41 22.94
CA ASN A 739 -21.93 -2.72 22.56
C ASN A 739 -20.71 -2.66 21.62
N VAL A 740 -20.15 -1.47 21.35
CA VAL A 740 -18.93 -1.29 20.56
C VAL A 740 -17.91 -0.54 21.40
N VAL A 741 -16.97 -1.29 21.97
CA VAL A 741 -16.04 -0.83 22.99
C VAL A 741 -14.61 -0.73 22.45
N ALA A 742 -13.80 0.16 23.01
CA ALA A 742 -12.36 0.12 22.82
C ALA A 742 -11.74 -0.85 23.85
N TYR A 743 -10.90 -1.78 23.38
CA TYR A 743 -10.10 -2.64 24.26
C TYR A 743 -9.01 -1.84 24.96
N ASP A 744 -8.75 -2.11 26.24
CA ASP A 744 -7.87 -1.25 27.06
C ASP A 744 -6.39 -1.31 26.62
N HIS A 745 -5.93 -2.45 26.11
CA HIS A 745 -4.52 -2.66 25.74
C HIS A 745 -4.10 -1.92 24.46
N SER A 746 -5.06 -1.53 23.62
CA SER A 746 -4.86 -0.95 22.29
C SER A 746 -5.57 0.39 22.12
N ARG A 747 -6.31 0.87 23.13
CA ARG A 747 -7.03 2.14 23.03
C ARG A 747 -6.07 3.31 22.81
N VAL A 748 -6.56 4.35 22.15
CA VAL A 748 -5.90 5.65 22.21
C VAL A 748 -6.11 6.23 23.61
N VAL A 749 -5.05 6.80 24.19
CA VAL A 749 -5.05 7.39 25.52
C VAL A 749 -4.71 8.87 25.34
N LEU A 750 -5.68 9.74 25.58
CA LEU A 750 -5.48 11.18 25.49
C LEU A 750 -4.74 11.70 26.72
N SER A 751 -4.22 12.92 26.64
CA SER A 751 -3.78 13.66 27.82
C SER A 751 -4.89 13.70 28.91
N SER A 752 -4.50 13.56 30.17
CA SER A 752 -5.42 13.80 31.30
C SER A 752 -5.50 15.30 31.56
N LEU A 753 -6.71 15.85 31.71
CA LEU A 753 -6.92 17.24 32.12
C LEU A 753 -7.05 17.29 33.65
N ASP A 754 -6.32 18.22 34.28
CA ASP A 754 -6.19 18.28 35.75
C ASP A 754 -7.55 18.38 36.46
N GLY A 755 -7.78 17.45 37.39
CA GLY A 755 -9.00 17.37 38.20
C GLY A 755 -10.24 16.80 37.49
N ILE A 756 -10.16 16.43 36.21
CA ILE A 756 -11.32 15.91 35.44
C ILE A 756 -11.10 14.43 35.05
N PRO A 757 -11.70 13.47 35.77
CA PRO A 757 -11.51 12.04 35.49
C PRO A 757 -12.22 11.61 34.18
N GLY A 758 -11.66 10.63 33.47
CA GLY A 758 -12.17 10.14 32.19
C GLY A 758 -11.83 11.04 30.98
N THR A 759 -10.97 12.04 31.14
CA THR A 759 -10.49 12.89 30.03
C THR A 759 -9.43 12.23 29.16
N ASP A 760 -8.83 11.14 29.61
CA ASP A 760 -7.91 10.29 28.85
C ASP A 760 -8.63 9.36 27.85
N TYR A 761 -9.96 9.21 27.97
CA TYR A 761 -10.73 8.24 27.20
C TYR A 761 -11.42 8.83 25.96
N ILE A 762 -11.18 8.17 24.83
CA ILE A 762 -11.95 8.25 23.58
C ILE A 762 -12.20 6.83 23.04
N ASN A 763 -13.35 6.58 22.39
CA ASN A 763 -13.65 5.28 21.78
C ASN A 763 -12.90 5.10 20.45
N ALA A 764 -11.59 4.87 20.57
CA ALA A 764 -10.66 4.66 19.48
C ALA A 764 -9.60 3.62 19.86
N ASN A 765 -9.11 2.84 18.89
CA ASN A 765 -7.97 1.94 19.07
C ASN A 765 -6.94 2.19 17.97
N TYR A 766 -5.67 2.04 18.32
CA TYR A 766 -4.63 1.86 17.30
C TYR A 766 -4.87 0.56 16.56
N ILE A 767 -4.63 0.57 15.25
CA ILE A 767 -4.65 -0.60 14.39
C ILE A 767 -3.35 -0.63 13.57
N ASP A 768 -2.73 -1.79 13.49
CA ASP A 768 -1.51 -1.99 12.69
C ASP A 768 -1.80 -1.99 11.18
N GLY A 769 -0.85 -1.48 10.40
CA GLY A 769 -0.80 -1.62 8.94
C GLY A 769 -0.14 -2.93 8.54
N TYR A 770 0.25 -3.06 7.27
CA TYR A 770 1.00 -4.24 6.83
C TYR A 770 2.48 -4.18 7.25
N ASP A 771 3.15 -3.04 7.07
CA ASP A 771 4.58 -2.86 7.40
C ASP A 771 4.86 -1.84 8.53
N LYS A 772 3.83 -1.13 9.01
CA LYS A 772 3.91 -0.11 10.08
C LYS A 772 2.98 -0.46 11.25
N PRO A 773 3.50 -0.71 12.48
CA PRO A 773 2.66 -0.81 13.66
C PRO A 773 2.02 0.55 13.99
N LYS A 774 0.81 0.55 14.54
CA LYS A 774 -0.04 1.74 14.75
C LYS A 774 -0.19 2.62 13.49
N ALA A 775 -0.26 2.03 12.29
CA ALA A 775 -0.45 2.81 11.05
C ALA A 775 -1.79 3.55 11.02
N TYR A 776 -2.79 3.05 11.75
CA TYR A 776 -4.17 3.54 11.75
C TYR A 776 -4.68 3.79 13.17
N ILE A 777 -5.68 4.65 13.27
CA ILE A 777 -6.58 4.72 14.43
C ILE A 777 -7.99 4.42 13.94
N ALA A 778 -8.59 3.34 14.44
CA ALA A 778 -10.00 3.00 14.18
C ALA A 778 -10.86 3.59 15.30
N THR A 779 -11.75 4.52 14.95
CA THR A 779 -12.58 5.27 15.90
C THR A 779 -14.04 5.36 15.46
N GLN A 780 -14.95 5.58 16.41
CA GLN A 780 -16.36 5.84 16.11
C GLN A 780 -16.56 7.17 15.36
N GLY A 781 -17.73 7.38 14.76
CA GLY A 781 -18.15 8.72 14.32
C GLY A 781 -18.33 9.63 15.55
N PRO A 782 -17.61 10.76 15.68
CA PRO A 782 -17.64 11.58 16.90
C PRO A 782 -19.05 12.05 17.28
N LEU A 783 -19.38 12.00 18.57
CA LEU A 783 -20.59 12.58 19.15
C LEU A 783 -20.36 14.07 19.45
N PRO A 784 -21.41 14.92 19.54
CA PRO A 784 -21.28 16.33 19.90
C PRO A 784 -20.42 16.57 21.16
N GLU A 785 -20.66 15.77 22.20
CA GLU A 785 -19.92 15.75 23.47
C GLU A 785 -18.46 15.26 23.33
N THR A 786 -18.12 14.50 22.29
CA THR A 786 -16.75 14.01 22.03
C THR A 786 -16.04 14.75 20.89
N PHE A 787 -16.57 15.87 20.38
CA PHE A 787 -15.89 16.64 19.32
C PHE A 787 -14.54 17.20 19.79
N GLY A 788 -14.46 17.69 21.03
CA GLY A 788 -13.21 18.18 21.63
C GLY A 788 -12.17 17.06 21.78
N ASP A 789 -12.57 15.92 22.35
CA ASP A 789 -11.70 14.74 22.48
C ASP A 789 -11.21 14.23 21.11
N PHE A 790 -12.06 14.24 20.08
CA PHE A 790 -11.65 13.83 18.73
C PHE A 790 -10.61 14.78 18.12
N TRP A 791 -10.80 16.10 18.18
CA TRP A 791 -9.79 17.02 17.61
C TRP A 791 -8.51 17.08 18.45
N ARG A 792 -8.60 16.86 19.77
CA ARG A 792 -7.45 16.68 20.64
C ARG A 792 -6.67 15.41 20.29
N MET A 793 -7.36 14.30 20.01
CA MET A 793 -6.73 13.08 19.45
C MET A 793 -5.99 13.36 18.13
N VAL A 794 -6.61 14.07 17.19
CA VAL A 794 -5.98 14.45 15.90
C VAL A 794 -4.70 15.27 16.12
N TRP A 795 -4.66 16.12 17.15
CA TRP A 795 -3.48 16.91 17.50
C TRP A 795 -2.40 16.08 18.21
N GLU A 796 -2.74 15.36 19.27
CA GLU A 796 -1.79 14.60 20.10
C GLU A 796 -1.09 13.49 19.29
N GLU A 797 -1.80 12.84 18.37
CA GLU A 797 -1.27 11.75 17.53
C GLU A 797 -0.48 12.23 16.30
N GLY A 798 -0.43 13.54 16.02
CA GLY A 798 0.23 14.07 14.81
C GLY A 798 -0.43 13.61 13.49
N SER A 799 -1.70 13.20 13.53
CA SER A 799 -2.43 12.65 12.40
C SER A 799 -2.78 13.71 11.36
N SER A 800 -2.14 13.69 10.18
CA SER A 800 -2.45 14.64 9.08
C SER A 800 -3.64 14.25 8.21
N THR A 801 -4.16 13.03 8.34
CA THR A 801 -5.23 12.50 7.45
C THR A 801 -6.35 11.83 8.24
N ILE A 802 -7.58 12.20 7.90
CA ILE A 802 -8.83 11.63 8.42
C ILE A 802 -9.62 11.01 7.26
N VAL A 803 -10.10 9.78 7.46
CA VAL A 803 -10.85 8.97 6.50
C VAL A 803 -12.25 8.71 7.06
N MET A 804 -13.26 9.31 6.44
CA MET A 804 -14.67 9.19 6.84
C MET A 804 -15.42 8.28 5.87
N LEU A 805 -15.89 7.13 6.34
CA LEU A 805 -16.49 6.07 5.51
C LEU A 805 -18.01 6.00 5.68
N THR A 806 -18.66 7.16 5.78
CA THR A 806 -20.11 7.28 6.03
C THR A 806 -20.64 8.61 5.55
N ASN A 807 -21.91 8.65 5.17
CA ASN A 807 -22.66 9.90 5.16
C ASN A 807 -23.02 10.28 6.61
N LEU A 808 -23.34 11.57 6.85
CA LEU A 808 -23.78 12.03 8.18
C LEU A 808 -25.09 11.34 8.59
N GLU A 809 -26.00 11.19 7.64
CA GLU A 809 -27.31 10.57 7.78
C GLU A 809 -27.53 9.56 6.64
N GLU A 810 -28.11 8.40 6.97
CA GLU A 810 -28.41 7.32 6.04
C GLU A 810 -29.82 6.79 6.38
N ARG A 811 -30.77 6.87 5.44
CA ARG A 811 -32.23 6.57 5.63
C ARG A 811 -32.88 7.27 6.83
N SER A 812 -32.71 8.59 6.93
CA SER A 812 -33.22 9.41 8.05
C SER A 812 -32.72 8.97 9.44
N ARG A 813 -31.55 8.33 9.49
CA ARG A 813 -30.85 7.96 10.73
C ARG A 813 -29.44 8.52 10.71
N VAL A 814 -29.13 9.36 11.69
CA VAL A 814 -27.77 9.87 11.93
C VAL A 814 -26.81 8.71 12.14
N LYS A 815 -25.73 8.68 11.35
CA LYS A 815 -24.62 7.73 11.44
C LYS A 815 -23.38 8.40 12.05
N CYS A 816 -23.14 9.67 11.77
CA CYS A 816 -22.08 10.48 12.35
C CYS A 816 -22.55 11.93 12.42
N ASP A 817 -22.20 12.64 13.49
CA ASP A 817 -22.50 14.06 13.66
C ASP A 817 -21.40 14.91 13.00
N GLN A 818 -21.72 16.16 12.61
CA GLN A 818 -20.79 17.00 11.85
C GLN A 818 -19.77 17.68 12.77
N TYR A 819 -18.66 17.00 13.03
CA TYR A 819 -17.58 17.48 13.91
C TYR A 819 -16.69 18.59 13.31
N TRP A 820 -17.05 19.18 12.17
CA TRP A 820 -16.24 20.18 11.47
C TRP A 820 -17.05 21.43 11.08
N PRO A 821 -16.42 22.61 10.89
CA PRO A 821 -17.13 23.83 10.50
C PRO A 821 -17.58 23.78 9.04
N SER A 822 -18.83 24.13 8.76
CA SER A 822 -19.33 24.25 7.37
C SER A 822 -18.75 25.43 6.60
N ARG A 823 -18.17 26.43 7.30
CA ARG A 823 -17.48 27.60 6.75
C ARG A 823 -16.61 28.26 7.82
N GLY A 824 -15.46 28.82 7.45
CA GLY A 824 -14.60 29.55 8.38
C GLY A 824 -14.05 28.65 9.49
N SER A 825 -14.03 29.17 10.72
CA SER A 825 -13.44 28.50 11.88
C SER A 825 -14.47 28.14 12.95
N SER A 826 -14.21 27.10 13.72
CA SER A 826 -14.92 26.73 14.96
C SER A 826 -13.95 26.08 15.93
N THR A 827 -14.19 26.26 17.23
CA THR A 827 -13.32 25.74 18.29
C THR A 827 -13.99 24.54 18.96
N TYR A 828 -13.25 23.45 19.12
CA TYR A 828 -13.70 22.20 19.71
C TYR A 828 -12.74 21.80 20.83
N GLY A 829 -13.18 21.91 22.09
CA GLY A 829 -12.25 21.92 23.22
C GLY A 829 -11.28 23.09 23.09
N GLU A 830 -9.98 22.79 23.10
CA GLU A 830 -8.90 23.78 22.94
C GLU A 830 -8.40 23.91 21.49
N ILE A 831 -8.93 23.11 20.56
CA ILE A 831 -8.49 23.10 19.15
C ILE A 831 -9.38 24.01 18.30
N GLN A 832 -8.81 25.07 17.73
CA GLN A 832 -9.45 25.83 16.67
C GLN A 832 -9.26 25.11 15.32
N VAL A 833 -10.38 24.72 14.69
CA VAL A 833 -10.42 24.08 13.38
C VAL A 833 -10.93 25.10 12.35
N THR A 834 -10.20 25.28 11.26
CA THR A 834 -10.54 26.22 10.18
C THR A 834 -10.68 25.47 8.86
N LEU A 835 -11.83 25.56 8.20
CA LEU A 835 -12.02 25.04 6.84
C LEU A 835 -11.34 25.95 5.82
N LEU A 836 -10.36 25.41 5.08
CA LEU A 836 -9.67 26.11 3.99
C LEU A 836 -10.30 25.82 2.63
N GLU A 837 -10.61 24.55 2.35
CA GLU A 837 -11.06 24.07 1.04
C GLU A 837 -12.07 22.93 1.17
N THR A 838 -13.02 22.82 0.25
CA THR A 838 -13.86 21.62 0.05
C THR A 838 -13.98 21.33 -1.44
N THR A 839 -13.59 20.13 -1.83
CA THR A 839 -13.63 19.63 -3.22
C THR A 839 -14.49 18.37 -3.25
N VAL A 840 -15.68 18.50 -3.83
CA VAL A 840 -16.66 17.41 -4.02
C VAL A 840 -16.35 16.67 -5.31
N LEU A 841 -16.31 15.34 -5.24
CA LEU A 841 -16.20 14.42 -6.36
C LEU A 841 -17.33 13.37 -6.28
N ALA A 842 -17.62 12.68 -7.39
CA ALA A 842 -18.81 11.82 -7.51
C ALA A 842 -18.94 10.75 -6.41
N HIS A 843 -17.82 10.14 -6.00
CA HIS A 843 -17.81 9.07 -5.00
C HIS A 843 -17.27 9.49 -3.62
N TYR A 844 -16.67 10.69 -3.50
CA TYR A 844 -16.07 11.15 -2.26
C TYR A 844 -15.89 12.68 -2.21
N THR A 845 -15.83 13.26 -1.00
CA THR A 845 -15.53 14.68 -0.77
C THR A 845 -14.21 14.84 -0.02
N MET A 846 -13.31 15.67 -0.54
CA MET A 846 -12.10 16.10 0.16
C MET A 846 -12.35 17.44 0.86
N ARG A 847 -11.84 17.60 2.08
CA ARG A 847 -11.79 18.87 2.81
C ARG A 847 -10.38 19.09 3.33
N THR A 848 -9.89 20.32 3.24
CA THR A 848 -8.60 20.72 3.82
C THR A 848 -8.90 21.63 5.01
N PHE A 849 -8.46 21.22 6.20
CA PHE A 849 -8.57 22.00 7.43
C PHE A 849 -7.20 22.49 7.88
N ARG A 850 -7.16 23.61 8.61
CA ARG A 850 -6.04 24.00 9.46
C ARG A 850 -6.47 23.91 10.91
N ILE A 851 -5.67 23.24 11.74
CA ILE A 851 -5.90 23.13 13.19
C ILE A 851 -4.78 23.82 13.97
N GLN A 852 -5.12 24.36 15.14
CA GLN A 852 -4.24 25.12 16.03
C GLN A 852 -4.78 25.03 17.47
N VAL A 853 -3.91 24.80 18.45
CA VAL A 853 -4.28 24.92 19.88
C VAL A 853 -4.45 26.40 20.22
N VAL A 854 -5.53 26.74 20.94
CA VAL A 854 -5.84 28.13 21.32
C VAL A 854 -4.77 28.66 22.30
N GLY A 855 -3.90 29.52 21.80
CA GLY A 855 -2.79 30.12 22.55
C GLY A 855 -1.41 29.76 22.00
N GLU A 856 -1.30 28.66 21.25
CA GLU A 856 -0.05 28.26 20.60
C GLU A 856 0.12 28.90 19.22
N MET A 857 1.37 28.95 18.73
CA MET A 857 1.69 29.42 17.37
C MET A 857 1.76 28.30 16.33
N GLU A 858 1.75 27.02 16.73
CA GLU A 858 1.80 25.92 15.78
C GLU A 858 0.46 25.78 15.03
N MET A 859 0.55 25.57 13.71
CA MET A 859 -0.61 25.32 12.84
C MET A 859 -0.33 24.10 11.98
N ARG A 860 -1.25 23.13 11.99
CA ARG A 860 -1.14 21.87 11.22
C ARG A 860 -2.23 21.80 10.16
N GLU A 861 -1.91 21.28 8.96
CA GLU A 861 -2.88 21.03 7.89
C GLU A 861 -3.40 19.59 7.96
N ILE A 862 -4.72 19.42 7.93
CA ILE A 862 -5.39 18.13 8.04
C ILE A 862 -6.23 17.89 6.78
N ARG A 863 -6.03 16.75 6.13
CA ARG A 863 -6.86 16.32 4.99
C ARG A 863 -7.93 15.36 5.45
N HIS A 864 -9.18 15.71 5.20
CA HIS A 864 -10.34 14.90 5.53
C HIS A 864 -11.00 14.38 4.25
N LEU A 865 -10.95 13.07 4.04
CA LEU A 865 -11.50 12.39 2.87
C LEU A 865 -12.75 11.58 3.26
N GLN A 866 -13.91 12.00 2.76
CA GLN A 866 -15.20 11.38 3.02
C GLN A 866 -15.68 10.56 1.83
N TYR A 867 -15.75 9.23 1.95
CA TYR A 867 -16.34 8.36 0.93
C TYR A 867 -17.88 8.38 1.03
N THR A 868 -18.54 8.86 -0.02
CA THR A 868 -20.00 9.13 -0.08
C THR A 868 -20.76 8.14 -0.99
N ALA A 869 -20.05 7.12 -1.51
CA ALA A 869 -20.61 6.07 -2.37
C ALA A 869 -20.69 4.69 -1.70
N TRP A 870 -20.62 4.61 -0.36
CA TRP A 870 -21.00 3.37 0.35
C TRP A 870 -22.52 3.38 0.60
N PRO A 871 -23.28 2.36 0.15
CA PRO A 871 -24.73 2.32 0.36
C PRO A 871 -25.13 2.10 1.82
N ASP A 872 -26.37 2.49 2.15
CA ASP A 872 -26.95 2.36 3.50
C ASP A 872 -27.02 0.91 4.01
N HIS A 873 -27.13 -0.04 3.07
CA HIS A 873 -27.19 -1.49 3.29
C HIS A 873 -26.18 -2.18 2.37
N GLY A 874 -25.53 -3.25 2.84
CA GLY A 874 -24.52 -3.99 2.07
C GLY A 874 -23.25 -3.19 1.80
N VAL A 875 -22.76 -3.29 0.58
CA VAL A 875 -21.44 -2.84 0.11
C VAL A 875 -21.54 -2.17 -1.26
N PRO A 876 -20.56 -1.36 -1.69
CA PRO A 876 -20.55 -0.79 -3.04
C PRO A 876 -20.59 -1.90 -4.10
N ASP A 877 -21.48 -1.77 -5.09
CA ASP A 877 -21.68 -2.78 -6.16
C ASP A 877 -20.40 -3.13 -6.92
N HIS A 878 -19.47 -2.16 -7.01
CA HIS A 878 -18.17 -2.30 -7.64
C HIS A 878 -17.08 -1.65 -6.76
N PRO A 879 -15.91 -2.30 -6.59
CA PRO A 879 -14.86 -1.79 -5.72
C PRO A 879 -13.98 -0.71 -6.36
N THR A 880 -14.00 -0.54 -7.68
CA THR A 880 -13.10 0.39 -8.39
C THR A 880 -13.18 1.85 -7.87
N PRO A 881 -14.35 2.45 -7.60
CA PRO A 881 -14.45 3.77 -6.94
C PRO A 881 -13.79 3.83 -5.55
N PHE A 882 -13.86 2.73 -4.79
CA PHE A 882 -13.28 2.62 -3.45
C PHE A 882 -11.75 2.48 -3.51
N LEU A 883 -11.23 1.73 -4.50
CA LEU A 883 -9.79 1.62 -4.77
C LEU A 883 -9.18 2.97 -5.19
N ILE A 884 -9.89 3.76 -6.01
CA ILE A 884 -9.48 5.14 -6.37
C ILE A 884 -9.44 6.03 -5.12
N PHE A 885 -10.46 5.96 -4.26
CA PHE A 885 -10.52 6.69 -3.00
C PHE A 885 -9.35 6.33 -2.06
N LEU A 886 -9.11 5.04 -1.83
CA LEU A 886 -8.01 4.54 -1.00
C LEU A 886 -6.65 5.00 -1.54
N LYS A 887 -6.43 4.86 -2.85
CA LYS A 887 -5.23 5.37 -3.53
C LYS A 887 -5.06 6.88 -3.35
N ARG A 888 -6.15 7.66 -3.41
CA ARG A 888 -6.13 9.11 -3.14
C ARG A 888 -5.75 9.42 -1.69
N VAL A 889 -6.28 8.69 -0.71
CA VAL A 889 -5.88 8.80 0.71
C VAL A 889 -4.38 8.58 0.86
N LYS A 890 -3.84 7.46 0.37
CA LYS A 890 -2.41 7.12 0.50
C LYS A 890 -1.49 8.06 -0.29
N THR A 891 -1.98 8.66 -1.37
CA THR A 891 -1.24 9.68 -2.16
C THR A 891 -1.19 11.05 -1.49
N LEU A 892 -2.14 11.34 -0.60
CA LEU A 892 -2.27 12.63 0.07
C LEU A 892 -1.79 12.65 1.53
N ASN A 893 -1.59 11.48 2.16
CA ASN A 893 -1.03 11.37 3.50
C ASN A 893 0.50 11.59 3.49
N PRO A 894 1.05 12.51 4.30
CA PRO A 894 2.50 12.68 4.42
C PRO A 894 3.21 11.42 4.94
N PRO A 895 4.42 11.08 4.48
CA PRO A 895 5.14 9.86 4.90
C PRO A 895 5.61 9.91 6.37
N ASP A 896 5.76 11.12 6.90
CA ASP A 896 6.18 11.50 8.25
C ASP A 896 5.00 11.72 9.21
N ALA A 897 3.76 11.63 8.73
CA ALA A 897 2.57 11.79 9.55
C ALA A 897 2.36 10.65 10.57
N GLY A 898 1.60 10.98 11.62
CA GLY A 898 1.07 10.03 12.59
C GLY A 898 0.08 9.01 11.98
N PRO A 899 -0.67 8.28 12.82
CA PRO A 899 -1.64 7.28 12.36
C PRO A 899 -2.72 7.91 11.47
N ILE A 900 -3.16 7.20 10.43
CA ILE A 900 -4.33 7.62 9.63
C ILE A 900 -5.59 7.33 10.46
N ILE A 901 -6.34 8.37 10.81
CA ILE A 901 -7.59 8.23 11.56
C ILE A 901 -8.68 7.76 10.58
N SER A 902 -9.25 6.59 10.81
CA SER A 902 -10.31 6.01 9.96
C SER A 902 -11.55 5.74 10.79
N HIS A 903 -12.69 6.27 10.36
CA HIS A 903 -13.96 6.17 11.07
C HIS A 903 -15.13 5.94 10.13
N CYS A 904 -16.23 5.42 10.68
CA CYS A 904 -17.53 5.39 10.03
C CYS A 904 -18.58 5.86 11.04
N SER A 905 -19.57 5.03 11.37
CA SER A 905 -20.47 5.25 12.49
C SER A 905 -19.94 4.62 13.78
N ALA A 906 -19.64 3.32 13.78
CA ALA A 906 -19.12 2.58 14.93
C ALA A 906 -17.59 2.35 14.91
N GLY A 907 -16.93 2.64 13.79
CA GLY A 907 -15.47 2.48 13.65
C GLY A 907 -14.99 1.04 13.55
N ILE A 908 -15.81 0.13 13.02
CA ILE A 908 -15.53 -1.32 13.00
C ILE A 908 -15.77 -1.98 11.62
N GLY A 909 -16.95 -1.80 11.01
CA GLY A 909 -17.31 -2.44 9.75
C GLY A 909 -16.60 -1.86 8.53
N ARG A 910 -17.16 -0.78 7.94
CA ARG A 910 -16.55 -0.07 6.80
C ARG A 910 -15.09 0.36 7.06
N THR A 911 -14.78 0.78 8.30
CA THR A 911 -13.42 1.08 8.78
C THR A 911 -12.48 -0.12 8.69
N GLY A 912 -12.90 -1.30 9.15
CA GLY A 912 -12.12 -2.53 8.98
C GLY A 912 -11.91 -2.87 7.51
N ALA A 913 -12.96 -2.80 6.69
CA ALA A 913 -12.83 -3.07 5.26
C ALA A 913 -11.83 -2.14 4.53
N PHE A 914 -11.79 -0.85 4.90
CA PHE A 914 -10.78 0.08 4.40
C PHE A 914 -9.35 -0.33 4.80
N ILE A 915 -9.12 -0.63 6.08
CA ILE A 915 -7.78 -0.98 6.57
C ILE A 915 -7.31 -2.32 5.97
N VAL A 916 -8.17 -3.35 5.93
CA VAL A 916 -7.80 -4.67 5.37
C VAL A 916 -7.47 -4.57 3.88
N VAL A 917 -8.29 -3.86 3.08
CA VAL A 917 -7.97 -3.68 1.65
C VAL A 917 -6.62 -2.97 1.51
N ASP A 918 -6.34 -1.91 2.28
CA ASP A 918 -5.06 -1.23 2.20
C ASP A 918 -3.88 -2.14 2.61
N CYS A 919 -3.97 -2.84 3.74
CA CYS A 919 -2.95 -3.80 4.17
C CYS A 919 -2.69 -4.90 3.13
N MET A 920 -3.72 -5.36 2.40
CA MET A 920 -3.55 -6.30 1.30
C MET A 920 -2.93 -5.65 0.05
N LEU A 921 -3.28 -4.42 -0.29
CA LEU A 921 -2.65 -3.66 -1.38
C LEU A 921 -1.20 -3.26 -1.07
N GLU A 922 -0.81 -3.21 0.21
CA GLU A 922 0.58 -3.12 0.64
C GLU A 922 1.29 -4.49 0.54
N ARG A 923 0.71 -5.56 1.12
CA ARG A 923 1.24 -6.94 1.03
C ARG A 923 1.54 -7.37 -0.41
N LEU A 924 0.65 -7.05 -1.35
CA LEU A 924 0.80 -7.33 -2.78
C LEU A 924 2.08 -6.72 -3.40
N ARG A 925 2.60 -5.60 -2.86
CA ARG A 925 3.85 -4.97 -3.33
C ARG A 925 5.11 -5.70 -2.85
N TYR A 926 4.96 -6.56 -1.85
CA TYR A 926 6.08 -7.19 -1.15
C TYR A 926 6.17 -8.69 -1.36
N GLU A 927 5.03 -9.40 -1.44
CA GLU A 927 4.98 -10.87 -1.26
C GLU A 927 4.13 -11.68 -2.26
N ASN A 928 3.47 -11.06 -3.25
CA ASN A 928 2.62 -11.75 -4.24
C ASN A 928 1.59 -12.75 -3.64
N THR A 929 1.17 -12.51 -2.41
CA THR A 929 0.19 -13.29 -1.65
C THR A 929 -0.80 -12.36 -0.95
N VAL A 930 -1.98 -12.86 -0.62
CA VAL A 930 -2.98 -12.15 0.19
C VAL A 930 -3.45 -13.03 1.34
N ASP A 931 -3.86 -12.42 2.43
CA ASP A 931 -4.18 -13.10 3.69
C ASP A 931 -5.25 -12.28 4.42
N ILE A 932 -6.46 -12.31 3.85
CA ILE A 932 -7.59 -11.52 4.33
C ILE A 932 -8.07 -12.08 5.67
N PHE A 933 -8.12 -13.40 5.82
CA PHE A 933 -8.44 -14.06 7.09
C PHE A 933 -7.48 -13.67 8.22
N GLY A 934 -6.16 -13.84 8.04
CA GLY A 934 -5.16 -13.51 9.05
C GLY A 934 -5.13 -12.02 9.38
N CYS A 935 -5.34 -11.15 8.38
CA CYS A 935 -5.44 -9.70 8.58
C CYS A 935 -6.67 -9.33 9.41
N VAL A 936 -7.87 -9.87 9.11
CA VAL A 936 -9.08 -9.60 9.90
C VAL A 936 -8.97 -10.17 11.31
N THR A 937 -8.38 -11.35 11.48
CA THR A 937 -8.10 -11.94 12.81
C THR A 937 -7.18 -11.04 13.63
N SER A 938 -6.10 -10.52 13.04
CA SER A 938 -5.19 -9.56 13.69
C SER A 938 -5.94 -8.29 14.11
N LEU A 939 -6.69 -7.67 13.19
CA LEU A 939 -7.49 -6.47 13.47
C LEU A 939 -8.54 -6.69 14.57
N ARG A 940 -9.17 -7.87 14.62
CA ARG A 940 -10.14 -8.23 15.68
C ARG A 940 -9.48 -8.43 17.06
N SER A 941 -8.17 -8.71 17.13
CA SER A 941 -7.45 -8.66 18.42
C SER A 941 -7.28 -7.23 18.93
N GLN A 942 -7.16 -6.26 18.03
CA GLN A 942 -6.84 -4.86 18.36
C GLN A 942 -8.09 -3.99 18.57
N ARG A 943 -9.21 -4.30 17.91
CA ARG A 943 -10.53 -3.67 18.18
C ARG A 943 -11.66 -4.65 17.93
N SER A 944 -12.71 -4.60 18.76
CA SER A 944 -13.87 -5.50 18.65
C SER A 944 -14.53 -5.43 17.27
N TYR A 945 -14.95 -6.56 16.71
CA TYR A 945 -15.81 -6.66 15.53
C TYR A 945 -15.31 -5.96 14.24
N MET A 946 -14.00 -5.78 14.08
CA MET A 946 -13.41 -5.30 12.83
C MET A 946 -13.81 -6.20 11.66
N VAL A 947 -14.31 -5.58 10.58
CA VAL A 947 -15.10 -6.21 9.50
C VAL A 947 -16.36 -6.90 10.07
N GLN A 948 -17.50 -6.22 9.95
CA GLN A 948 -18.68 -6.49 10.77
C GLN A 948 -19.70 -7.45 10.12
N THR A 949 -19.68 -7.60 8.78
CA THR A 949 -20.63 -8.46 8.05
C THR A 949 -19.94 -9.27 6.96
N GLU A 950 -20.53 -10.41 6.59
CA GLU A 950 -20.06 -11.26 5.49
C GLU A 950 -19.93 -10.45 4.18
N ASP A 951 -20.92 -9.62 3.84
CA ASP A 951 -20.85 -8.73 2.67
C ASP A 951 -19.56 -7.89 2.62
N GLN A 952 -19.10 -7.39 3.79
CA GLN A 952 -17.87 -6.59 3.89
C GLN A 952 -16.63 -7.49 3.70
N TYR A 953 -16.66 -8.72 4.18
CA TYR A 953 -15.61 -9.71 3.98
C TYR A 953 -15.48 -10.12 2.50
N ILE A 954 -16.61 -10.31 1.81
CA ILE A 954 -16.69 -10.56 0.37
C ILE A 954 -16.21 -9.33 -0.42
N PHE A 955 -16.62 -8.12 -0.03
CA PHE A 955 -16.18 -6.88 -0.69
C PHE A 955 -14.68 -6.64 -0.59
N ILE A 956 -14.04 -7.00 0.53
CA ILE A 956 -12.57 -6.97 0.66
C ILE A 956 -11.93 -7.88 -0.39
N HIS A 957 -12.42 -9.12 -0.51
CA HIS A 957 -11.94 -10.07 -1.51
C HIS A 957 -12.11 -9.53 -2.93
N ASP A 958 -13.29 -9.00 -3.27
CA ASP A 958 -13.56 -8.40 -4.58
C ASP A 958 -12.68 -7.17 -4.86
N ALA A 959 -12.42 -6.32 -3.86
CA ALA A 959 -11.58 -5.14 -4.02
C ALA A 959 -10.10 -5.49 -4.22
N VAL A 960 -9.58 -6.46 -3.46
CA VAL A 960 -8.21 -6.96 -3.62
C VAL A 960 -8.05 -7.65 -4.98
N LEU A 961 -9.04 -8.44 -5.41
CA LEU A 961 -9.08 -9.09 -6.71
C LEU A 961 -9.14 -8.06 -7.87
N ASP A 962 -10.01 -7.07 -7.77
CA ASP A 962 -10.16 -6.02 -8.78
C ASP A 962 -8.87 -5.19 -8.95
N ALA A 963 -8.12 -5.00 -7.87
CA ALA A 963 -6.81 -4.38 -7.87
C ALA A 963 -5.72 -5.29 -8.49
N VAL A 964 -5.72 -6.60 -8.22
CA VAL A 964 -4.84 -7.55 -8.94
C VAL A 964 -5.11 -7.50 -10.44
N ASN A 965 -6.38 -7.45 -10.85
CA ASN A 965 -6.81 -7.45 -12.26
C ASN A 965 -6.38 -6.21 -13.01
N SER A 966 -6.65 -5.05 -12.40
CA SER A 966 -6.37 -3.74 -12.99
C SER A 966 -4.90 -3.35 -12.85
N GLY A 967 -4.22 -3.92 -11.85
CA GLY A 967 -2.96 -3.42 -11.31
C GLY A 967 -3.05 -1.92 -11.06
N SER A 968 -2.23 -1.13 -11.75
CA SER A 968 -2.68 0.22 -12.07
C SER A 968 -2.06 0.79 -13.36
N THR A 969 -2.89 1.59 -14.00
CA THR A 969 -2.78 2.19 -15.34
C THR A 969 -2.80 3.72 -15.26
N GLU A 970 -2.70 4.26 -14.05
CA GLU A 970 -2.66 5.69 -13.80
C GLU A 970 -1.24 6.23 -14.01
N VAL A 971 -1.15 7.32 -14.74
CA VAL A 971 0.09 7.94 -15.16
C VAL A 971 0.09 9.41 -14.72
N PRO A 972 1.11 9.88 -13.97
CA PRO A 972 1.29 11.30 -13.73
C PRO A 972 1.41 12.04 -15.07
N ALA A 973 0.68 13.13 -15.30
CA ALA A 973 0.51 13.74 -16.62
C ALA A 973 1.83 13.99 -17.37
N VAL A 974 2.86 14.48 -16.66
CA VAL A 974 4.23 14.68 -17.19
C VAL A 974 4.91 13.42 -17.76
N LYS A 975 4.51 12.22 -17.33
CA LYS A 975 4.97 10.92 -17.85
C LYS A 975 4.08 10.38 -18.98
N LEU A 976 2.90 10.96 -19.26
CA LEU A 976 1.92 10.44 -20.23
C LEU A 976 2.52 10.22 -21.62
N ARG A 977 3.37 11.14 -22.09
CA ARG A 977 4.05 11.02 -23.40
C ARG A 977 5.00 9.82 -23.46
N GLN A 978 5.66 9.49 -22.35
CA GLN A 978 6.56 8.33 -22.27
C GLN A 978 5.76 7.02 -22.20
N HIS A 979 4.68 7.01 -21.43
CA HIS A 979 3.73 5.89 -21.32
C HIS A 979 3.06 5.55 -22.66
N VAL A 980 2.54 6.56 -23.38
CA VAL A 980 1.92 6.33 -24.70
C VAL A 980 2.92 5.79 -25.72
N LEU A 981 4.18 6.25 -25.70
CA LEU A 981 5.23 5.69 -26.55
C LEU A 981 5.55 4.23 -26.19
N ALA A 982 5.58 3.87 -24.91
CA ALA A 982 5.75 2.48 -24.47
C ALA A 982 4.56 1.59 -24.90
N LEU A 983 3.33 2.07 -24.76
CA LEU A 983 2.12 1.39 -25.23
C LEU A 983 2.04 1.23 -26.76
N GLN A 984 2.81 2.02 -27.52
CA GLN A 984 2.91 1.93 -28.99
C GLN A 984 4.00 0.98 -29.47
N GLN A 985 4.91 0.51 -28.60
CA GLN A 985 5.88 -0.53 -28.96
C GLN A 985 5.16 -1.90 -29.06
N MET A 986 5.56 -2.71 -30.04
CA MET A 986 5.04 -4.07 -30.21
C MET A 986 5.76 -5.03 -29.26
N ALA A 987 5.02 -5.95 -28.64
CA ALA A 987 5.63 -7.01 -27.83
C ALA A 987 6.46 -7.97 -28.72
N PRO A 988 7.69 -8.35 -28.32
CA PRO A 988 8.52 -9.27 -29.09
C PRO A 988 8.01 -10.71 -29.01
N MET A 989 7.82 -11.37 -30.16
CA MET A 989 7.41 -12.78 -30.23
C MET A 989 8.53 -13.73 -29.77
N GLU A 990 8.41 -14.30 -28.57
CA GLU A 990 9.09 -15.54 -28.16
C GLU A 990 8.03 -16.51 -27.59
N GLY A 991 7.74 -17.62 -28.28
CA GLY A 991 6.82 -18.67 -27.79
C GLY A 991 5.99 -19.45 -28.82
N ALA A 992 5.84 -18.98 -30.05
CA ALA A 992 4.88 -19.48 -31.04
C ALA A 992 5.18 -20.87 -31.70
N ALA A 993 5.95 -21.74 -31.04
CA ALA A 993 6.43 -23.02 -31.60
C ALA A 993 5.90 -24.28 -30.88
N GLY A 994 5.09 -24.14 -29.83
CA GLY A 994 4.74 -25.25 -28.91
C GLY A 994 3.28 -25.69 -28.85
N MET A 995 2.37 -25.10 -29.66
CA MET A 995 0.91 -25.26 -29.45
C MET A 995 0.12 -25.33 -30.77
N GLU A 996 0.36 -26.36 -31.58
CA GLU A 996 -0.25 -26.52 -32.92
C GLU A 996 -1.52 -27.41 -32.95
N LEU A 997 -2.04 -27.85 -31.81
CA LEU A 997 -3.32 -28.56 -31.71
C LEU A 997 -4.26 -27.90 -30.69
N GLU A 998 -5.17 -27.06 -31.21
CA GLU A 998 -6.65 -27.10 -30.99
C GLU A 998 -7.32 -25.78 -31.46
N PHE A 999 -6.60 -24.65 -31.50
CA PHE A 999 -7.13 -23.38 -32.00
C PHE A 999 -7.03 -23.23 -33.53
N ARG A 1000 -8.07 -23.69 -34.25
CA ARG A 1000 -8.12 -23.61 -35.73
C ARG A 1000 -9.35 -22.90 -36.32
N GLN A 1001 -10.04 -22.05 -35.57
CA GLN A 1001 -11.25 -21.32 -36.04
C GLN A 1001 -11.29 -19.81 -35.79
N MET A 1002 -10.21 -19.18 -35.33
CA MET A 1002 -10.01 -17.72 -35.46
C MET A 1002 -8.63 -17.43 -36.05
N ALA A 1003 -8.51 -16.33 -36.79
CA ALA A 1003 -7.38 -16.10 -37.70
C ALA A 1003 -6.06 -15.80 -36.97
N PRO A 1004 -4.90 -16.23 -37.52
CA PRO A 1004 -3.60 -15.91 -36.95
C PRO A 1004 -3.26 -14.43 -37.21
N MET A 1005 -2.82 -13.70 -36.18
CA MET A 1005 -2.26 -12.36 -36.39
C MET A 1005 -1.21 -11.99 -35.33
N GLU A 1006 -0.02 -11.68 -35.88
CA GLU A 1006 1.00 -10.69 -35.52
C GLU A 1006 0.94 -9.94 -34.17
N GLY A 1007 2.12 -9.64 -33.62
CA GLY A 1007 2.30 -9.07 -32.27
C GLY A 1007 1.57 -7.73 -32.06
N ALA A 1008 0.67 -7.70 -31.08
CA ALA A 1008 -0.10 -6.51 -30.74
C ALA A 1008 0.74 -5.45 -29.98
N ALA A 1009 0.42 -4.18 -30.19
CA ALA A 1009 0.93 -3.08 -29.38
C ALA A 1009 0.29 -3.09 -27.98
N GLY A 1010 0.99 -2.57 -26.97
CA GLY A 1010 0.52 -2.56 -25.59
C GLY A 1010 -0.86 -1.91 -25.40
N MET A 1011 -1.17 -0.84 -26.14
CA MET A 1011 -2.47 -0.15 -26.07
C MET A 1011 -3.65 -1.04 -26.50
N GLU A 1012 -3.43 -1.97 -27.43
CA GLU A 1012 -4.46 -2.91 -27.87
C GLU A 1012 -4.62 -4.06 -26.86
N LEU A 1013 -3.56 -4.44 -26.14
CA LEU A 1013 -3.65 -5.40 -25.03
C LEU A 1013 -4.42 -4.82 -23.83
N GLU A 1014 -4.24 -3.54 -23.48
CA GLU A 1014 -5.11 -2.86 -22.49
C GLU A 1014 -6.59 -2.91 -22.91
N PHE A 1015 -6.90 -2.57 -24.16
CA PHE A 1015 -8.28 -2.55 -24.66
C PHE A 1015 -8.91 -3.96 -24.73
N ARG A 1016 -8.13 -4.99 -25.08
CA ARG A 1016 -8.56 -6.39 -24.99
C ARG A 1016 -8.87 -6.78 -23.54
N HIS A 1017 -8.05 -6.36 -22.57
CA HIS A 1017 -8.27 -6.62 -21.14
C HIS A 1017 -9.53 -5.95 -20.58
N LEU A 1018 -9.91 -4.75 -21.05
CA LEU A 1018 -11.21 -4.13 -20.76
C LEU A 1018 -12.43 -4.95 -21.22
N SER A 1019 -12.21 -6.03 -21.98
CA SER A 1019 -13.23 -6.91 -22.56
C SER A 1019 -13.16 -8.35 -22.01
N THR A 1020 -12.19 -8.69 -21.15
CA THR A 1020 -12.09 -9.98 -20.43
C THR A 1020 -12.63 -9.90 -18.99
N LEU A 1021 -12.73 -8.69 -18.44
CA LEU A 1021 -13.35 -8.42 -17.13
C LEU A 1021 -14.81 -8.93 -17.08
N LYS A 1022 -15.35 -9.08 -15.86
CA LYS A 1022 -16.75 -9.44 -15.61
C LYS A 1022 -17.36 -8.54 -14.52
N TRP A 1023 -18.66 -8.31 -14.59
CA TRP A 1023 -19.38 -7.31 -13.78
C TRP A 1023 -20.65 -7.93 -13.19
N ALA A 1024 -20.81 -7.89 -11.86
CA ALA A 1024 -21.93 -8.54 -11.17
C ALA A 1024 -23.31 -7.97 -11.56
N ASN A 1025 -23.42 -6.64 -11.65
CA ASN A 1025 -24.69 -5.93 -11.89
C ASN A 1025 -25.03 -5.75 -13.39
N SER A 1026 -24.52 -6.62 -14.25
CA SER A 1026 -24.68 -6.54 -15.72
C SER A 1026 -26.05 -6.97 -16.28
N ARG A 1027 -27.09 -7.06 -15.43
CA ARG A 1027 -28.44 -7.51 -15.80
C ARG A 1027 -29.13 -6.48 -16.71
N CYS A 1028 -29.81 -6.96 -17.76
CA CYS A 1028 -30.51 -6.13 -18.76
C CYS A 1028 -31.91 -6.67 -19.09
N SER A 1029 -32.62 -7.17 -18.07
CA SER A 1029 -33.90 -7.87 -18.21
C SER A 1029 -35.02 -6.96 -18.71
N VAL A 1030 -35.11 -5.71 -18.22
CA VAL A 1030 -36.17 -4.76 -18.60
C VAL A 1030 -36.05 -4.38 -20.07
N ALA A 1031 -34.82 -4.12 -20.54
CA ALA A 1031 -34.55 -3.80 -21.94
C ALA A 1031 -34.92 -4.93 -22.92
N ASN A 1032 -34.98 -6.18 -22.42
CA ASN A 1032 -35.26 -7.38 -23.20
C ASN A 1032 -36.71 -7.89 -23.09
N LEU A 1033 -37.60 -7.16 -22.42
CA LEU A 1033 -39.05 -7.42 -22.43
C LEU A 1033 -39.64 -7.25 -23.84
N PRO A 1034 -40.67 -8.03 -24.26
CA PRO A 1034 -41.27 -7.92 -25.59
C PRO A 1034 -41.73 -6.49 -25.94
N ALA A 1035 -42.35 -5.79 -24.98
CA ALA A 1035 -42.78 -4.39 -25.12
C ALA A 1035 -41.63 -3.38 -25.29
N ASN A 1036 -40.38 -3.75 -24.94
CA ASN A 1036 -39.22 -2.85 -24.97
C ASN A 1036 -38.24 -3.14 -26.12
N ARG A 1037 -38.22 -4.37 -26.66
CA ARG A 1037 -37.26 -4.79 -27.70
C ARG A 1037 -37.23 -3.87 -28.92
N HIS A 1038 -38.39 -3.42 -29.39
CA HIS A 1038 -38.50 -2.57 -30.58
C HIS A 1038 -37.99 -1.13 -30.33
N LYS A 1039 -37.90 -0.69 -29.07
CA LYS A 1039 -37.32 0.61 -28.69
C LYS A 1039 -35.80 0.63 -28.75
N ASN A 1040 -35.13 -0.52 -28.91
CA ASN A 1040 -33.66 -0.62 -28.96
C ASN A 1040 -33.14 -0.56 -30.41
N ARG A 1041 -32.33 0.44 -30.74
CA ARG A 1041 -31.65 0.55 -32.06
C ARG A 1041 -30.59 -0.54 -32.26
N GLN A 1042 -30.04 -1.09 -31.18
CA GLN A 1042 -29.12 -2.24 -31.18
C GLN A 1042 -29.43 -3.16 -29.99
N SER A 1043 -29.61 -4.46 -30.23
CA SER A 1043 -29.89 -5.44 -29.17
C SER A 1043 -28.68 -5.75 -28.28
N ALA A 1044 -27.46 -5.51 -28.77
CA ALA A 1044 -26.20 -5.72 -28.06
C ALA A 1044 -25.68 -4.48 -27.30
N VAL A 1045 -26.47 -3.40 -27.24
CA VAL A 1045 -26.16 -2.19 -26.48
C VAL A 1045 -27.44 -1.70 -25.79
N VAL A 1046 -27.64 -2.18 -24.57
CA VAL A 1046 -28.80 -1.87 -23.72
C VAL A 1046 -28.35 -1.37 -22.34
N PRO A 1047 -29.17 -0.56 -21.64
CA PRO A 1047 -28.84 -0.14 -20.28
C PRO A 1047 -28.95 -1.31 -19.29
N TYR A 1048 -28.17 -1.25 -18.21
CA TYR A 1048 -28.32 -2.18 -17.10
C TYR A 1048 -29.58 -1.85 -16.29
N ASP A 1049 -30.22 -2.86 -15.72
CA ASP A 1049 -31.46 -2.71 -14.94
C ASP A 1049 -31.25 -1.84 -13.68
N SER A 1050 -30.02 -1.75 -13.19
CA SER A 1050 -29.60 -1.01 -12.00
C SER A 1050 -29.53 0.51 -12.18
N ASN A 1051 -29.16 0.99 -13.38
CA ASN A 1051 -28.92 2.40 -13.65
C ASN A 1051 -29.57 2.92 -14.94
N ARG A 1052 -30.49 2.16 -15.55
CA ARG A 1052 -31.34 2.66 -16.65
C ARG A 1052 -32.03 3.96 -16.23
N VAL A 1053 -32.24 4.86 -17.19
CA VAL A 1053 -33.16 5.99 -16.97
C VAL A 1053 -34.58 5.45 -16.93
N ILE A 1054 -35.30 5.74 -15.85
CA ILE A 1054 -36.69 5.34 -15.65
C ILE A 1054 -37.57 6.57 -15.93
N MET A 1055 -38.56 6.41 -16.80
CA MET A 1055 -39.57 7.45 -17.06
C MET A 1055 -40.85 7.17 -16.26
N GLN A 1056 -41.71 8.18 -16.14
CA GLN A 1056 -43.03 8.03 -15.54
C GLN A 1056 -43.88 7.04 -16.37
N ILE A 1057 -44.58 6.14 -15.68
CA ILE A 1057 -45.44 5.13 -16.31
C ILE A 1057 -46.67 5.83 -16.87
N ILE A 1058 -46.94 5.62 -18.16
CA ILE A 1058 -48.19 6.05 -18.82
C ILE A 1058 -49.23 4.94 -18.58
N PRO A 1059 -50.36 5.22 -17.90
CA PRO A 1059 -51.37 4.20 -17.60
C PRO A 1059 -51.89 3.50 -18.86
N GLY A 1060 -51.90 2.17 -18.86
CA GLY A 1060 -52.35 1.34 -19.98
C GLY A 1060 -51.33 1.13 -21.10
N VAL A 1061 -50.14 1.74 -21.02
CA VAL A 1061 -49.06 1.55 -22.02
C VAL A 1061 -47.92 0.74 -21.40
N GLU A 1062 -47.80 -0.53 -21.78
CA GLU A 1062 -46.70 -1.40 -21.35
C GLU A 1062 -45.35 -0.89 -21.90
N GLY A 1063 -44.29 -0.95 -21.09
CA GLY A 1063 -42.96 -0.43 -21.47
C GLY A 1063 -42.85 1.10 -21.57
N SER A 1064 -43.84 1.83 -21.05
CA SER A 1064 -43.83 3.31 -21.04
C SER A 1064 -42.83 3.93 -20.04
N ASP A 1065 -42.27 3.15 -19.12
CA ASP A 1065 -41.19 3.59 -18.22
C ASP A 1065 -39.78 3.41 -18.83
N TYR A 1066 -39.68 2.78 -20.01
CA TYR A 1066 -38.41 2.36 -20.60
C TYR A 1066 -37.98 3.18 -21.82
N ILE A 1067 -36.74 3.65 -21.75
CA ILE A 1067 -35.94 4.18 -22.86
C ILE A 1067 -34.54 3.54 -22.80
N ASN A 1068 -33.88 3.35 -23.95
CA ASN A 1068 -32.50 2.87 -23.99
C ASN A 1068 -31.52 4.01 -23.65
N ALA A 1069 -31.40 4.27 -22.35
CA ALA A 1069 -30.49 5.25 -21.77
C ALA A 1069 -30.01 4.79 -20.39
N SER A 1070 -28.74 5.07 -20.06
CA SER A 1070 -28.14 4.81 -18.75
C SER A 1070 -27.78 6.13 -18.05
N TRP A 1071 -27.96 6.19 -16.74
CA TRP A 1071 -27.25 7.15 -15.90
C TRP A 1071 -25.75 6.83 -15.88
N VAL A 1072 -24.93 7.87 -15.97
CA VAL A 1072 -23.46 7.75 -15.99
C VAL A 1072 -22.87 8.86 -15.12
N ASP A 1073 -22.02 8.47 -14.17
CA ASP A 1073 -21.34 9.39 -13.25
C ASP A 1073 -20.30 10.25 -13.99
N GLY A 1074 -20.10 11.47 -13.48
CA GLY A 1074 -19.00 12.34 -13.89
C GLY A 1074 -17.86 12.29 -12.89
N TYR A 1075 -16.84 13.13 -13.08
CA TYR A 1075 -15.75 13.23 -12.12
C TYR A 1075 -16.17 13.96 -10.83
N ARG A 1076 -16.98 15.02 -10.95
CA ARG A 1076 -17.42 15.87 -9.83
C ARG A 1076 -18.79 15.50 -9.25
N GLU A 1077 -19.68 14.98 -10.09
CA GLU A 1077 -21.11 14.85 -9.85
C GLU A 1077 -21.54 13.40 -10.18
N ARG A 1078 -22.39 12.80 -9.34
CA ARG A 1078 -23.08 11.55 -9.72
C ARG A 1078 -24.21 11.83 -10.70
N CYS A 1079 -24.54 10.86 -11.54
CA CYS A 1079 -25.58 10.96 -12.57
C CYS A 1079 -25.41 12.18 -13.50
N ALA A 1080 -24.18 12.66 -13.69
CA ALA A 1080 -23.88 13.89 -14.43
C ALA A 1080 -24.25 13.83 -15.92
N TYR A 1081 -24.32 12.61 -16.47
CA TYR A 1081 -24.69 12.35 -17.86
C TYR A 1081 -25.81 11.33 -17.95
N ILE A 1082 -26.60 11.46 -19.02
CA ILE A 1082 -27.44 10.38 -19.54
C ILE A 1082 -26.83 9.90 -20.85
N ALA A 1083 -26.32 8.67 -20.86
CA ALA A 1083 -25.78 8.02 -22.06
C ALA A 1083 -26.91 7.27 -22.78
N SER A 1084 -27.42 7.85 -23.87
CA SER A 1084 -28.59 7.36 -24.62
C SER A 1084 -28.22 6.94 -26.04
N GLN A 1085 -28.95 5.97 -26.61
CA GLN A 1085 -28.91 5.72 -28.05
C GLN A 1085 -29.47 6.91 -28.84
N ALA A 1086 -29.21 6.95 -30.14
CA ALA A 1086 -29.87 7.88 -31.04
C ALA A 1086 -31.37 7.56 -31.17
N PRO A 1087 -32.28 8.54 -31.01
CA PRO A 1087 -33.72 8.35 -31.22
C PRO A 1087 -34.05 7.67 -32.55
N THR A 1088 -35.01 6.75 -32.49
CA THR A 1088 -35.68 6.16 -33.66
C THR A 1088 -37.05 6.81 -33.82
N ASP A 1089 -37.69 6.68 -34.99
CA ASP A 1089 -39.03 7.24 -35.27
C ASP A 1089 -40.07 6.87 -34.20
N GLN A 1090 -39.95 5.68 -33.60
CA GLN A 1090 -40.83 5.17 -32.54
C GLN A 1090 -40.47 5.67 -31.13
N THR A 1091 -39.30 6.28 -30.93
CA THR A 1091 -38.78 6.71 -29.63
C THR A 1091 -38.50 8.21 -29.51
N VAL A 1092 -38.76 9.03 -30.55
CA VAL A 1092 -38.67 10.50 -30.49
C VAL A 1092 -39.46 11.08 -29.31
N ALA A 1093 -40.67 10.58 -29.07
CA ALA A 1093 -41.51 11.04 -27.96
C ALA A 1093 -41.00 10.61 -26.58
N ASP A 1094 -40.48 9.39 -26.45
CA ASP A 1094 -39.84 8.94 -25.21
C ASP A 1094 -38.53 9.72 -24.94
N PHE A 1095 -37.78 10.10 -25.97
CA PHE A 1095 -36.54 10.88 -25.82
C PHE A 1095 -36.80 12.31 -25.34
N TRP A 1096 -37.74 13.04 -25.97
CA TRP A 1096 -38.09 14.39 -25.49
C TRP A 1096 -38.74 14.36 -24.10
N ARG A 1097 -39.52 13.32 -23.80
CA ARG A 1097 -40.08 13.09 -22.47
C ARG A 1097 -39.00 12.80 -21.43
N MET A 1098 -38.01 11.97 -21.73
CA MET A 1098 -36.82 11.77 -20.88
C MET A 1098 -36.06 13.08 -20.64
N VAL A 1099 -35.85 13.89 -21.69
CA VAL A 1099 -35.20 15.21 -21.60
C VAL A 1099 -35.98 16.16 -20.69
N TRP A 1100 -37.31 16.07 -20.67
CA TRP A 1100 -38.16 16.88 -19.80
C TRP A 1100 -38.24 16.35 -18.36
N GLU A 1101 -38.53 15.06 -18.17
CA GLU A 1101 -38.72 14.43 -16.85
C GLU A 1101 -37.45 14.44 -15.98
N HIS A 1102 -36.27 14.51 -16.60
CA HIS A 1102 -34.96 14.51 -15.93
C HIS A 1102 -34.19 15.84 -16.06
N ASP A 1103 -34.89 16.94 -16.38
CA ASP A 1103 -34.39 18.33 -16.39
C ASP A 1103 -33.12 18.57 -17.27
N CYS A 1104 -33.01 17.84 -18.38
CA CYS A 1104 -31.86 17.85 -19.29
C CYS A 1104 -31.80 19.12 -20.17
N ALA A 1105 -31.30 20.24 -19.64
CA ALA A 1105 -31.18 21.48 -20.43
C ALA A 1105 -30.07 21.46 -21.51
N ILE A 1106 -29.24 20.41 -21.58
CA ILE A 1106 -28.20 20.24 -22.61
C ILE A 1106 -28.23 18.83 -23.21
N ILE A 1107 -28.21 18.78 -24.54
CA ILE A 1107 -28.10 17.56 -25.36
C ILE A 1107 -26.82 17.65 -26.21
N VAL A 1108 -26.09 16.54 -26.35
CA VAL A 1108 -24.90 16.42 -27.19
C VAL A 1108 -25.09 15.26 -28.18
N MET A 1109 -25.17 15.59 -29.47
CA MET A 1109 -25.31 14.67 -30.60
C MET A 1109 -23.97 14.46 -31.29
N LEU A 1110 -23.46 13.22 -31.26
CA LEU A 1110 -22.13 12.85 -31.74
C LEU A 1110 -22.17 12.07 -33.06
N THR A 1111 -23.15 12.36 -33.92
CA THR A 1111 -23.40 11.62 -35.17
C THR A 1111 -24.17 12.51 -36.16
N LYS A 1112 -24.02 12.22 -37.45
CA LYS A 1112 -24.92 12.74 -38.49
C LYS A 1112 -26.19 11.89 -38.50
N THR A 1113 -27.29 12.37 -39.08
CA THR A 1113 -28.51 11.54 -39.23
C THR A 1113 -28.26 10.33 -40.13
N TRP A 1114 -27.39 10.48 -41.13
CA TRP A 1114 -26.92 9.41 -42.03
C TRP A 1114 -25.38 9.39 -42.12
N GLU A 1115 -24.80 8.20 -42.11
CA GLU A 1115 -23.35 7.96 -42.33
C GLU A 1115 -23.18 6.63 -43.08
N LEU A 1116 -22.29 6.57 -44.09
CA LEU A 1116 -22.07 5.43 -45.00
C LEU A 1116 -23.38 4.87 -45.62
N GLY A 1117 -24.31 5.74 -45.96
CA GLY A 1117 -25.62 5.37 -46.54
C GLY A 1117 -26.54 4.63 -45.56
N ARG A 1118 -26.28 4.67 -44.25
CA ARG A 1118 -27.13 4.10 -43.21
C ARG A 1118 -27.62 5.18 -42.27
N GLU A 1119 -28.91 5.10 -41.92
CA GLU A 1119 -29.53 5.93 -40.89
C GLU A 1119 -28.90 5.61 -39.53
N LYS A 1120 -28.40 6.65 -38.86
CA LYS A 1120 -27.72 6.58 -37.56
C LYS A 1120 -28.58 7.17 -36.44
N CYS A 1121 -29.38 8.18 -36.77
CA CYS A 1121 -30.27 8.92 -35.88
C CYS A 1121 -31.44 9.50 -36.69
N CYS A 1122 -32.66 9.35 -36.17
CA CYS A 1122 -33.82 10.08 -36.66
C CYS A 1122 -33.60 11.59 -36.46
N GLU A 1123 -34.11 12.43 -37.36
CA GLU A 1123 -34.16 13.88 -37.14
C GLU A 1123 -35.30 14.20 -36.17
N TYR A 1124 -34.99 14.16 -34.87
CA TYR A 1124 -35.96 14.25 -33.80
C TYR A 1124 -36.36 15.68 -33.41
N TRP A 1125 -35.81 16.69 -34.08
CA TRP A 1125 -36.05 18.10 -33.79
C TRP A 1125 -36.78 18.81 -34.95
N PRO A 1126 -37.60 19.84 -34.66
CA PRO A 1126 -38.18 20.70 -35.69
C PRO A 1126 -37.11 21.64 -36.30
N GLN A 1127 -37.24 21.92 -37.60
CA GLN A 1127 -36.42 22.90 -38.32
C GLN A 1127 -37.07 24.30 -38.34
N GLU A 1128 -38.23 24.44 -39.00
CA GLU A 1128 -38.84 25.77 -39.27
C GLU A 1128 -39.96 26.16 -38.29
N THR A 1129 -40.80 25.22 -37.88
CA THR A 1129 -42.01 25.47 -37.07
C THR A 1129 -42.07 24.52 -35.88
N GLY A 1130 -42.67 24.97 -34.77
CA GLY A 1130 -42.79 24.15 -33.56
C GLY A 1130 -43.62 22.89 -33.78
N ALA A 1131 -43.13 21.77 -33.25
CA ALA A 1131 -43.75 20.45 -33.39
C ALA A 1131 -44.24 19.93 -32.03
N GLN A 1132 -45.49 19.46 -31.96
CA GLN A 1132 -46.00 18.76 -30.79
C GLN A 1132 -45.54 17.30 -30.80
N VAL A 1133 -44.80 16.91 -29.76
CA VAL A 1133 -44.30 15.56 -29.54
C VAL A 1133 -44.93 15.03 -28.25
N GLY A 1134 -46.07 14.34 -28.39
CA GLY A 1134 -46.84 13.86 -27.25
C GLY A 1134 -47.46 15.00 -26.44
N GLN A 1135 -47.02 15.16 -25.19
CA GLN A 1135 -47.48 16.23 -24.29
C GLN A 1135 -46.62 17.51 -24.36
N LEU A 1136 -45.48 17.46 -25.05
CA LEU A 1136 -44.55 18.58 -25.17
C LEU A 1136 -44.70 19.24 -26.55
N VAL A 1137 -44.56 20.56 -26.62
CA VAL A 1137 -44.30 21.29 -27.86
C VAL A 1137 -42.83 21.70 -27.88
N VAL A 1138 -42.09 21.23 -28.88
CA VAL A 1138 -40.69 21.63 -29.11
C VAL A 1138 -40.71 22.73 -30.16
N GLU A 1139 -40.16 23.91 -29.84
CA GLU A 1139 -40.13 25.07 -30.73
C GLU A 1139 -38.67 25.48 -30.99
N PRO A 1140 -38.24 25.67 -32.25
CA PRO A 1140 -36.91 26.20 -32.54
C PRO A 1140 -36.83 27.69 -32.15
N ILE A 1141 -35.78 28.07 -31.43
CA ILE A 1141 -35.48 29.48 -31.07
C ILE A 1141 -34.42 30.04 -32.02
N ALA A 1142 -33.30 29.32 -32.15
CA ALA A 1142 -32.14 29.72 -32.93
C ALA A 1142 -31.29 28.52 -33.35
N GLU A 1143 -30.59 28.65 -34.48
CA GLU A 1143 -29.49 27.75 -34.87
C GLU A 1143 -28.22 28.58 -35.13
N TYR A 1144 -27.11 28.14 -34.55
CA TYR A 1144 -25.78 28.70 -34.71
C TYR A 1144 -24.87 27.64 -35.33
N ASN A 1145 -24.60 27.80 -36.62
CA ASN A 1145 -23.65 26.94 -37.35
C ASN A 1145 -22.22 27.42 -37.05
N MET A 1146 -21.54 26.74 -36.11
CA MET A 1146 -20.11 26.90 -35.88
C MET A 1146 -19.35 26.04 -36.90
N ARG A 1147 -18.01 26.14 -36.93
CA ARG A 1147 -17.20 25.44 -37.94
C ARG A 1147 -17.05 23.95 -37.66
N GLU A 1148 -17.07 23.54 -36.39
CA GLU A 1148 -16.85 22.16 -35.94
C GLU A 1148 -18.12 21.49 -35.36
N TYR A 1149 -19.17 22.27 -35.09
CA TYR A 1149 -20.45 21.80 -34.55
C TYR A 1149 -21.60 22.76 -34.84
N ILE A 1150 -22.84 22.28 -34.72
CA ILE A 1150 -24.06 23.10 -34.81
C ILE A 1150 -24.69 23.20 -33.42
N LEU A 1151 -25.00 24.41 -32.95
CA LEU A 1151 -25.75 24.64 -31.71
C LEU A 1151 -27.18 25.07 -32.05
N ARG A 1152 -28.17 24.29 -31.63
CA ARG A 1152 -29.59 24.66 -31.66
C ARG A 1152 -30.08 25.01 -30.27
N GLU A 1153 -30.88 26.06 -30.15
CA GLU A 1153 -31.64 26.37 -28.95
C GLU A 1153 -33.12 26.09 -29.19
N PHE A 1154 -33.72 25.26 -28.33
CA PHE A 1154 -35.13 24.89 -28.39
C PHE A 1154 -35.86 25.40 -27.14
N ARG A 1155 -37.13 25.76 -27.30
CA ARG A 1155 -38.08 25.98 -26.21
C ARG A 1155 -39.00 24.77 -26.13
N LEU A 1156 -39.00 24.09 -25.00
CA LEU A 1156 -39.93 23.02 -24.69
C LEU A 1156 -41.05 23.61 -23.84
N ASN A 1157 -42.29 23.48 -24.28
CA ASN A 1157 -43.47 23.81 -23.48
C ASN A 1157 -44.23 22.52 -23.16
N ASP A 1158 -44.56 22.28 -21.90
CA ASP A 1158 -45.53 21.24 -21.54
C ASP A 1158 -46.96 21.79 -21.69
N VAL A 1159 -47.78 21.08 -22.48
CA VAL A 1159 -49.18 21.45 -22.75
C VAL A 1159 -50.06 21.31 -21.50
N GLN A 1160 -49.68 20.50 -20.50
CA GLN A 1160 -50.48 20.30 -19.29
C GLN A 1160 -50.20 21.33 -18.20
N SER A 1161 -48.94 21.58 -17.84
CA SER A 1161 -48.55 22.54 -16.81
C SER A 1161 -48.39 23.98 -17.33
N GLY A 1162 -48.22 24.16 -18.64
CA GLY A 1162 -47.86 25.46 -19.24
C GLY A 1162 -46.43 25.93 -18.90
N ILE A 1163 -45.62 25.09 -18.26
CA ILE A 1163 -44.22 25.40 -17.96
C ILE A 1163 -43.41 25.37 -19.26
N SER A 1164 -42.44 26.28 -19.36
CA SER A 1164 -41.54 26.41 -20.51
C SER A 1164 -40.07 26.31 -20.06
N ARG A 1165 -39.23 25.62 -20.84
CA ARG A 1165 -37.81 25.38 -20.56
C ARG A 1165 -36.96 25.53 -21.83
N THR A 1166 -35.75 26.06 -21.72
CA THR A 1166 -34.79 26.12 -22.83
C THR A 1166 -33.86 24.91 -22.81
N VAL A 1167 -33.73 24.22 -23.95
CA VAL A 1167 -32.79 23.11 -24.14
C VAL A 1167 -31.78 23.45 -25.24
N ARG A 1168 -30.50 23.17 -25.00
CA ARG A 1168 -29.40 23.44 -25.93
C ARG A 1168 -28.87 22.15 -26.54
N HIS A 1169 -28.87 22.05 -27.86
CA HIS A 1169 -28.49 20.85 -28.60
C HIS A 1169 -27.22 21.11 -29.42
N PHE A 1170 -26.12 20.48 -29.02
CA PHE A 1170 -24.81 20.54 -29.68
C PHE A 1170 -24.63 19.33 -30.60
N GLN A 1171 -24.60 19.52 -31.91
CA GLN A 1171 -24.34 18.48 -32.90
C GLN A 1171 -22.92 18.58 -33.45
N TYR A 1172 -22.06 17.61 -33.12
CA TYR A 1172 -20.70 17.55 -33.65
C TYR A 1172 -20.68 16.93 -35.06
N THR A 1173 -20.20 17.69 -36.06
CA THR A 1173 -20.24 17.28 -37.47
C THR A 1173 -18.94 16.61 -37.95
N GLU A 1174 -17.83 16.86 -37.26
CA GLU A 1174 -16.48 16.51 -37.73
C GLU A 1174 -15.96 15.14 -37.22
N TRP A 1175 -16.85 14.27 -36.74
CA TRP A 1175 -16.48 12.87 -36.50
C TRP A 1175 -16.47 12.09 -37.82
N PRO A 1176 -15.36 11.42 -38.21
CA PRO A 1176 -15.29 10.71 -39.48
C PRO A 1176 -16.20 9.47 -39.52
N GLU A 1177 -16.80 9.19 -40.67
CA GLU A 1177 -17.73 8.06 -40.83
C GLU A 1177 -17.07 6.68 -40.67
N GLN A 1178 -15.73 6.63 -40.64
CA GLN A 1178 -14.92 5.45 -40.33
C GLN A 1178 -13.81 5.85 -39.33
N GLY A 1179 -13.66 5.06 -38.25
CA GLY A 1179 -12.65 5.27 -37.21
C GLY A 1179 -12.91 6.47 -36.29
N ALA A 1180 -11.83 7.00 -35.72
CA ALA A 1180 -11.81 8.17 -34.84
C ALA A 1180 -11.11 9.37 -35.52
N PRO A 1181 -11.31 10.62 -35.04
CA PRO A 1181 -10.61 11.79 -35.57
C PRO A 1181 -9.09 11.67 -35.49
N LYS A 1182 -8.37 12.27 -36.44
CA LYS A 1182 -6.88 12.24 -36.50
C LYS A 1182 -6.20 13.24 -35.57
N THR A 1183 -6.97 14.20 -35.06
CA THR A 1183 -6.59 15.22 -34.08
C THR A 1183 -7.77 15.40 -33.13
N ALA A 1184 -7.51 15.81 -31.90
CA ALA A 1184 -8.52 15.96 -30.86
C ALA A 1184 -8.97 17.42 -30.65
N GLU A 1185 -8.18 18.42 -31.05
CA GLU A 1185 -8.44 19.87 -30.92
C GLU A 1185 -9.93 20.28 -30.99
N SER A 1186 -10.63 19.96 -32.10
CA SER A 1186 -12.05 20.31 -32.31
C SER A 1186 -13.01 19.62 -31.35
N PHE A 1187 -12.70 18.40 -30.93
CA PHE A 1187 -13.49 17.63 -29.96
C PHE A 1187 -13.21 18.08 -28.51
N LEU A 1188 -11.98 18.50 -28.24
CA LEU A 1188 -11.57 19.09 -26.96
C LEU A 1188 -12.18 20.49 -26.76
N ASP A 1189 -12.37 21.29 -27.82
CA ASP A 1189 -13.14 22.52 -27.68
C ASP A 1189 -14.63 22.23 -27.48
N LEU A 1190 -15.25 21.32 -28.25
CA LEU A 1190 -16.66 20.92 -28.05
C LEU A 1190 -16.96 20.57 -26.57
N ILE A 1191 -16.15 19.70 -25.97
CA ILE A 1191 -16.27 19.33 -24.55
C ILE A 1191 -16.18 20.57 -23.66
N GLN A 1192 -15.22 21.46 -23.91
CA GLN A 1192 -15.08 22.70 -23.16
C GLN A 1192 -16.26 23.66 -23.35
N GLN A 1193 -16.81 23.84 -24.55
CA GLN A 1193 -17.98 24.70 -24.79
C GLN A 1193 -19.23 24.14 -24.13
N VAL A 1194 -19.45 22.82 -24.16
CA VAL A 1194 -20.57 22.15 -23.48
C VAL A 1194 -20.50 22.38 -21.97
N HIS A 1195 -19.35 22.13 -21.33
CA HIS A 1195 -19.23 22.34 -19.88
C HIS A 1195 -19.23 23.83 -19.48
N ARG A 1196 -18.61 24.72 -20.26
CA ARG A 1196 -18.76 26.18 -20.09
C ARG A 1196 -20.24 26.58 -20.15
N THR A 1197 -21.02 25.99 -21.05
CA THR A 1197 -22.47 26.25 -21.19
C THR A 1197 -23.25 25.76 -19.96
N LYS A 1198 -22.97 24.55 -19.43
CA LYS A 1198 -23.58 24.08 -18.17
C LYS A 1198 -23.36 25.09 -17.03
N THR A 1199 -22.10 25.51 -16.85
CA THR A 1199 -21.73 26.45 -15.78
C THR A 1199 -22.26 27.87 -16.00
N GLN A 1200 -22.18 28.42 -17.22
CA GLN A 1200 -22.56 29.81 -17.52
C GLN A 1200 -24.05 30.07 -17.31
N PHE A 1201 -24.91 29.09 -17.60
CA PHE A 1201 -26.36 29.22 -17.47
C PHE A 1201 -26.91 28.67 -16.15
N GLY A 1202 -26.06 28.19 -15.24
CA GLY A 1202 -26.50 27.63 -13.95
C GLY A 1202 -27.39 26.39 -14.12
N VAL A 1203 -27.05 25.52 -15.07
CA VAL A 1203 -27.80 24.28 -15.32
C VAL A 1203 -27.30 23.22 -14.36
N ASP A 1204 -28.10 22.85 -13.37
CA ASP A 1204 -27.75 21.76 -12.45
C ASP A 1204 -27.95 20.36 -13.09
N GLY A 1205 -28.95 20.25 -13.98
CA GLY A 1205 -29.38 19.01 -14.63
C GLY A 1205 -28.31 18.27 -15.45
N PRO A 1206 -28.56 16.99 -15.79
CA PRO A 1206 -27.62 16.14 -16.48
C PRO A 1206 -27.46 16.51 -17.96
N ILE A 1207 -26.31 16.16 -18.53
CA ILE A 1207 -26.05 16.32 -19.98
C ILE A 1207 -26.47 15.03 -20.69
N ALA A 1208 -27.45 15.12 -21.58
CA ALA A 1208 -27.87 13.98 -22.40
C ALA A 1208 -26.92 13.79 -23.59
N VAL A 1209 -26.09 12.74 -23.59
CA VAL A 1209 -25.08 12.48 -24.62
C VAL A 1209 -25.49 11.26 -25.45
N HIS A 1210 -25.63 11.44 -26.76
CA HIS A 1210 -25.97 10.35 -27.68
C HIS A 1210 -25.09 10.31 -28.94
N CYS A 1211 -24.85 9.09 -29.39
CA CYS A 1211 -24.44 8.76 -30.76
C CYS A 1211 -25.41 7.67 -31.25
N SER A 1212 -25.17 7.01 -32.38
CA SER A 1212 -26.08 5.96 -32.85
C SER A 1212 -26.38 4.86 -31.81
N SER A 1213 -25.35 4.28 -31.17
CA SER A 1213 -25.50 3.24 -30.13
C SER A 1213 -25.64 3.80 -28.70
N GLY A 1214 -25.23 5.04 -28.48
CA GLY A 1214 -25.07 5.60 -27.14
C GLY A 1214 -23.93 5.00 -26.33
N ALA A 1215 -22.95 4.34 -26.96
CA ALA A 1215 -21.84 3.68 -26.26
C ALA A 1215 -20.45 4.08 -26.78
N GLY A 1216 -20.24 4.12 -28.11
CA GLY A 1216 -18.92 4.38 -28.69
C GLY A 1216 -18.46 5.84 -28.49
N ARG A 1217 -18.83 6.71 -29.43
CA ARG A 1217 -18.52 8.16 -29.36
C ARG A 1217 -19.04 8.81 -28.06
N THR A 1218 -20.18 8.34 -27.53
CA THR A 1218 -20.72 8.73 -26.22
C THR A 1218 -19.77 8.42 -25.08
N GLY A 1219 -19.22 7.19 -25.03
CA GLY A 1219 -18.18 6.82 -24.07
C GLY A 1219 -16.91 7.63 -24.24
N VAL A 1220 -16.50 7.96 -25.46
CA VAL A 1220 -15.34 8.83 -25.71
C VAL A 1220 -15.55 10.25 -25.16
N PHE A 1221 -16.71 10.86 -25.40
CA PHE A 1221 -17.03 12.20 -24.90
C PHE A 1221 -16.97 12.24 -23.37
N ILE A 1222 -17.65 11.30 -22.70
CA ILE A 1222 -17.73 11.26 -21.24
C ILE A 1222 -16.36 10.88 -20.63
N ALA A 1223 -15.64 9.91 -21.21
CA ALA A 1223 -14.30 9.55 -20.77
C ALA A 1223 -13.34 10.75 -20.84
N LEU A 1224 -13.37 11.53 -21.93
CA LEU A 1224 -12.52 12.72 -22.05
C LEU A 1224 -12.92 13.82 -21.08
N ALA A 1225 -14.21 14.06 -20.84
CA ALA A 1225 -14.65 15.01 -19.81
C ALA A 1225 -14.11 14.62 -18.41
N ILE A 1226 -14.17 13.33 -18.05
CA ILE A 1226 -13.61 12.81 -16.79
C ILE A 1226 -12.08 12.94 -16.77
N ILE A 1227 -11.37 12.51 -17.81
CA ILE A 1227 -9.91 12.55 -17.92
C ILE A 1227 -9.39 13.99 -17.85
N ILE A 1228 -10.03 14.94 -18.54
CA ILE A 1228 -9.63 16.35 -18.56
C ILE A 1228 -9.74 16.97 -17.16
N ASP A 1229 -10.86 16.78 -16.46
CA ASP A 1229 -11.05 17.37 -15.14
C ASP A 1229 -10.22 16.67 -14.06
N ARG A 1230 -9.97 15.35 -14.18
CA ARG A 1230 -9.01 14.63 -13.34
C ARG A 1230 -7.56 15.08 -13.58
N MET A 1231 -7.16 15.31 -14.83
CA MET A 1231 -5.82 15.83 -15.15
C MET A 1231 -5.62 17.26 -14.63
N ARG A 1232 -6.67 18.09 -14.64
CA ARG A 1232 -6.67 19.44 -14.07
C ARG A 1232 -6.57 19.47 -12.54
N LEU A 1233 -7.23 18.54 -11.83
CA LEU A 1233 -7.32 18.56 -10.36
C LEU A 1233 -6.33 17.62 -9.64
N GLU A 1234 -5.85 16.55 -10.29
CA GLU A 1234 -4.92 15.59 -9.68
C GLU A 1234 -3.56 15.51 -10.40
N HIS A 1235 -3.43 16.08 -11.60
CA HIS A 1235 -2.26 15.95 -12.46
C HIS A 1235 -1.86 14.49 -12.78
N VAL A 1236 -2.85 13.60 -12.82
CA VAL A 1236 -2.75 12.20 -13.27
C VAL A 1236 -3.79 11.90 -14.34
N VAL A 1237 -3.57 10.83 -15.09
CA VAL A 1237 -4.40 10.35 -16.21
C VAL A 1237 -4.53 8.85 -16.08
N ASP A 1238 -5.74 8.30 -16.16
CA ASP A 1238 -5.97 6.85 -16.10
C ASP A 1238 -7.08 6.47 -17.09
N VAL A 1239 -6.68 6.18 -18.33
CA VAL A 1239 -7.61 5.90 -19.43
C VAL A 1239 -8.33 4.58 -19.20
N PHE A 1240 -7.59 3.53 -18.85
CA PHE A 1240 -8.12 2.20 -18.58
C PHE A 1240 -9.17 2.22 -17.46
N THR A 1241 -8.85 2.77 -16.28
CA THR A 1241 -9.82 2.80 -15.17
C THR A 1241 -11.03 3.69 -15.48
N THR A 1242 -10.85 4.79 -16.23
CA THR A 1242 -11.99 5.62 -16.66
C THR A 1242 -12.93 4.83 -17.58
N VAL A 1243 -12.41 4.15 -18.60
CA VAL A 1243 -13.25 3.35 -19.51
C VAL A 1243 -13.85 2.14 -18.81
N LYS A 1244 -13.13 1.53 -17.86
CA LYS A 1244 -13.64 0.45 -17.00
C LYS A 1244 -14.85 0.89 -16.18
N LEU A 1245 -14.80 2.06 -15.53
CA LEU A 1245 -15.94 2.62 -14.79
C LEU A 1245 -17.14 2.83 -15.72
N LEU A 1246 -16.95 3.47 -16.88
CA LEU A 1246 -18.03 3.65 -17.86
C LEU A 1246 -18.62 2.31 -18.34
N ARG A 1247 -17.80 1.25 -18.45
CA ARG A 1247 -18.26 -0.12 -18.76
C ARG A 1247 -18.98 -0.82 -17.60
N THR A 1248 -18.83 -0.36 -16.35
CA THR A 1248 -19.70 -0.81 -15.24
C THR A 1248 -21.09 -0.17 -15.31
N GLU A 1249 -21.22 1.00 -15.93
CA GLU A 1249 -22.48 1.75 -16.03
C GLU A 1249 -23.23 1.53 -17.35
N ARG A 1250 -22.53 1.27 -18.47
CA ARG A 1250 -23.18 0.97 -19.74
C ARG A 1250 -22.35 0.03 -20.61
N GLN A 1251 -23.04 -0.94 -21.21
CA GLN A 1251 -22.44 -1.92 -22.11
C GLN A 1251 -21.63 -1.27 -23.21
N ASN A 1252 -20.42 -1.79 -23.46
CA ASN A 1252 -19.57 -1.44 -24.58
C ASN A 1252 -19.18 0.05 -24.68
N MET A 1253 -19.19 0.81 -23.56
CA MET A 1253 -18.66 2.17 -23.55
C MET A 1253 -17.21 2.20 -24.07
N VAL A 1254 -16.95 3.08 -25.05
CA VAL A 1254 -15.75 3.06 -25.91
C VAL A 1254 -15.68 1.73 -26.67
N GLN A 1255 -16.23 1.70 -27.89
CA GLN A 1255 -16.61 0.46 -28.58
C GLN A 1255 -15.48 -0.24 -29.34
N ASP A 1256 -14.47 0.50 -29.80
CA ASP A 1256 -13.36 -0.03 -30.61
C ASP A 1256 -12.00 0.52 -30.15
N LYS A 1257 -10.93 -0.08 -30.67
CA LYS A 1257 -9.56 0.28 -30.26
C LYS A 1257 -9.15 1.64 -30.80
N GLU A 1258 -9.67 2.05 -31.95
CA GLU A 1258 -9.44 3.37 -32.54
C GLU A 1258 -9.98 4.49 -31.64
N GLN A 1259 -11.17 4.29 -31.04
CA GLN A 1259 -11.73 5.16 -29.99
C GLN A 1259 -10.87 5.16 -28.71
N TYR A 1260 -10.37 4.00 -28.26
CA TYR A 1260 -9.48 3.92 -27.08
C TYR A 1260 -8.14 4.62 -27.32
N HIS A 1261 -7.54 4.44 -28.50
CA HIS A 1261 -6.32 5.14 -28.90
C HIS A 1261 -6.54 6.66 -28.99
N PHE A 1262 -7.71 7.09 -29.45
CA PHE A 1262 -8.09 8.50 -29.50
C PHE A 1262 -8.17 9.14 -28.10
N LEU A 1263 -8.51 8.39 -27.04
CA LEU A 1263 -8.45 8.92 -25.66
C LEU A 1263 -7.04 9.33 -25.26
N TYR A 1264 -6.05 8.48 -25.55
CA TYR A 1264 -4.64 8.78 -25.28
C TYR A 1264 -4.11 9.93 -26.14
N LEU A 1265 -4.52 10.02 -27.41
CA LEU A 1265 -4.19 11.16 -28.30
C LEU A 1265 -4.76 12.47 -27.73
N ALA A 1266 -6.05 12.49 -27.39
CA ALA A 1266 -6.73 13.66 -26.88
C ALA A 1266 -6.19 14.10 -25.51
N ALA A 1267 -5.80 13.17 -24.63
CA ALA A 1267 -5.12 13.49 -23.38
C ALA A 1267 -3.73 14.14 -23.62
N LEU A 1268 -2.98 13.71 -24.64
CA LEU A 1268 -1.70 14.31 -25.01
C LEU A 1268 -1.86 15.69 -25.66
N GLU A 1269 -2.82 15.88 -26.55
CA GLU A 1269 -3.12 17.19 -27.15
C GLU A 1269 -3.61 18.18 -26.08
N PHE A 1270 -4.51 17.75 -25.19
CA PHE A 1270 -4.98 18.57 -24.08
C PHE A 1270 -3.82 18.99 -23.17
N LEU A 1271 -2.95 18.06 -22.75
CA LEU A 1271 -1.75 18.37 -21.96
C LEU A 1271 -0.83 19.38 -22.67
N SER A 1272 -0.61 19.19 -23.97
CA SER A 1272 0.22 20.09 -24.80
C SER A 1272 -0.37 21.50 -24.94
N SER A 1273 -1.70 21.65 -24.81
CA SER A 1273 -2.38 22.95 -24.74
C SER A 1273 -2.34 23.56 -23.33
N PHE A 1274 -2.30 22.72 -22.29
CA PHE A 1274 -2.29 23.14 -20.89
C PHE A 1274 -0.94 23.71 -20.46
N GLU A 1275 0.17 23.08 -20.87
CA GLU A 1275 1.54 23.54 -20.60
C GLU A 1275 1.89 24.90 -21.24
N GLN A 1276 1.11 25.37 -22.22
CA GLN A 1276 1.30 26.69 -22.85
C GLN A 1276 0.74 27.85 -22.03
N TYR A 1277 -0.06 27.58 -21.01
CA TYR A 1277 -0.47 28.59 -20.03
C TYR A 1277 0.54 28.63 -18.88
N PRO A 1278 1.24 29.76 -18.65
CA PRO A 1278 2.05 29.91 -17.46
C PRO A 1278 1.18 29.73 -16.22
N THR A 1279 1.55 28.78 -15.36
CA THR A 1279 1.10 28.79 -13.97
C THR A 1279 1.60 30.08 -13.34
N ALA A 1280 0.65 30.91 -12.88
CA ALA A 1280 0.94 32.17 -12.20
C ALA A 1280 1.48 31.99 -10.77
#